data_AF-A0A4Q4YHW7-F1
#
_entry.id   AF-A0A4Q4YHW7-F1
#
_cell.length_a   1.000
_cell.length_b   1.000
_cell.length_c   1.000
_cell.angle_alpha   90.00
_cell.angle_beta   90.00
_cell.angle_gamma   90.00
#
_symmetry.space_group_name_H-M   'P 1'
#
loop_
_entity.id
_entity.type
_entity.pdbx_description
1 polymer ?
#
loop_
_entity_poly.entity_id
_entity_poly.type
_entity_poly.pdbx_seq_one_letter_code
_entity_poly.pdbx_strand_id
1 'polypeptide(L)'
;MDITTFFVSARNQALLYGDYSTYHRQLAKKLHNCRKKLNLSTRNRGKFSKRSDVTPSQIAENHGFVHLLLLTAERDWAQAMRYKAVHSTDAKGIAGRTRTHIISRLDKGARIAEQLVRLLSDASTSGASDVDILEARAYASLIRGATQFEKQDWKPCVQSYSTSRIIYIALSSSIRGDTFKDLLSETIDPSIQYAAYQSKIPRTLAVPTIARKAFPSSDDALVEQINKFDPSLLKQTGPDAQQGQVGAANAPQTITWRSRQVKIEDAAIAVALAATDTATAQLAEKLESSDVILPKEMAAAYDGVLIASQDAADATKHAIDDLKEEGVSQNDARIQSLQITRTAVNYQMISWRIGRNRVLSGEHDGALLDSAPNTTRKSKKDATSRKPKPEAPGRKIARLREKVVLYDSTLQSIDSIKDLPGVAADEGLLEQLGATINYFHALKSLSIARSHSLIGQSLNALALTKHAFDEIQQPAAFFSKHGSSASEYTPQNIEIRQSDVRFLHNLLKGELQRCRAIVEIDNLRAKSNSTASKVKIPLIQRFSEYPAEGVDLENLVTYPPKVEPIPVKPLFFDVAWNYVAYPGKTLSVVEETPKKQEEAAPPQKKGWFSFGSHENLLPSIHRDKECPLSSLRPSLSIKSMPGHRPSSSLTKLMFEHDDPEQPPEPTGSATTRKSSSSPSAFTPEKQQRPRRTVFLCVFVSSLLCFCVLALALGLGLGLGLGRRRDRAAYAHPPPLKYSNYYGIPEDLESVPIERLVNATELDLDTDFSVEGAGARPAVREYVFNVSQALAAPDGFQKPMILVNGQSPGPLIEANTGDTVRVHVNNLMANWSTTIHWHGIDQKGTTWMDGVVGVSQCGIPPGRSFTYEFRVIDQRGTFWWHAHLSVIHDPDEMVPETDAEKIIFVSDVYHTHGSVLLASYLNPTSKWVPFESGVEPLPDNLLLNGQNTYDCSVTSTTYPPEERGGSAPPRLCTGGRRYATRVRPGSAVRLRLINASSFLSYWFSIDNHMLTIVELDGVEVAPLEGQRGVYLNVGQRVSVVVRADAPGPPGNYMIRATLPRTCFLPYAPYASAGLERSAAYEARGVLSYDGAPDPDPDEPIGIVGGDGGSGGRNTSNPYGVENNGVRGDVWEGCDDMPFDVPKPMRAHRAVEVSSEANVHYIEYMFRQAQDVNRIFINKTAYSPLPNNATLWKALEQDFTAESANSYNSWDFGLNQQVLLIPEADKGVQIVINSRDAMEHPWHLQYVSSSTHPPILFSTRAPSSCPTALDIRLDAYARAIS
;
A
#
# COMPACT_ATOMS: atom_id res chain seq x y z
N MET A 1 -30.65 -17.02 3.77
CA MET A 1 -30.10 -16.87 5.14
C MET A 1 -28.57 -16.78 5.13
N ASP A 2 -27.92 -17.09 4.01
CA ASP A 2 -26.63 -16.52 3.63
C ASP A 2 -25.51 -17.01 4.57
N ILE A 3 -25.64 -18.28 4.95
CA ILE A 3 -24.85 -18.95 5.98
C ILE A 3 -23.39 -19.01 5.54
N THR A 4 -23.11 -19.27 4.25
CA THR A 4 -21.76 -19.29 3.71
C THR A 4 -21.13 -17.90 3.77
N THR A 5 -21.83 -16.90 3.26
CA THR A 5 -21.41 -15.49 3.30
C THR A 5 -21.16 -15.02 4.73
N PHE A 6 -22.00 -15.42 5.68
CA PHE A 6 -21.87 -15.06 7.10
C PHE A 6 -20.56 -15.58 7.73
N PHE A 7 -20.18 -16.85 7.52
CA PHE A 7 -18.94 -17.37 8.10
C PHE A 7 -17.69 -16.99 7.28
N VAL A 8 -17.78 -16.94 5.94
CA VAL A 8 -16.64 -16.55 5.09
C VAL A 8 -16.26 -15.09 5.32
N SER A 9 -17.22 -14.16 5.27
CA SER A 9 -16.93 -12.74 5.54
C SER A 9 -16.40 -12.51 6.96
N ALA A 10 -16.96 -13.19 7.96
CA ALA A 10 -16.50 -13.08 9.35
C ALA A 10 -15.08 -13.62 9.57
N ARG A 11 -14.67 -14.65 8.82
CA ARG A 11 -13.28 -15.16 8.81
C ARG A 11 -12.35 -14.19 8.07
N ASN A 12 -12.70 -13.76 6.86
CA ASN A 12 -11.84 -12.89 6.05
C ASN A 12 -11.59 -11.54 6.75
N GLN A 13 -12.60 -10.96 7.41
CA GLN A 13 -12.47 -9.75 8.24
C GLN A 13 -11.54 -9.90 9.45
N ALA A 14 -11.21 -11.13 9.87
CA ALA A 14 -10.48 -11.39 11.12
C ALA A 14 -9.17 -12.18 10.93
N LEU A 15 -8.91 -12.71 9.72
CA LEU A 15 -7.78 -13.58 9.42
C LEU A 15 -6.75 -13.00 8.45
N LEU A 16 -6.88 -11.71 8.05
CA LEU A 16 -5.86 -10.98 7.27
C LEU A 16 -4.44 -11.11 7.86
N TYR A 17 -4.35 -11.27 9.19
CA TYR A 17 -3.09 -11.45 9.95
C TYR A 17 -3.05 -12.76 10.75
N GLY A 18 -3.96 -13.71 10.46
CA GLY A 18 -3.98 -15.03 11.11
C GLY A 18 -4.36 -15.09 12.61
N ASP A 19 -4.75 -13.99 13.28
CA ASP A 19 -5.04 -14.02 14.72
C ASP A 19 -6.43 -14.60 15.08
N TYR A 20 -6.49 -15.93 15.13
CA TYR A 20 -7.61 -16.69 15.67
C TYR A 20 -7.97 -16.34 17.13
N SER A 21 -7.08 -15.72 17.91
CA SER A 21 -7.38 -15.26 19.29
C SER A 21 -8.32 -14.06 19.28
N THR A 22 -8.07 -13.08 18.41
CA THR A 22 -8.98 -11.94 18.23
C THR A 22 -10.29 -12.36 17.58
N TYR A 23 -10.28 -13.23 16.56
CA TYR A 23 -11.53 -13.78 16.00
C TYR A 23 -12.38 -14.48 17.08
N HIS A 24 -11.77 -15.33 17.91
CA HIS A 24 -12.46 -15.97 19.05
C HIS A 24 -13.03 -14.96 20.06
N ARG A 25 -12.30 -13.88 20.40
CA ARG A 25 -12.78 -12.79 21.28
C ARG A 25 -13.97 -12.05 20.67
N GLN A 26 -13.89 -11.67 19.39
CA GLN A 26 -14.96 -11.00 18.67
C GLN A 26 -16.23 -11.87 18.60
N LEU A 27 -16.09 -13.16 18.26
CA LEU A 27 -17.20 -14.11 18.23
C LEU A 27 -17.85 -14.29 19.61
N ALA A 28 -17.08 -14.29 20.70
CA ALA A 28 -17.64 -14.30 22.05
C ALA A 28 -18.49 -13.05 22.36
N LYS A 29 -18.05 -11.85 21.93
CA LYS A 29 -18.80 -10.59 22.05
C LYS A 29 -20.06 -10.60 21.17
N LYS A 30 -19.95 -10.97 19.90
CA LYS A 30 -21.09 -11.15 18.95
C LYS A 30 -22.13 -12.14 19.53
N LEU A 31 -21.68 -13.28 20.07
CA LEU A 31 -22.53 -14.31 20.66
C LEU A 31 -23.21 -13.89 21.98
N HIS A 32 -22.55 -13.08 22.81
CA HIS A 32 -23.20 -12.48 23.98
C HIS A 32 -24.29 -11.48 23.56
N ASN A 33 -24.00 -10.60 22.60
CA ASN A 33 -24.95 -9.62 22.10
C ASN A 33 -26.17 -10.28 21.42
N CYS A 34 -25.96 -11.37 20.67
CA CYS A 34 -27.05 -12.18 20.11
C CYS A 34 -27.97 -12.73 21.22
N ARG A 35 -27.41 -13.30 22.30
CA ARG A 35 -28.21 -13.77 23.46
C ARG A 35 -28.93 -12.64 24.19
N LYS A 36 -28.36 -11.43 24.23
CA LYS A 36 -29.05 -10.24 24.77
C LYS A 36 -30.24 -9.83 23.90
N LYS A 37 -30.10 -9.81 22.57
CA LYS A 37 -31.18 -9.51 21.61
C LYS A 37 -32.32 -10.55 21.67
N LEU A 38 -31.99 -11.84 21.82
CA LEU A 38 -32.97 -12.93 21.92
C LEU A 38 -33.55 -13.14 23.33
N ASN A 39 -33.29 -12.24 24.29
CA ASN A 39 -33.67 -12.38 25.71
C ASN A 39 -33.15 -13.65 26.43
N LEU A 40 -32.22 -14.40 25.84
CA LEU A 40 -31.57 -15.60 26.38
C LEU A 40 -30.42 -15.28 27.37
N SER A 41 -30.39 -14.07 27.92
CA SER A 41 -29.35 -13.63 28.85
C SER A 41 -29.72 -13.98 30.30
N THR A 42 -28.79 -14.59 31.03
CA THR A 42 -28.97 -14.98 32.44
C THR A 42 -29.03 -13.74 33.33
N ARG A 43 -30.23 -13.41 33.82
CA ARG A 43 -30.51 -12.21 34.61
C ARG A 43 -30.02 -12.36 36.07
N ASN A 44 -28.94 -11.65 36.40
CA ASN A 44 -28.29 -11.57 37.72
C ASN A 44 -27.65 -12.87 38.25
N ARG A 45 -26.96 -12.76 39.41
CA ARG A 45 -26.07 -13.76 40.03
C ARG A 45 -26.81 -14.96 40.67
N GLY A 46 -27.68 -15.63 39.91
CA GLY A 46 -28.36 -16.87 40.30
C GLY A 46 -27.59 -18.15 39.95
N LYS A 47 -28.06 -19.30 40.43
CA LYS A 47 -27.53 -20.63 40.04
C LYS A 47 -27.71 -20.86 38.53
N PHE A 48 -26.74 -21.53 37.90
CA PHE A 48 -26.80 -21.88 36.48
C PHE A 48 -28.02 -22.75 36.16
N SER A 49 -28.96 -22.23 35.36
CA SER A 49 -30.03 -23.00 34.75
C SER A 49 -29.57 -23.63 33.44
N LYS A 50 -29.92 -24.90 33.21
CA LYS A 50 -29.80 -25.50 31.87
C LYS A 50 -30.70 -24.70 30.92
N ARG A 51 -30.14 -24.21 29.81
CA ARG A 51 -30.89 -23.46 28.80
C ARG A 51 -31.83 -24.39 28.04
N SER A 52 -32.95 -23.84 27.58
CA SER A 52 -33.81 -24.48 26.59
C SER A 52 -33.07 -24.64 25.26
N ASP A 53 -33.31 -25.75 24.58
CA ASP A 53 -32.84 -25.97 23.21
C ASP A 53 -33.68 -25.14 22.22
N VAL A 54 -33.11 -24.79 21.06
CA VAL A 54 -33.77 -23.98 20.02
C VAL A 54 -34.78 -24.84 19.27
N THR A 55 -35.99 -24.31 19.01
CA THR A 55 -37.02 -24.98 18.21
C THR A 55 -37.10 -24.43 16.77
N PRO A 56 -37.65 -25.19 15.81
CA PRO A 56 -37.92 -24.68 14.45
C PRO A 56 -38.83 -23.44 14.44
N SER A 57 -39.88 -23.43 15.27
CA SER A 57 -40.79 -22.28 15.40
C SER A 57 -40.08 -20.98 15.80
N GLN A 58 -39.10 -21.06 16.69
CA GLN A 58 -38.28 -19.91 17.08
C GLN A 58 -37.42 -19.37 15.92
N ILE A 59 -37.03 -20.23 14.97
CA ILE A 59 -36.29 -19.80 13.77
C ILE A 59 -37.23 -19.02 12.83
N ALA A 60 -38.45 -19.52 12.61
CA ALA A 60 -39.47 -18.81 11.81
C ALA A 60 -39.90 -17.48 12.45
N GLU A 61 -40.00 -17.41 13.78
CA GLU A 61 -40.25 -16.16 14.51
C GLU A 61 -39.05 -15.18 14.43
N ASN A 62 -37.80 -15.68 14.42
CA ASN A 62 -36.62 -14.82 14.43
C ASN A 62 -35.34 -15.53 13.91
N HIS A 63 -34.85 -15.12 12.73
CA HIS A 63 -33.59 -15.62 12.15
C HIS A 63 -32.34 -15.40 13.04
N GLY A 64 -32.43 -14.59 14.10
CA GLY A 64 -31.40 -14.48 15.13
C GLY A 64 -31.07 -15.81 15.83
N PHE A 65 -32.01 -16.76 15.90
CA PHE A 65 -31.74 -18.11 16.43
C PHE A 65 -30.81 -18.93 15.54
N VAL A 66 -30.79 -18.70 14.22
CA VAL A 66 -29.79 -19.30 13.30
C VAL A 66 -28.41 -18.70 13.58
N HIS A 67 -28.31 -17.38 13.67
CA HIS A 67 -27.08 -16.69 14.04
C HIS A 67 -26.53 -17.11 15.42
N LEU A 68 -27.41 -17.43 16.38
CA LEU A 68 -27.02 -17.96 17.70
C LEU A 68 -26.28 -19.31 17.60
N LEU A 69 -26.75 -20.20 16.71
CA LEU A 69 -26.12 -21.50 16.47
C LEU A 69 -24.80 -21.33 15.70
N LEU A 70 -24.80 -20.57 14.59
CA LEU A 70 -23.61 -20.28 13.79
C LEU A 70 -22.50 -19.62 14.62
N LEU A 71 -22.81 -18.56 15.39
CA LEU A 71 -21.83 -17.91 16.27
C LEU A 71 -21.32 -18.82 17.40
N THR A 72 -22.06 -19.87 17.77
CA THR A 72 -21.56 -20.85 18.76
C THR A 72 -20.66 -21.90 18.09
N ALA A 73 -20.97 -22.32 16.86
CA ALA A 73 -20.14 -23.22 16.07
C ALA A 73 -18.81 -22.56 15.64
N GLU A 74 -18.87 -21.36 15.03
CA GLU A 74 -17.69 -20.59 14.62
C GLU A 74 -16.77 -20.29 15.81
N ARG A 75 -17.30 -19.96 16.99
CA ARG A 75 -16.47 -19.68 18.16
C ARG A 75 -15.71 -20.93 18.60
N ASP A 76 -16.34 -22.09 18.57
CA ASP A 76 -15.66 -23.34 18.95
C ASP A 76 -14.65 -23.78 17.87
N TRP A 77 -14.92 -23.52 16.58
CA TRP A 77 -13.95 -23.65 15.48
C TRP A 77 -12.75 -22.71 15.65
N ALA A 78 -12.98 -21.42 15.89
CA ALA A 78 -11.93 -20.42 16.12
C ALA A 78 -11.10 -20.77 17.38
N GLN A 79 -11.72 -21.31 18.43
CA GLN A 79 -10.99 -21.81 19.60
C GLN A 79 -10.05 -22.96 19.24
N ALA A 80 -10.47 -23.87 18.35
CA ALA A 80 -9.64 -24.97 17.87
C ALA A 80 -8.47 -24.47 17.01
N MET A 81 -8.73 -23.57 16.05
CA MET A 81 -7.69 -23.01 15.17
C MET A 81 -6.68 -22.15 15.93
N ARG A 82 -7.10 -21.45 16.98
CA ARG A 82 -6.19 -20.76 17.91
C ARG A 82 -5.21 -21.73 18.58
N TYR A 83 -5.67 -22.89 19.05
CA TYR A 83 -4.75 -23.91 19.59
C TYR A 83 -3.86 -24.55 18.53
N LYS A 84 -4.31 -24.62 17.27
CA LYS A 84 -3.49 -25.08 16.14
C LYS A 84 -2.37 -24.08 15.80
N ALA A 85 -2.69 -22.78 15.77
CA ALA A 85 -1.73 -21.70 15.49
C ALA A 85 -0.68 -21.52 16.61
N VAL A 86 -1.07 -21.63 17.89
CA VAL A 86 -0.13 -21.56 19.02
C VAL A 86 0.90 -22.71 19.04
N HIS A 87 0.63 -23.80 18.32
CA HIS A 87 1.49 -25.00 18.26
C HIS A 87 1.99 -25.32 16.84
N SER A 88 1.90 -24.39 15.87
CA SER A 88 2.42 -24.62 14.51
C SER A 88 3.95 -24.51 14.41
N THR A 89 4.59 -23.82 15.37
CA THR A 89 6.05 -23.67 15.46
C THR A 89 6.75 -24.78 16.25
N ASP A 90 5.99 -25.70 16.86
CA ASP A 90 6.56 -26.80 17.65
C ASP A 90 7.19 -27.87 16.75
N ALA A 91 8.53 -27.94 16.71
CA ALA A 91 9.29 -28.90 15.90
C ALA A 91 9.08 -30.40 16.26
N LYS A 92 8.18 -30.71 17.21
CA LYS A 92 7.72 -32.07 17.56
C LYS A 92 6.27 -32.33 17.17
N GLY A 93 5.61 -31.38 16.52
CA GLY A 93 4.19 -31.41 16.19
C GLY A 93 3.28 -31.19 17.40
N ILE A 94 1.98 -31.06 17.13
CA ILE A 94 0.95 -30.77 18.15
C ILE A 94 0.86 -31.94 19.15
N ALA A 95 1.20 -31.67 20.42
CA ALA A 95 1.15 -32.65 21.49
C ALA A 95 -0.23 -33.33 21.63
N GLY A 96 -0.26 -34.64 21.89
CA GLY A 96 -1.49 -35.44 21.86
C GLY A 96 -2.63 -34.89 22.72
N ARG A 97 -2.34 -34.37 23.93
CA ARG A 97 -3.34 -33.73 24.81
C ARG A 97 -3.96 -32.48 24.19
N THR A 98 -3.16 -31.67 23.48
CA THR A 98 -3.63 -30.49 22.73
C THR A 98 -4.46 -30.90 21.53
N ARG A 99 -4.01 -31.90 20.75
CA ARG A 99 -4.81 -32.45 19.63
C ARG A 99 -6.17 -32.98 20.11
N THR A 100 -6.24 -33.68 21.24
CA THR A 100 -7.53 -34.09 21.84
C THR A 100 -8.44 -32.91 22.15
N HIS A 101 -7.88 -31.78 22.62
CA HIS A 101 -8.64 -30.54 22.87
C HIS A 101 -9.12 -29.90 21.56
N ILE A 102 -8.27 -29.82 20.53
CA ILE A 102 -8.63 -29.34 19.17
C ILE A 102 -9.80 -30.16 18.61
N ILE A 103 -9.67 -31.50 18.59
CA ILE A 103 -10.73 -32.42 18.14
C ILE A 103 -12.02 -32.20 18.95
N SER A 104 -11.92 -32.07 20.28
CA SER A 104 -13.08 -31.84 21.15
C SER A 104 -13.83 -30.53 20.83
N ARG A 105 -13.12 -29.49 20.36
CA ARG A 105 -13.74 -28.21 19.98
C ARG A 105 -14.36 -28.26 18.58
N LEU A 106 -13.67 -28.85 17.60
CA LEU A 106 -14.21 -29.06 16.25
C LEU A 106 -15.44 -29.97 16.26
N ASP A 107 -15.37 -31.09 16.99
CA ASP A 107 -16.50 -32.03 17.13
C ASP A 107 -17.73 -31.37 17.77
N LYS A 108 -17.51 -30.48 18.75
CA LYS A 108 -18.57 -29.70 19.38
C LYS A 108 -19.16 -28.65 18.43
N GLY A 109 -18.33 -27.98 17.61
CA GLY A 109 -18.80 -27.08 16.56
C GLY A 109 -19.62 -27.81 15.50
N ALA A 110 -19.14 -28.97 15.04
CA ALA A 110 -19.83 -29.82 14.06
C ALA A 110 -21.22 -30.27 14.57
N ARG A 111 -21.33 -30.72 15.83
CA ARG A 111 -22.64 -31.08 16.43
C ARG A 111 -23.65 -29.92 16.45
N ILE A 112 -23.18 -28.67 16.57
CA ILE A 112 -24.04 -27.48 16.58
C ILE A 112 -24.48 -27.12 15.15
N ALA A 113 -23.59 -27.27 14.16
CA ALA A 113 -23.96 -27.14 12.76
C ALA A 113 -24.93 -28.26 12.30
N GLU A 114 -24.73 -29.50 12.76
CA GLU A 114 -25.66 -30.62 12.55
C GLU A 114 -27.02 -30.39 13.24
N GLN A 115 -27.04 -29.74 14.41
CA GLN A 115 -28.29 -29.30 15.05
C GLN A 115 -29.01 -28.23 14.21
N LEU A 116 -28.28 -27.26 13.66
CA LEU A 116 -28.85 -26.26 12.74
C LEU A 116 -29.46 -26.93 11.49
N VAL A 117 -28.76 -27.88 10.87
CA VAL A 117 -29.28 -28.66 9.74
C VAL A 117 -30.60 -29.36 10.09
N ARG A 118 -30.69 -30.01 11.25
CA ARG A 118 -31.92 -30.69 11.70
C ARG A 118 -33.08 -29.72 11.93
N LEU A 119 -32.81 -28.52 12.44
CA LEU A 119 -33.83 -27.51 12.71
C LEU A 119 -34.34 -26.84 11.42
N LEU A 120 -33.47 -26.63 10.42
CA LEU A 120 -33.86 -26.12 9.10
C LEU A 120 -34.49 -27.19 8.19
N SER A 121 -34.19 -28.49 8.41
CA SER A 121 -34.78 -29.59 7.62
C SER A 121 -36.29 -29.74 7.83
N ASP A 122 -36.84 -29.27 8.97
CA ASP A 122 -38.28 -29.03 9.09
C ASP A 122 -38.63 -27.67 8.47
N ALA A 123 -38.59 -27.60 7.14
CA ALA A 123 -38.94 -26.41 6.38
C ALA A 123 -40.39 -25.94 6.67
N SER A 124 -41.28 -26.87 7.04
CA SER A 124 -42.70 -26.60 7.27
C SER A 124 -42.96 -25.73 8.51
N THR A 125 -42.09 -25.80 9.52
CA THR A 125 -42.21 -25.01 10.75
C THR A 125 -41.07 -24.00 10.96
N SER A 126 -39.97 -24.11 10.22
CA SER A 126 -38.84 -23.15 10.26
C SER A 126 -38.84 -22.09 9.15
N GLY A 127 -39.58 -22.31 8.06
CA GLY A 127 -39.61 -21.39 6.90
C GLY A 127 -38.35 -21.39 6.04
N ALA A 128 -37.42 -22.34 6.24
CA ALA A 128 -36.16 -22.43 5.51
C ALA A 128 -36.36 -22.83 4.03
N SER A 129 -35.56 -22.25 3.13
CA SER A 129 -35.52 -22.66 1.72
C SER A 129 -34.63 -23.88 1.48
N ASP A 130 -34.78 -24.57 0.34
CA ASP A 130 -33.86 -25.63 -0.10
C ASP A 130 -32.40 -25.13 -0.16
N VAL A 131 -32.16 -23.83 -0.46
CA VAL A 131 -30.82 -23.22 -0.43
C VAL A 131 -30.27 -23.12 1.00
N ASP A 132 -31.07 -22.64 1.96
CA ASP A 132 -30.63 -22.51 3.36
C ASP A 132 -30.29 -23.88 3.99
N ILE A 133 -31.07 -24.91 3.63
CA ILE A 133 -30.84 -26.29 4.06
C ILE A 133 -29.53 -26.82 3.45
N LEU A 134 -29.27 -26.55 2.16
CA LEU A 134 -28.02 -26.95 1.50
C LEU A 134 -26.80 -26.20 2.05
N GLU A 135 -26.84 -24.88 2.25
CA GLU A 135 -25.74 -24.14 2.88
C GLU A 135 -25.43 -24.65 4.29
N ALA A 136 -26.45 -24.88 5.12
CA ALA A 136 -26.28 -25.45 6.45
C ALA A 136 -25.64 -26.84 6.40
N ARG A 137 -26.07 -27.70 5.45
CA ARG A 137 -25.50 -29.04 5.23
C ARG A 137 -24.04 -28.98 4.77
N ALA A 138 -23.69 -28.04 3.89
CA ALA A 138 -22.32 -27.83 3.45
C ALA A 138 -21.42 -27.33 4.60
N TYR A 139 -21.86 -26.32 5.37
CA TYR A 139 -21.16 -25.81 6.55
C TYR A 139 -20.95 -26.87 7.64
N ALA A 140 -21.96 -27.68 7.93
CA ALA A 140 -21.85 -28.80 8.87
C ALA A 140 -20.83 -29.85 8.36
N SER A 141 -20.89 -30.20 7.07
CA SER A 141 -19.97 -31.14 6.42
C SER A 141 -18.52 -30.62 6.43
N LEU A 142 -18.31 -29.31 6.27
CA LEU A 142 -17.00 -28.66 6.32
C LEU A 142 -16.36 -28.79 7.71
N ILE A 143 -17.07 -28.45 8.79
CA ILE A 143 -16.53 -28.58 10.16
C ILE A 143 -16.40 -30.05 10.58
N ARG A 144 -17.31 -30.93 10.12
CA ARG A 144 -17.18 -32.38 10.30
C ARG A 144 -15.95 -32.94 9.59
N GLY A 145 -15.65 -32.48 8.38
CA GLY A 145 -14.42 -32.78 7.63
C GLY A 145 -13.16 -32.37 8.41
N ALA A 146 -13.10 -31.11 8.86
CA ALA A 146 -11.99 -30.63 9.70
C ALA A 146 -11.83 -31.45 11.00
N THR A 147 -12.93 -31.89 11.60
CA THR A 147 -12.91 -32.77 12.79
C THR A 147 -12.29 -34.14 12.49
N GLN A 148 -12.63 -34.75 11.36
CA GLN A 148 -12.11 -36.07 10.96
C GLN A 148 -10.65 -35.97 10.48
N PHE A 149 -10.26 -34.86 9.85
CA PHE A 149 -8.87 -34.55 9.47
C PHE A 149 -7.94 -34.52 10.70
N GLU A 150 -8.31 -33.79 11.76
CA GLU A 150 -7.50 -33.73 13.00
C GLU A 150 -7.51 -35.05 13.79
N LYS A 151 -8.54 -35.88 13.65
CA LYS A 151 -8.55 -37.28 14.13
C LYS A 151 -7.69 -38.23 13.29
N GLN A 152 -7.23 -37.81 12.11
CA GLN A 152 -6.56 -38.65 11.10
C GLN A 152 -7.44 -39.82 10.60
N ASP A 153 -8.76 -39.64 10.62
CA ASP A 153 -9.76 -40.61 10.15
C ASP A 153 -10.12 -40.31 8.69
N TRP A 154 -9.23 -40.73 7.79
CA TRP A 154 -9.16 -40.20 6.42
C TRP A 154 -10.37 -40.54 5.54
N LYS A 155 -10.98 -41.73 5.70
CA LYS A 155 -12.12 -42.14 4.86
C LYS A 155 -13.38 -41.29 5.12
N PRO A 156 -13.85 -41.14 6.38
CA PRO A 156 -14.91 -40.18 6.71
C PRO A 156 -14.52 -38.71 6.47
N CYS A 157 -13.23 -38.36 6.56
CA CYS A 157 -12.74 -37.03 6.21
C CYS A 157 -12.99 -36.72 4.72
N VAL A 158 -12.58 -37.62 3.81
CA VAL A 158 -12.87 -37.49 2.36
C VAL A 158 -14.38 -37.43 2.13
N GLN A 159 -15.18 -38.31 2.74
CA GLN A 159 -16.65 -38.29 2.62
C GLN A 159 -17.27 -36.95 3.05
N SER A 160 -16.85 -36.40 4.18
CA SER A 160 -17.37 -35.12 4.71
C SER A 160 -17.04 -33.94 3.79
N TYR A 161 -15.77 -33.80 3.39
CA TYR A 161 -15.38 -32.73 2.46
C TYR A 161 -16.00 -32.92 1.06
N SER A 162 -16.15 -34.16 0.57
CA SER A 162 -16.80 -34.45 -0.71
C SER A 162 -18.28 -34.06 -0.71
N THR A 163 -18.97 -34.26 0.41
CA THR A 163 -20.35 -33.79 0.62
C THR A 163 -20.41 -32.26 0.54
N SER A 164 -19.52 -31.56 1.25
CA SER A 164 -19.41 -30.09 1.17
C SER A 164 -19.07 -29.61 -0.25
N ARG A 165 -18.17 -30.30 -0.97
CA ARG A 165 -17.73 -29.95 -2.33
C ARG A 165 -18.87 -29.99 -3.32
N ILE A 166 -19.63 -31.09 -3.32
CA ILE A 166 -20.73 -31.31 -4.27
C ILE A 166 -21.88 -30.34 -4.01
N ILE A 167 -22.20 -30.03 -2.75
CA ILE A 167 -23.22 -29.03 -2.42
C ILE A 167 -22.80 -27.63 -2.89
N TYR A 168 -21.58 -27.17 -2.60
CA TYR A 168 -21.15 -25.84 -3.06
C TYR A 168 -21.07 -25.73 -4.58
N ILE A 169 -20.76 -26.81 -5.30
CA ILE A 169 -20.81 -26.82 -6.77
C ILE A 169 -22.27 -26.69 -7.27
N ALA A 170 -23.22 -27.46 -6.71
CA ALA A 170 -24.63 -27.37 -7.06
C ALA A 170 -25.25 -26.00 -6.71
N LEU A 171 -24.75 -25.32 -5.67
CA LEU A 171 -25.13 -23.92 -5.38
C LEU A 171 -24.47 -22.95 -6.37
N SER A 172 -23.20 -23.14 -6.74
CA SER A 172 -22.48 -22.24 -7.64
C SER A 172 -23.02 -22.18 -9.08
N SER A 173 -23.74 -23.21 -9.54
CA SER A 173 -24.40 -23.23 -10.85
C SER A 173 -25.68 -22.38 -10.90
N SER A 174 -26.29 -22.11 -9.75
CA SER A 174 -27.52 -21.30 -9.62
C SER A 174 -27.29 -19.91 -9.00
N ILE A 175 -26.31 -19.79 -8.10
CA ILE A 175 -25.96 -18.56 -7.38
C ILE A 175 -24.53 -18.16 -7.74
N ARG A 176 -24.37 -17.03 -8.46
CA ARG A 176 -23.05 -16.45 -8.73
C ARG A 176 -22.45 -15.81 -7.47
N GLY A 177 -21.53 -16.52 -6.83
CA GLY A 177 -20.66 -15.97 -5.79
C GLY A 177 -19.27 -16.60 -5.91
N ASP A 178 -18.24 -15.77 -6.13
CA ASP A 178 -16.86 -16.26 -6.23
C ASP A 178 -16.36 -16.88 -4.92
N THR A 179 -16.95 -16.48 -3.78
CA THR A 179 -16.75 -17.06 -2.45
C THR A 179 -16.93 -18.59 -2.39
N PHE A 180 -17.73 -19.19 -3.28
CA PHE A 180 -17.84 -20.65 -3.37
C PHE A 180 -16.60 -21.28 -4.03
N LYS A 181 -16.00 -20.61 -5.02
CA LYS A 181 -14.78 -21.05 -5.71
C LYS A 181 -13.59 -21.00 -4.75
N ASP A 182 -13.44 -19.90 -4.02
CA ASP A 182 -12.35 -19.67 -3.07
C ASP A 182 -12.36 -20.76 -1.97
N LEU A 183 -13.55 -21.03 -1.40
CA LEU A 183 -13.72 -22.09 -0.40
C LEU A 183 -13.44 -23.50 -0.96
N LEU A 184 -13.71 -23.73 -2.24
CA LEU A 184 -13.38 -24.98 -2.94
C LEU A 184 -11.86 -25.11 -3.17
N SER A 185 -11.19 -24.08 -3.70
CA SER A 185 -9.77 -24.12 -4.08
C SER A 185 -8.82 -24.04 -2.88
N GLU A 186 -9.08 -23.17 -1.90
CA GLU A 186 -8.18 -22.95 -0.76
C GLU A 186 -8.34 -24.02 0.33
N THR A 187 -9.57 -24.48 0.60
CA THR A 187 -9.88 -25.30 1.77
C THR A 187 -10.30 -26.73 1.42
N ILE A 188 -11.29 -26.91 0.55
CA ILE A 188 -11.97 -28.20 0.38
C ILE A 188 -11.15 -29.16 -0.49
N ASP A 189 -10.73 -28.75 -1.68
CA ASP A 189 -10.04 -29.64 -2.62
C ASP A 189 -8.64 -30.07 -2.14
N PRO A 190 -7.80 -29.19 -1.56
CA PRO A 190 -6.54 -29.60 -0.92
C PRO A 190 -6.78 -30.58 0.24
N SER A 191 -7.83 -30.39 1.03
CA SER A 191 -8.19 -31.31 2.12
C SER A 191 -8.63 -32.69 1.59
N ILE A 192 -9.34 -32.75 0.46
CA ILE A 192 -9.71 -34.00 -0.20
C ILE A 192 -8.47 -34.68 -0.77
N GLN A 193 -7.59 -33.97 -1.48
CA GLN A 193 -6.35 -34.53 -2.03
C GLN A 193 -5.48 -35.15 -0.94
N TYR A 194 -5.22 -34.41 0.15
CA TYR A 194 -4.39 -34.88 1.26
C TYR A 194 -5.00 -36.12 1.94
N ALA A 195 -6.30 -36.08 2.27
CA ALA A 195 -6.97 -37.20 2.92
C ALA A 195 -7.10 -38.42 1.98
N ALA A 196 -7.23 -38.22 0.67
CA ALA A 196 -7.24 -39.29 -0.32
C ALA A 196 -5.86 -39.97 -0.47
N TYR A 197 -4.78 -39.18 -0.51
CA TYR A 197 -3.40 -39.68 -0.49
C TYR A 197 -3.11 -40.50 0.77
N GLN A 198 -3.46 -40.00 1.95
CA GLN A 198 -3.35 -40.73 3.22
C GLN A 198 -4.24 -42.00 3.26
N SER A 199 -5.35 -42.00 2.51
CA SER A 199 -6.21 -43.19 2.30
C SER A 199 -5.68 -44.18 1.26
N LYS A 200 -4.49 -43.95 0.68
CA LYS A 200 -3.88 -44.73 -0.42
C LYS A 200 -4.72 -44.77 -1.71
N ILE A 201 -5.52 -43.74 -1.95
CA ILE A 201 -6.20 -43.53 -3.25
C ILE A 201 -5.15 -43.03 -4.26
N PRO A 202 -5.07 -43.59 -5.49
CA PRO A 202 -4.07 -43.18 -6.47
C PRO A 202 -4.09 -41.68 -6.79
N ARG A 203 -2.90 -41.02 -6.77
CA ARG A 203 -2.71 -39.59 -7.12
C ARG A 203 -3.25 -39.24 -8.52
N THR A 204 -3.37 -40.21 -9.44
CA THR A 204 -3.91 -40.04 -10.79
C THR A 204 -5.43 -39.85 -10.87
N LEU A 205 -6.17 -40.01 -9.77
CA LEU A 205 -7.62 -39.80 -9.75
C LEU A 205 -7.96 -38.35 -9.40
N ALA A 206 -8.53 -37.61 -10.36
CA ALA A 206 -8.93 -36.21 -10.18
C ALA A 206 -9.95 -36.02 -9.04
N VAL A 207 -9.84 -34.90 -8.32
CA VAL A 207 -10.68 -34.57 -7.13
C VAL A 207 -12.19 -34.69 -7.39
N PRO A 208 -12.77 -34.24 -8.53
CA PRO A 208 -14.20 -34.44 -8.81
C PRO A 208 -14.63 -35.91 -8.90
N THR A 209 -13.72 -36.82 -9.24
CA THR A 209 -13.97 -38.26 -9.34
C THR A 209 -13.78 -38.95 -7.99
N ILE A 210 -12.86 -38.48 -7.15
CA ILE A 210 -12.77 -38.88 -5.74
C ILE A 210 -14.05 -38.44 -5.01
N ALA A 211 -14.46 -37.18 -5.18
CA ALA A 211 -15.62 -36.61 -4.50
C ALA A 211 -16.93 -37.34 -4.84
N ARG A 212 -17.20 -37.60 -6.12
CA ARG A 212 -18.38 -38.39 -6.55
C ARG A 212 -18.37 -39.82 -6.03
N LYS A 213 -17.20 -40.46 -5.86
CA LYS A 213 -17.07 -41.82 -5.31
C LYS A 213 -17.18 -41.87 -3.77
N ALA A 214 -16.96 -40.76 -3.09
CA ALA A 214 -17.04 -40.65 -1.63
C ALA A 214 -18.30 -39.94 -1.13
N PHE A 215 -19.16 -39.46 -2.03
CA PHE A 215 -20.44 -38.83 -1.70
C PHE A 215 -21.43 -39.84 -1.07
N PRO A 216 -22.23 -39.46 -0.05
CA PRO A 216 -23.25 -40.32 0.53
C PRO A 216 -24.50 -40.40 -0.36
N SER A 217 -24.41 -41.14 -1.48
CA SER A 217 -25.53 -41.40 -2.40
C SER A 217 -26.67 -42.26 -1.81
N SER A 218 -26.70 -42.44 -0.48
CA SER A 218 -27.74 -43.12 0.29
C SER A 218 -28.58 -42.16 1.14
N ASP A 219 -28.39 -40.85 1.00
CA ASP A 219 -29.28 -39.81 1.53
C ASP A 219 -30.17 -39.33 0.38
N ASP A 220 -31.27 -40.03 0.16
CA ASP A 220 -32.19 -39.77 -0.96
C ASP A 220 -32.72 -38.33 -0.95
N ALA A 221 -32.94 -37.74 0.23
CA ALA A 221 -33.41 -36.37 0.38
C ALA A 221 -32.33 -35.34 -0.01
N LEU A 222 -31.06 -35.59 0.31
CA LEU A 222 -29.94 -34.77 -0.17
C LEU A 222 -29.72 -34.94 -1.69
N VAL A 223 -29.86 -36.16 -2.21
CA VAL A 223 -29.75 -36.46 -3.64
C VAL A 223 -30.89 -35.77 -4.42
N GLU A 224 -32.12 -35.79 -3.94
CA GLU A 224 -33.25 -35.07 -4.52
C GLU A 224 -32.98 -33.55 -4.51
N GLN A 225 -32.58 -32.98 -3.37
CA GLN A 225 -32.25 -31.56 -3.26
C GLN A 225 -31.16 -31.13 -4.25
N ILE A 226 -30.08 -31.90 -4.39
CA ILE A 226 -29.00 -31.56 -5.36
C ILE A 226 -29.51 -31.66 -6.80
N ASN A 227 -30.28 -32.69 -7.15
CA ASN A 227 -30.81 -32.86 -8.51
C ASN A 227 -31.81 -31.77 -8.92
N LYS A 228 -32.43 -31.03 -7.98
CA LYS A 228 -33.23 -29.83 -8.29
C LYS A 228 -32.39 -28.68 -8.85
N PHE A 229 -31.12 -28.55 -8.43
CA PHE A 229 -30.21 -27.49 -8.87
C PHE A 229 -29.32 -27.93 -10.03
N ASP A 230 -28.76 -29.14 -9.98
CA ASP A 230 -27.96 -29.74 -11.05
C ASP A 230 -28.26 -31.24 -11.20
N PRO A 231 -29.12 -31.63 -12.17
CA PRO A 231 -29.46 -33.02 -12.43
C PRO A 231 -28.39 -33.78 -13.25
N SER A 232 -27.21 -33.18 -13.50
CA SER A 232 -26.06 -33.82 -14.17
C SER A 232 -24.96 -34.23 -13.17
N LEU A 233 -24.77 -33.46 -12.10
CA LEU A 233 -23.64 -33.56 -11.15
C LEU A 233 -23.45 -34.94 -10.51
N LEU A 234 -24.54 -35.70 -10.33
CA LEU A 234 -24.56 -37.02 -9.67
C LEU A 234 -24.72 -38.21 -10.64
N LYS A 235 -24.94 -37.99 -11.94
CA LYS A 235 -25.21 -39.09 -12.88
C LYS A 235 -23.92 -39.71 -13.43
N GLN A 236 -23.93 -41.03 -13.59
CA GLN A 236 -22.98 -41.75 -14.43
C GLN A 236 -23.60 -42.02 -15.80
N THR A 237 -22.98 -41.49 -16.85
CA THR A 237 -23.13 -41.97 -18.23
C THR A 237 -21.92 -42.85 -18.55
N GLY A 238 -22.14 -44.05 -19.10
CA GLY A 238 -21.06 -44.90 -19.60
C GLY A 238 -20.46 -44.39 -20.92
N PRO A 239 -19.39 -45.01 -21.45
CA PRO A 239 -18.86 -46.33 -21.09
C PRO A 239 -17.70 -46.34 -20.07
N ASP A 240 -17.49 -45.26 -19.32
CA ASP A 240 -16.34 -44.98 -18.43
C ASP A 240 -16.18 -45.93 -17.20
N ALA A 241 -16.76 -47.12 -17.23
CA ALA A 241 -16.77 -48.10 -16.13
C ALA A 241 -15.55 -49.05 -16.12
N GLN A 242 -14.77 -49.12 -17.21
CA GLN A 242 -13.57 -49.98 -17.30
C GLN A 242 -12.29 -49.26 -17.78
N GLN A 243 -12.37 -47.98 -18.15
CA GLN A 243 -11.20 -47.12 -18.36
C GLN A 243 -11.28 -45.89 -17.46
N GLY A 244 -10.17 -45.56 -16.79
CA GLY A 244 -10.12 -44.54 -15.74
C GLY A 244 -10.05 -43.10 -16.26
N GLN A 245 -11.03 -42.66 -17.05
CA GLN A 245 -11.07 -41.31 -17.61
C GLN A 245 -12.41 -40.60 -17.32
N VAL A 246 -12.35 -39.52 -16.56
CA VAL A 246 -13.06 -38.27 -16.91
C VAL A 246 -12.04 -37.15 -16.64
N GLY A 247 -11.25 -36.88 -17.67
CA GLY A 247 -9.98 -36.13 -17.60
C GLY A 247 -9.29 -36.19 -18.95
N ALA A 248 -9.99 -35.65 -19.96
CA ALA A 248 -9.70 -35.71 -21.40
C ALA A 248 -9.56 -37.13 -22.01
N ALA A 249 -10.46 -37.46 -22.94
CA ALA A 249 -10.24 -38.53 -23.92
C ALA A 249 -9.03 -38.23 -24.85
N ASN A 250 -8.67 -36.94 -24.96
CA ASN A 250 -7.63 -36.41 -25.83
C ASN A 250 -6.34 -36.03 -25.06
N ALA A 251 -6.11 -36.56 -23.85
CA ALA A 251 -4.90 -36.22 -23.08
C ALA A 251 -3.63 -36.71 -23.79
N PRO A 252 -2.66 -35.84 -24.13
CA PRO A 252 -1.42 -36.28 -24.75
C PRO A 252 -0.60 -37.15 -23.79
N GLN A 253 -0.22 -38.34 -24.25
CA GLN A 253 0.61 -39.28 -23.46
C GLN A 253 2.12 -39.03 -23.66
N THR A 254 2.49 -38.23 -24.66
CA THR A 254 3.87 -37.83 -24.93
C THR A 254 3.94 -36.38 -25.41
N ILE A 255 5.00 -35.67 -25.02
CA ILE A 255 5.40 -34.38 -25.58
C ILE A 255 6.69 -34.54 -26.40
N THR A 256 6.84 -33.79 -27.48
CA THR A 256 8.03 -33.85 -28.35
C THR A 256 8.75 -32.51 -28.35
N TRP A 257 10.04 -32.53 -27.99
CA TRP A 257 10.92 -31.35 -27.99
C TRP A 257 12.09 -31.56 -28.95
N ARG A 258 12.15 -30.77 -30.03
CA ARG A 258 13.07 -30.97 -31.17
C ARG A 258 13.03 -32.45 -31.61
N SER A 259 14.11 -33.21 -31.40
CA SER A 259 14.24 -34.63 -31.76
C SER A 259 13.97 -35.62 -30.61
N ARG A 260 13.54 -35.14 -29.43
CA ARG A 260 13.32 -35.96 -28.22
C ARG A 260 11.83 -36.07 -27.90
N GLN A 261 11.28 -37.28 -27.96
CA GLN A 261 9.93 -37.58 -27.45
C GLN A 261 10.02 -38.04 -26.00
N VAL A 262 9.17 -37.49 -25.13
CA VAL A 262 9.12 -37.76 -23.70
C VAL A 262 7.71 -38.17 -23.31
N LYS A 263 7.59 -39.22 -22.48
CA LYS A 263 6.31 -39.69 -21.96
C LYS A 263 5.85 -38.80 -20.80
N ILE A 264 4.58 -38.43 -20.80
CA ILE A 264 3.94 -37.68 -19.72
C ILE A 264 3.40 -38.69 -18.72
N GLU A 265 3.98 -38.72 -17.51
CA GLU A 265 3.57 -39.64 -16.44
C GLU A 265 2.73 -38.97 -15.35
N ASP A 266 2.74 -37.64 -15.28
CA ASP A 266 1.93 -36.86 -14.36
C ASP A 266 0.56 -36.49 -14.95
N ALA A 267 -0.49 -36.66 -14.15
CA ALA A 267 -1.87 -36.45 -14.58
C ALA A 267 -2.29 -34.98 -14.65
N ALA A 268 -1.70 -34.08 -13.86
CA ALA A 268 -1.97 -32.65 -13.93
C ALA A 268 -1.33 -32.04 -15.18
N ILE A 269 -0.08 -32.42 -15.50
CA ILE A 269 0.59 -32.04 -16.76
C ILE A 269 -0.24 -32.52 -17.97
N ALA A 270 -0.67 -33.78 -17.98
CA ALA A 270 -1.46 -34.34 -19.09
C ALA A 270 -2.80 -33.61 -19.30
N VAL A 271 -3.48 -33.20 -18.22
CA VAL A 271 -4.75 -32.44 -18.29
C VAL A 271 -4.52 -31.00 -18.74
N ALA A 272 -3.48 -30.32 -18.25
CA ALA A 272 -3.17 -28.94 -18.64
C ALA A 272 -2.70 -28.84 -20.11
N LEU A 273 -1.97 -29.84 -20.60
CA LEU A 273 -1.64 -29.96 -22.02
C LEU A 273 -2.89 -30.20 -22.87
N ALA A 274 -3.81 -31.08 -22.46
CA ALA A 274 -5.08 -31.27 -23.15
C ALA A 274 -5.94 -29.99 -23.20
N ALA A 275 -5.89 -29.16 -22.16
CA ALA A 275 -6.52 -27.84 -22.14
C ALA A 275 -5.84 -26.87 -23.14
N THR A 276 -4.51 -26.92 -23.23
CA THR A 276 -3.73 -26.14 -24.22
C THR A 276 -4.05 -26.56 -25.65
N ASP A 277 -4.11 -27.86 -25.94
CA ASP A 277 -4.50 -28.39 -27.25
C ASP A 277 -5.94 -27.97 -27.61
N THR A 278 -6.86 -28.01 -26.64
CA THR A 278 -8.25 -27.55 -26.83
C THR A 278 -8.31 -26.05 -27.12
N ALA A 279 -7.54 -25.22 -26.41
CA ALA A 279 -7.49 -23.78 -26.61
C ALA A 279 -6.86 -23.41 -27.97
N THR A 280 -5.81 -24.13 -28.40
CA THR A 280 -5.17 -23.89 -29.71
C THR A 280 -6.05 -24.32 -30.88
N ALA A 281 -6.84 -25.39 -30.74
CA ALA A 281 -7.86 -25.76 -31.73
C ALA A 281 -8.94 -24.66 -31.87
N GLN A 282 -9.44 -24.11 -30.76
CA GLN A 282 -10.39 -22.98 -30.77
C GLN A 282 -9.78 -21.68 -31.34
N LEU A 283 -8.46 -21.49 -31.24
CA LEU A 283 -7.75 -20.38 -31.87
C LEU A 283 -7.65 -20.56 -33.39
N ALA A 284 -7.38 -21.78 -33.87
CA ALA A 284 -7.37 -22.11 -35.30
C ALA A 284 -8.76 -21.98 -35.93
N GLU A 285 -9.81 -22.54 -35.30
CA GLU A 285 -11.21 -22.44 -35.77
C GLU A 285 -11.65 -20.97 -35.94
N LYS A 286 -11.27 -20.09 -35.02
CA LYS A 286 -11.53 -18.64 -35.14
C LYS A 286 -10.78 -18.02 -36.31
N LEU A 287 -9.54 -18.43 -36.57
CA LEU A 287 -8.70 -17.89 -37.64
C LEU A 287 -9.12 -18.38 -39.04
N GLU A 288 -9.80 -19.54 -39.13
CA GLU A 288 -10.45 -20.02 -40.36
C GLU A 288 -11.85 -19.39 -40.59
N SER A 289 -12.43 -18.71 -39.61
CA SER A 289 -13.75 -18.09 -39.75
C SER A 289 -13.74 -16.88 -40.68
N SER A 290 -14.70 -16.80 -41.62
CA SER A 290 -14.78 -15.77 -42.68
C SER A 290 -15.18 -14.35 -42.20
N ASP A 291 -15.17 -14.08 -40.90
CA ASP A 291 -15.50 -12.77 -40.32
C ASP A 291 -14.23 -11.90 -40.21
N VAL A 292 -14.34 -10.59 -40.39
CA VAL A 292 -13.18 -9.68 -40.26
C VAL A 292 -12.95 -9.38 -38.77
N ILE A 293 -12.16 -10.23 -38.11
CA ILE A 293 -11.81 -10.12 -36.69
C ILE A 293 -10.86 -8.93 -36.46
N LEU A 294 -11.09 -8.14 -35.39
CA LEU A 294 -10.18 -7.05 -35.03
C LEU A 294 -8.92 -7.58 -34.32
N PRO A 295 -7.73 -6.98 -34.49
CA PRO A 295 -6.51 -7.41 -33.82
C PRO A 295 -6.62 -7.54 -32.28
N LYS A 296 -7.38 -6.66 -31.63
CA LYS A 296 -7.66 -6.74 -30.17
C LYS A 296 -8.58 -7.91 -29.79
N GLU A 297 -9.49 -8.33 -30.66
CA GLU A 297 -10.36 -9.51 -30.48
C GLU A 297 -9.57 -10.80 -30.74
N MET A 298 -8.72 -10.81 -31.77
CA MET A 298 -7.85 -11.95 -32.08
C MET A 298 -6.83 -12.20 -30.97
N ALA A 299 -6.20 -11.14 -30.42
CA ALA A 299 -5.30 -11.25 -29.27
C ALA A 299 -5.99 -11.81 -28.01
N ALA A 300 -7.28 -11.51 -27.79
CA ALA A 300 -8.05 -12.10 -26.70
C ALA A 300 -8.31 -13.61 -26.87
N ALA A 301 -8.23 -14.15 -28.10
CA ALA A 301 -8.24 -15.60 -28.32
C ALA A 301 -6.89 -16.26 -27.98
N TYR A 302 -5.77 -15.55 -28.18
CA TYR A 302 -4.44 -15.99 -27.72
C TYR A 302 -4.35 -16.01 -26.19
N ASP A 303 -5.02 -15.09 -25.49
CA ASP A 303 -5.03 -15.06 -24.01
C ASP A 303 -5.58 -16.36 -23.41
N GLY A 304 -6.56 -17.01 -24.05
CA GLY A 304 -7.05 -18.33 -23.63
C GLY A 304 -6.01 -19.45 -23.78
N VAL A 305 -5.20 -19.42 -24.84
CA VAL A 305 -4.08 -20.35 -25.04
C VAL A 305 -2.97 -20.11 -24.03
N LEU A 306 -2.68 -18.84 -23.72
CA LEU A 306 -1.65 -18.46 -22.75
C LEU A 306 -1.98 -18.89 -21.33
N ILE A 307 -3.25 -18.79 -20.90
CA ILE A 307 -3.70 -19.27 -19.59
C ILE A 307 -3.47 -20.79 -19.48
N ALA A 308 -3.98 -21.59 -20.44
CA ALA A 308 -3.79 -23.04 -20.43
C ALA A 308 -2.30 -23.46 -20.51
N SER A 309 -1.49 -22.70 -21.26
CA SER A 309 -0.03 -22.92 -21.35
C SER A 309 0.69 -22.63 -20.02
N GLN A 310 0.23 -21.63 -19.27
CA GLN A 310 0.74 -21.28 -17.94
C GLN A 310 0.40 -22.39 -16.92
N ASP A 311 -0.85 -22.88 -16.92
CA ASP A 311 -1.28 -24.01 -16.09
C ASP A 311 -0.38 -25.25 -16.33
N ALA A 312 -0.02 -25.51 -17.59
CA ALA A 312 0.89 -26.61 -17.96
C ALA A 312 2.34 -26.36 -17.52
N ALA A 313 2.81 -25.11 -17.56
CA ALA A 313 4.15 -24.74 -17.11
C ALA A 313 4.29 -24.90 -15.58
N ASP A 314 3.28 -24.46 -14.83
CA ASP A 314 3.26 -24.57 -13.36
C ASP A 314 3.03 -26.00 -12.88
N ALA A 315 2.14 -26.77 -13.52
CA ALA A 315 2.00 -28.22 -13.24
C ALA A 315 3.33 -28.96 -13.46
N THR A 316 4.08 -28.61 -14.52
CA THR A 316 5.40 -29.20 -14.77
C THR A 316 6.45 -28.76 -13.75
N LYS A 317 6.39 -27.51 -13.27
CA LYS A 317 7.26 -27.01 -12.20
C LYS A 317 6.99 -27.74 -10.88
N HIS A 318 5.73 -27.87 -10.48
CA HIS A 318 5.34 -28.59 -9.26
C HIS A 318 5.82 -30.05 -9.29
N ALA A 319 5.60 -30.78 -10.38
CA ALA A 319 6.10 -32.16 -10.51
C ALA A 319 7.64 -32.29 -10.42
N ILE A 320 8.39 -31.25 -10.79
CA ILE A 320 9.86 -31.20 -10.63
C ILE A 320 10.25 -30.93 -9.18
N ASP A 321 9.55 -30.02 -8.50
CA ASP A 321 9.85 -29.61 -7.13
C ASP A 321 9.45 -30.71 -6.12
N ASP A 322 8.29 -31.38 -6.31
CA ASP A 322 7.88 -32.58 -5.56
C ASP A 322 8.97 -33.68 -5.56
N LEU A 323 9.57 -33.98 -6.72
CA LEU A 323 10.63 -34.99 -6.81
C LEU A 323 11.94 -34.56 -6.13
N LYS A 324 12.22 -33.25 -6.04
CA LYS A 324 13.36 -32.75 -5.24
C LYS A 324 13.10 -32.93 -3.74
N GLU A 325 11.88 -32.68 -3.28
CA GLU A 325 11.49 -32.89 -1.88
C GLU A 325 11.47 -34.39 -1.50
N GLU A 326 11.08 -35.27 -2.42
CA GLU A 326 11.26 -36.74 -2.29
C GLU A 326 12.75 -37.18 -2.35
N GLY A 327 13.70 -36.25 -2.48
CA GLY A 327 15.15 -36.49 -2.43
C GLY A 327 15.74 -37.11 -3.69
N VAL A 328 15.03 -37.05 -4.82
CA VAL A 328 15.43 -37.69 -6.08
C VAL A 328 16.59 -36.92 -6.73
N SER A 329 17.63 -37.64 -7.11
CA SER A 329 18.82 -37.08 -7.77
C SER A 329 18.48 -36.49 -9.14
N GLN A 330 19.12 -35.36 -9.50
CA GLN A 330 18.95 -34.73 -10.83
C GLN A 330 19.36 -35.64 -12.00
N ASN A 331 20.09 -36.73 -11.74
CA ASN A 331 20.44 -37.75 -12.72
C ASN A 331 19.36 -38.83 -12.93
N ASP A 332 18.22 -38.76 -12.24
CA ASP A 332 17.07 -39.66 -12.44
C ASP A 332 16.34 -39.36 -13.75
N ALA A 333 16.03 -40.41 -14.51
CA ALA A 333 15.35 -40.31 -15.81
C ALA A 333 13.99 -39.60 -15.74
N ARG A 334 13.30 -39.63 -14.60
CA ARG A 334 12.03 -38.91 -14.37
C ARG A 334 12.23 -37.40 -14.30
N ILE A 335 13.25 -36.95 -13.56
CA ILE A 335 13.61 -35.53 -13.50
C ILE A 335 14.10 -35.05 -14.87
N GLN A 336 14.93 -35.83 -15.56
CA GLN A 336 15.38 -35.49 -16.92
C GLN A 336 14.21 -35.38 -17.91
N SER A 337 13.24 -36.29 -17.82
CA SER A 337 12.00 -36.23 -18.61
C SER A 337 11.21 -34.96 -18.32
N LEU A 338 10.96 -34.63 -17.05
CA LEU A 338 10.24 -33.42 -16.67
C LEU A 338 10.97 -32.13 -17.04
N GLN A 339 12.30 -32.07 -17.00
CA GLN A 339 13.04 -30.88 -17.45
C GLN A 339 12.91 -30.68 -18.96
N ILE A 340 12.86 -31.74 -19.77
CA ILE A 340 12.58 -31.63 -21.21
C ILE A 340 11.13 -31.17 -21.44
N THR A 341 10.17 -31.72 -20.70
CA THR A 341 8.76 -31.25 -20.71
C THR A 341 8.69 -29.77 -20.35
N ARG A 342 9.43 -29.32 -19.32
CA ARG A 342 9.46 -27.92 -18.88
C ARG A 342 9.98 -27.00 -19.98
N THR A 343 11.10 -27.35 -20.63
CA THR A 343 11.64 -26.57 -21.75
C THR A 343 10.64 -26.49 -22.90
N ALA A 344 10.00 -27.61 -23.26
CA ALA A 344 8.98 -27.65 -24.32
C ALA A 344 7.79 -26.73 -24.04
N VAL A 345 7.18 -26.86 -22.85
CA VAL A 345 5.99 -26.09 -22.47
C VAL A 345 6.30 -24.60 -22.32
N ASN A 346 7.44 -24.24 -21.71
CA ASN A 346 7.82 -22.83 -21.57
C ASN A 346 8.15 -22.21 -22.93
N TYR A 347 8.85 -22.91 -23.83
CA TYR A 347 9.07 -22.44 -25.20
C TYR A 347 7.75 -22.23 -25.95
N GLN A 348 6.81 -23.18 -25.85
CA GLN A 348 5.50 -23.08 -26.49
C GLN A 348 4.69 -21.89 -25.94
N MET A 349 4.66 -21.70 -24.63
CA MET A 349 4.03 -20.55 -23.98
C MET A 349 4.62 -19.20 -24.44
N ILE A 350 5.96 -19.11 -24.51
CA ILE A 350 6.66 -17.90 -24.98
C ILE A 350 6.35 -17.67 -26.48
N SER A 351 6.33 -18.74 -27.29
CA SER A 351 5.98 -18.70 -28.71
C SER A 351 4.55 -18.17 -28.95
N TRP A 352 3.59 -18.57 -28.10
CA TRP A 352 2.22 -18.01 -28.12
C TRP A 352 2.18 -16.54 -27.67
N ARG A 353 3.01 -16.13 -26.70
CA ARG A 353 3.11 -14.73 -26.26
C ARG A 353 3.65 -13.83 -27.37
N ILE A 354 4.65 -14.31 -28.11
CA ILE A 354 5.19 -13.66 -29.31
C ILE A 354 4.10 -13.59 -30.40
N GLY A 355 3.39 -14.69 -30.66
CA GLY A 355 2.26 -14.71 -31.60
C GLY A 355 1.19 -13.65 -31.31
N ARG A 356 0.80 -13.49 -30.04
CA ARG A 356 -0.13 -12.44 -29.58
C ARG A 356 0.40 -11.02 -29.87
N ASN A 357 1.67 -10.75 -29.58
CA ASN A 357 2.29 -9.44 -29.82
C ASN A 357 2.38 -9.12 -31.32
N ARG A 358 2.63 -10.12 -32.16
CA ARG A 358 2.60 -10.00 -33.63
C ARG A 358 1.21 -9.63 -34.15
N VAL A 359 0.16 -10.33 -33.69
CA VAL A 359 -1.24 -10.00 -34.00
C VAL A 359 -1.57 -8.55 -33.61
N LEU A 360 -1.15 -8.10 -32.42
CA LEU A 360 -1.36 -6.72 -31.97
C LEU A 360 -0.55 -5.67 -32.76
N SER A 361 0.58 -6.06 -33.35
CA SER A 361 1.41 -5.17 -34.19
C SER A 361 0.77 -4.89 -35.55
N GLY A 362 -0.05 -5.83 -36.06
CA GLY A 362 -0.81 -5.72 -37.30
C GLY A 362 -0.10 -6.34 -38.51
N GLU A 363 -0.63 -6.07 -39.71
CA GLU A 363 -0.17 -6.64 -40.98
C GLU A 363 1.36 -6.51 -41.19
N HIS A 364 1.97 -7.60 -41.70
CA HIS A 364 3.43 -7.78 -41.85
C HIS A 364 4.20 -7.43 -40.56
N ASP A 365 3.77 -8.00 -39.43
CA ASP A 365 4.29 -7.76 -38.08
C ASP A 365 4.37 -6.26 -37.73
N GLY A 366 3.45 -5.47 -38.27
CA GLY A 366 3.35 -4.03 -38.06
C GLY A 366 4.21 -3.16 -38.97
N ALA A 367 4.82 -3.70 -40.03
CA ALA A 367 5.64 -2.93 -40.97
C ALA A 367 4.89 -1.78 -41.70
N LEU A 368 3.55 -1.84 -41.80
CA LEU A 368 2.72 -0.77 -42.38
C LEU A 368 2.33 0.33 -41.37
N LEU A 369 2.18 1.57 -41.86
CA LEU A 369 1.82 2.74 -41.03
C LEU A 369 0.30 2.99 -40.98
N ASP A 370 -0.38 2.87 -42.12
CA ASP A 370 -1.78 3.30 -42.30
C ASP A 370 -2.80 2.14 -42.28
N SER A 371 -2.39 0.93 -41.89
CA SER A 371 -3.29 -0.19 -41.58
C SER A 371 -4.04 0.08 -40.26
N ALA A 372 -5.08 0.90 -40.35
CA ALA A 372 -5.87 1.34 -39.21
C ALA A 372 -6.66 0.18 -38.57
N PRO A 373 -6.76 0.12 -37.23
CA PRO A 373 -7.77 -0.71 -36.58
C PRO A 373 -9.16 -0.18 -36.98
N ASN A 374 -9.90 -0.94 -37.78
CA ASN A 374 -11.20 -0.53 -38.32
C ASN A 374 -12.25 -0.33 -37.22
N THR A 375 -12.36 0.90 -36.71
CA THR A 375 -13.28 1.23 -35.62
C THR A 375 -14.73 1.07 -36.06
N THR A 376 -15.44 0.15 -35.39
CA THR A 376 -16.87 -0.20 -35.53
C THR A 376 -17.26 -1.02 -36.75
N ARG A 377 -17.98 -2.12 -36.48
CA ARG A 377 -18.61 -3.06 -37.43
C ARG A 377 -19.79 -2.40 -38.16
N LYS A 378 -19.53 -1.41 -39.02
CA LYS A 378 -20.52 -0.84 -39.96
C LYS A 378 -20.40 -1.47 -41.34
N SER A 379 -21.54 -1.60 -42.02
CA SER A 379 -21.70 -2.36 -43.27
C SER A 379 -20.78 -1.91 -44.40
N LYS A 380 -20.33 -2.87 -45.21
CA LYS A 380 -19.49 -2.72 -46.43
C LYS A 380 -20.08 -1.77 -47.51
N LYS A 381 -21.30 -1.25 -47.35
CA LYS A 381 -21.99 -0.38 -48.33
C LYS A 381 -21.50 1.08 -48.38
N ASP A 382 -21.01 1.66 -47.29
CA ASP A 382 -20.72 3.11 -47.22
C ASP A 382 -19.25 3.49 -47.48
N ALA A 383 -18.36 2.49 -47.55
CA ALA A 383 -16.90 2.66 -47.50
C ALA A 383 -16.30 3.47 -48.67
N THR A 384 -17.00 3.62 -49.79
CA THR A 384 -16.53 4.31 -51.00
C THR A 384 -16.65 5.84 -50.95
N SER A 385 -17.26 6.42 -49.90
CA SER A 385 -17.68 7.83 -49.89
C SER A 385 -16.87 8.76 -48.97
N ARG A 386 -16.16 8.25 -47.96
CA ARG A 386 -15.44 9.08 -46.98
C ARG A 386 -13.97 9.27 -47.36
N LYS A 387 -13.62 10.48 -47.81
CA LYS A 387 -12.22 10.94 -47.83
C LYS A 387 -11.63 10.85 -46.41
N PRO A 388 -10.42 10.30 -46.22
CA PRO A 388 -9.80 10.24 -44.91
C PRO A 388 -9.53 11.66 -44.39
N LYS A 389 -9.95 11.95 -43.15
CA LYS A 389 -9.51 13.18 -42.47
C LYS A 389 -7.99 13.08 -42.22
N PRO A 390 -7.20 14.14 -42.46
CA PRO A 390 -5.79 14.13 -42.11
C PRO A 390 -5.65 13.96 -40.60
N GLU A 391 -4.92 12.92 -40.19
CA GLU A 391 -4.70 12.61 -38.78
C GLU A 391 -3.51 13.41 -38.22
N ALA A 392 -3.70 14.00 -37.03
CA ALA A 392 -2.68 14.82 -36.38
C ALA A 392 -1.38 14.03 -36.14
N PRO A 393 -0.19 14.61 -36.40
CA PRO A 393 1.10 13.92 -36.26
C PRO A 393 1.31 13.25 -34.89
N GLY A 394 0.81 13.86 -33.80
CA GLY A 394 0.87 13.29 -32.46
C GLY A 394 0.23 11.90 -32.33
N ARG A 395 -0.91 11.65 -33.00
CA ARG A 395 -1.58 10.32 -32.98
C ARG A 395 -0.82 9.27 -33.80
N LYS A 396 -0.25 9.66 -34.95
CA LYS A 396 0.64 8.77 -35.71
C LYS A 396 1.91 8.44 -34.93
N ILE A 397 2.46 9.43 -34.21
CA ILE A 397 3.59 9.24 -33.31
C ILE A 397 3.22 8.30 -32.14
N ALA A 398 2.03 8.41 -31.54
CA ALA A 398 1.59 7.52 -30.45
C ALA A 398 1.58 6.03 -30.89
N ARG A 399 0.90 5.70 -31.99
CA ARG A 399 0.85 4.32 -32.52
C ARG A 399 2.22 3.71 -32.83
N LEU A 400 3.17 4.53 -33.29
CA LEU A 400 4.54 4.07 -33.55
C LEU A 400 5.27 3.64 -32.27
N ARG A 401 4.93 4.22 -31.11
CA ARG A 401 5.49 3.84 -29.81
C ARG A 401 4.82 2.59 -29.25
N GLU A 402 3.50 2.45 -29.42
CA GLU A 402 2.78 1.22 -29.08
C GLU A 402 3.42 0.01 -29.78
N LYS A 403 3.76 0.15 -31.08
CA LYS A 403 4.52 -0.87 -31.83
C LYS A 403 5.91 -1.13 -31.24
N VAL A 404 6.68 -0.09 -30.88
CA VAL A 404 7.99 -0.26 -30.22
C VAL A 404 7.87 -1.05 -28.91
N VAL A 405 6.87 -0.77 -28.07
CA VAL A 405 6.63 -1.52 -26.82
C VAL A 405 6.29 -3.00 -27.10
N LEU A 406 5.50 -3.30 -28.15
CA LEU A 406 5.23 -4.67 -28.58
C LEU A 406 6.50 -5.39 -29.09
N TYR A 407 7.39 -4.70 -29.81
CA TYR A 407 8.67 -5.26 -30.24
C TYR A 407 9.60 -5.50 -29.06
N ASP A 408 9.72 -4.57 -28.10
CA ASP A 408 10.57 -4.74 -26.93
C ASP A 408 10.09 -5.88 -26.02
N SER A 409 8.78 -6.00 -25.81
CA SER A 409 8.17 -7.17 -25.13
C SER A 409 8.45 -8.49 -25.87
N THR A 410 8.48 -8.46 -27.21
CA THR A 410 8.78 -9.61 -28.05
C THR A 410 10.27 -9.99 -28.00
N LEU A 411 11.16 -9.01 -28.03
CA LEU A 411 12.61 -9.20 -27.92
C LEU A 411 12.99 -9.79 -26.54
N GLN A 412 12.46 -9.23 -25.45
CA GLN A 412 12.63 -9.78 -24.10
C GLN A 412 12.10 -11.23 -23.99
N SER A 413 10.96 -11.51 -24.64
CA SER A 413 10.40 -12.86 -24.71
C SER A 413 11.35 -13.83 -25.43
N ILE A 414 11.90 -13.43 -26.58
CA ILE A 414 12.87 -14.24 -27.34
C ILE A 414 14.18 -14.46 -26.56
N ASP A 415 14.65 -13.45 -25.82
CA ASP A 415 15.88 -13.55 -25.03
C ASP A 415 15.74 -14.57 -23.89
N SER A 416 14.61 -14.55 -23.17
CA SER A 416 14.30 -15.49 -22.07
C SER A 416 14.23 -16.97 -22.48
N ILE A 417 14.16 -17.28 -23.78
CA ILE A 417 14.23 -18.66 -24.28
C ILE A 417 15.64 -19.24 -24.07
N LYS A 418 16.69 -18.41 -24.10
CA LYS A 418 18.10 -18.83 -23.94
C LYS A 418 18.37 -19.44 -22.56
N ASP A 419 17.65 -18.98 -21.54
CA ASP A 419 17.75 -19.45 -20.15
C ASP A 419 17.04 -20.80 -19.90
N LEU A 420 16.26 -21.31 -20.87
CA LEU A 420 15.53 -22.56 -20.70
C LEU A 420 16.48 -23.78 -20.69
N PRO A 421 16.25 -24.79 -19.83
CA PRO A 421 17.14 -25.95 -19.70
C PRO A 421 17.46 -26.64 -21.03
N GLY A 422 18.74 -26.58 -21.42
CA GLY A 422 19.27 -27.21 -22.64
C GLY A 422 19.20 -26.37 -23.91
N VAL A 423 18.58 -25.17 -23.91
CA VAL A 423 18.54 -24.31 -25.12
C VAL A 423 19.90 -23.74 -25.47
N ALA A 424 20.71 -23.34 -24.48
CA ALA A 424 22.07 -22.83 -24.68
C ALA A 424 23.05 -23.84 -25.33
N ALA A 425 22.63 -25.09 -25.57
CA ALA A 425 23.39 -26.13 -26.27
C ALA A 425 22.77 -26.55 -27.62
N ASP A 426 21.68 -25.92 -28.07
CA ASP A 426 21.10 -26.10 -29.41
C ASP A 426 21.54 -24.93 -30.31
N GLU A 427 22.71 -25.06 -30.94
CA GLU A 427 23.30 -24.02 -31.81
C GLU A 427 22.35 -23.60 -32.94
N GLY A 428 21.56 -24.53 -33.49
CA GLY A 428 20.59 -24.25 -34.54
C GLY A 428 19.36 -23.48 -34.04
N LEU A 429 18.93 -23.70 -32.79
CA LEU A 429 17.96 -22.85 -32.12
C LEU A 429 18.52 -21.46 -31.84
N LEU A 430 19.78 -21.34 -31.41
CA LEU A 430 20.41 -20.03 -31.17
C LEU A 430 20.56 -19.21 -32.45
N GLU A 431 20.91 -19.82 -33.59
CA GLU A 431 20.92 -19.13 -34.90
C GLU A 431 19.51 -18.67 -35.30
N GLN A 432 18.50 -19.55 -35.15
CA GLN A 432 17.08 -19.23 -35.41
C GLN A 432 16.57 -18.07 -34.54
N LEU A 433 16.91 -18.05 -33.25
CA LEU A 433 16.53 -16.97 -32.33
C LEU A 433 17.27 -15.66 -32.68
N GLY A 434 18.55 -15.71 -33.03
CA GLY A 434 19.34 -14.55 -33.47
C GLY A 434 18.77 -13.90 -34.73
N ALA A 435 18.41 -14.69 -35.75
CA ALA A 435 17.73 -14.18 -36.95
C ALA A 435 16.37 -13.54 -36.62
N THR A 436 15.65 -14.07 -35.63
CA THR A 436 14.35 -13.54 -35.16
C THR A 436 14.52 -12.22 -34.40
N ILE A 437 15.55 -12.09 -33.56
CA ILE A 437 15.92 -10.85 -32.86
C ILE A 437 16.17 -9.72 -33.87
N ASN A 438 17.06 -9.94 -34.85
CA ASN A 438 17.43 -8.92 -35.83
C ASN A 438 16.24 -8.52 -36.73
N TYR A 439 15.28 -9.43 -36.98
CA TYR A 439 14.02 -9.11 -37.66
C TYR A 439 13.19 -8.09 -36.87
N PHE A 440 12.99 -8.29 -35.56
CA PHE A 440 12.26 -7.34 -34.72
C PHE A 440 13.06 -6.06 -34.41
N HIS A 441 14.41 -6.11 -34.37
CA HIS A 441 15.25 -4.90 -34.34
C HIS A 441 15.04 -4.01 -35.58
N ALA A 442 14.92 -4.60 -36.77
CA ALA A 442 14.62 -3.85 -37.99
C ALA A 442 13.22 -3.18 -37.94
N LEU A 443 12.21 -3.88 -37.40
CA LEU A 443 10.85 -3.33 -37.20
C LEU A 443 10.80 -2.20 -36.15
N LYS A 444 11.51 -2.36 -35.01
CA LYS A 444 11.70 -1.31 -34.00
C LYS A 444 12.39 -0.09 -34.61
N SER A 445 13.53 -0.30 -35.28
CA SER A 445 14.30 0.76 -35.94
C SER A 445 13.48 1.53 -36.98
N LEU A 446 12.70 0.85 -37.83
CA LEU A 446 11.78 1.47 -38.79
C LEU A 446 10.71 2.33 -38.11
N SER A 447 10.16 1.87 -37.00
CA SER A 447 9.10 2.57 -36.26
C SER A 447 9.62 3.85 -35.60
N ILE A 448 10.82 3.80 -35.01
CA ILE A 448 11.49 4.98 -34.44
C ILE A 448 11.88 5.97 -35.57
N ALA A 449 12.46 5.48 -36.67
CA ALA A 449 12.83 6.29 -37.84
C ALA A 449 11.65 7.09 -38.41
N ARG A 450 10.48 6.46 -38.55
CA ARG A 450 9.23 7.13 -38.95
C ARG A 450 8.79 8.20 -37.95
N SER A 451 9.03 8.00 -36.66
CA SER A 451 8.72 9.02 -35.65
C SER A 451 9.58 10.29 -35.82
N HIS A 452 10.87 10.16 -36.17
CA HIS A 452 11.73 11.31 -36.51
C HIS A 452 11.30 11.97 -37.83
N SER A 453 10.90 11.17 -38.84
CA SER A 453 10.35 11.68 -40.10
C SER A 453 9.03 12.45 -39.94
N LEU A 454 8.29 12.25 -38.85
CA LEU A 454 7.06 13.00 -38.51
C LEU A 454 7.34 14.28 -37.70
N ILE A 455 8.55 14.46 -37.17
CA ILE A 455 8.98 15.62 -36.36
C ILE A 455 9.92 16.54 -37.18
N GLY A 456 10.19 16.21 -38.45
CA GLY A 456 11.08 16.98 -39.32
C GLY A 456 12.57 16.70 -39.14
N GLN A 457 12.94 15.70 -38.32
CA GLN A 457 14.35 15.31 -38.10
C GLN A 457 14.81 14.34 -39.19
N SER A 458 14.99 14.85 -40.42
CA SER A 458 15.29 14.06 -41.62
C SER A 458 16.61 13.28 -41.54
N LEU A 459 17.65 13.84 -40.91
CA LEU A 459 18.93 13.15 -40.66
C LEU A 459 18.78 11.93 -39.76
N ASN A 460 18.09 12.06 -38.62
CA ASN A 460 17.89 10.96 -37.67
C ASN A 460 17.01 9.87 -38.27
N ALA A 461 15.97 10.26 -39.04
CA ALA A 461 15.17 9.33 -39.81
C ALA A 461 16.00 8.54 -40.84
N LEU A 462 16.93 9.20 -41.55
CA LEU A 462 17.84 8.54 -42.49
C LEU A 462 18.78 7.54 -41.79
N ALA A 463 19.41 7.93 -40.68
CA ALA A 463 20.32 7.08 -39.92
C ALA A 463 19.63 5.79 -39.43
N LEU A 464 18.47 5.92 -38.79
CA LEU A 464 17.70 4.79 -38.27
C LEU A 464 17.08 3.93 -39.37
N THR A 465 16.70 4.52 -40.51
CA THR A 465 16.23 3.74 -41.68
C THR A 465 17.39 2.94 -42.30
N LYS A 466 18.62 3.47 -42.32
CA LYS A 466 19.81 2.71 -42.71
C LYS A 466 20.08 1.57 -41.72
N HIS A 467 20.07 1.83 -40.41
CA HIS A 467 20.27 0.80 -39.39
C HIS A 467 19.29 -0.37 -39.57
N ALA A 468 17.99 -0.08 -39.71
CA ALA A 468 16.97 -1.06 -40.00
C ALA A 468 17.23 -1.87 -41.29
N PHE A 469 17.71 -1.20 -42.34
CA PHE A 469 18.06 -1.84 -43.62
C PHE A 469 19.33 -2.69 -43.53
N ASP A 470 20.28 -2.37 -42.67
CA ASP A 470 21.49 -3.19 -42.47
C ASP A 470 21.14 -4.45 -41.63
N GLU A 471 20.40 -4.28 -40.53
CA GLU A 471 19.91 -5.37 -39.66
C GLU A 471 19.16 -6.46 -40.43
N ILE A 472 18.27 -6.06 -41.35
CA ILE A 472 17.43 -7.01 -42.11
C ILE A 472 18.18 -7.85 -43.16
N GLN A 473 19.47 -7.59 -43.44
CA GLN A 473 20.21 -8.36 -44.45
C GLN A 473 20.48 -9.81 -44.02
N GLN A 474 20.87 -10.03 -42.76
CA GLN A 474 21.19 -11.38 -42.26
C GLN A 474 19.92 -12.26 -42.09
N PRO A 475 18.82 -11.78 -41.46
CA PRO A 475 17.53 -12.47 -41.47
C PRO A 475 16.97 -12.65 -42.88
N ALA A 476 17.20 -11.66 -43.77
CA ALA A 476 17.13 -11.73 -45.22
C ALA A 476 17.59 -13.09 -45.77
N ALA A 477 18.88 -13.39 -45.56
CA ALA A 477 19.50 -14.63 -46.03
C ALA A 477 19.02 -15.87 -45.26
N PHE A 478 18.90 -15.81 -43.93
CA PHE A 478 18.52 -16.95 -43.10
C PHE A 478 17.09 -17.43 -43.40
N PHE A 479 16.09 -16.55 -43.28
CA PHE A 479 14.70 -16.91 -43.52
C PHE A 479 14.39 -17.17 -44.99
N SER A 480 15.23 -16.74 -45.95
CA SER A 480 15.08 -17.20 -47.34
C SER A 480 15.23 -18.72 -47.49
N LYS A 481 16.01 -19.36 -46.61
CA LYS A 481 16.27 -20.82 -46.58
C LYS A 481 15.45 -21.56 -45.52
N HIS A 482 15.24 -20.94 -44.35
CA HIS A 482 14.67 -21.57 -43.15
C HIS A 482 13.35 -20.93 -42.66
N GLY A 483 12.81 -19.95 -43.38
CA GLY A 483 11.57 -19.27 -43.02
C GLY A 483 10.32 -20.12 -43.26
N SER A 484 9.32 -19.94 -42.41
CA SER A 484 8.09 -20.74 -42.46
C SER A 484 7.27 -20.40 -43.72
N SER A 485 6.77 -21.45 -44.38
CA SER A 485 5.86 -21.37 -45.54
C SER A 485 4.37 -21.43 -45.15
N ALA A 486 4.09 -21.33 -43.84
CA ALA A 486 2.76 -21.39 -43.27
C ALA A 486 1.76 -20.41 -43.92
N SER A 487 0.51 -20.87 -44.10
CA SER A 487 -0.56 -20.09 -44.72
C SER A 487 -0.98 -18.91 -43.84
N GLU A 488 -1.72 -17.95 -44.43
CA GLU A 488 -2.25 -16.81 -43.67
C GLU A 488 -3.17 -17.25 -42.51
N TYR A 489 -3.92 -18.34 -42.72
CA TYR A 489 -4.81 -19.00 -41.75
C TYR A 489 -4.08 -19.82 -40.66
N THR A 490 -2.75 -19.91 -40.70
CA THR A 490 -1.99 -20.59 -39.64
C THR A 490 -1.70 -19.61 -38.50
N PRO A 491 -2.06 -19.90 -37.23
CA PRO A 491 -1.83 -19.00 -36.09
C PRO A 491 -0.37 -18.52 -35.99
N GLN A 492 -0.19 -17.21 -35.91
CA GLN A 492 1.12 -16.59 -35.67
C GLN A 492 1.72 -17.09 -34.35
N ASN A 493 3.02 -17.35 -34.35
CA ASN A 493 3.81 -17.82 -33.21
C ASN A 493 5.22 -17.20 -33.31
N ILE A 494 6.27 -17.83 -32.78
CA ILE A 494 7.66 -17.35 -32.95
C ILE A 494 8.20 -17.42 -34.40
N GLU A 495 7.63 -18.23 -35.29
CA GLU A 495 8.14 -18.43 -36.65
C GLU A 495 7.77 -17.27 -37.59
N ILE A 496 8.77 -16.59 -38.13
CA ILE A 496 8.56 -15.51 -39.11
C ILE A 496 8.29 -16.12 -40.51
N ARG A 497 7.24 -15.63 -41.19
CA ARG A 497 6.87 -16.09 -42.53
C ARG A 497 7.82 -15.50 -43.56
N GLN A 498 8.20 -16.28 -44.58
CA GLN A 498 9.12 -15.82 -45.63
C GLN A 498 8.58 -14.62 -46.44
N SER A 499 7.25 -14.41 -46.46
CA SER A 499 6.59 -13.24 -47.04
C SER A 499 6.95 -11.94 -46.33
N ASP A 500 6.91 -11.93 -45.00
CA ASP A 500 6.94 -10.72 -44.19
C ASP A 500 8.37 -10.15 -44.09
N VAL A 501 9.37 -11.04 -44.09
CA VAL A 501 10.79 -10.65 -44.22
C VAL A 501 11.08 -10.05 -45.61
N ARG A 502 10.53 -10.65 -46.68
CA ARG A 502 10.64 -10.12 -48.05
C ARG A 502 9.92 -8.78 -48.22
N PHE A 503 8.78 -8.59 -47.55
CA PHE A 503 8.06 -7.32 -47.54
C PHE A 503 8.87 -6.22 -46.84
N LEU A 504 9.34 -6.50 -45.62
CA LEU A 504 10.10 -5.54 -44.80
C LEU A 504 11.40 -5.09 -45.48
N HIS A 505 12.15 -6.00 -46.10
CA HIS A 505 13.39 -5.69 -46.83
C HIS A 505 13.15 -4.71 -48.00
N ASN A 506 12.10 -4.97 -48.80
CA ASN A 506 11.73 -4.09 -49.91
C ASN A 506 11.20 -2.72 -49.44
N LEU A 507 10.40 -2.70 -48.37
CA LEU A 507 9.89 -1.47 -47.76
C LEU A 507 11.03 -0.59 -47.24
N LEU A 508 11.98 -1.18 -46.50
CA LEU A 508 13.15 -0.48 -45.98
C LEU A 508 14.05 0.06 -47.09
N LYS A 509 14.24 -0.72 -48.17
CA LYS A 509 14.98 -0.27 -49.36
C LYS A 509 14.36 0.98 -49.99
N GLY A 510 13.02 1.09 -50.01
CA GLY A 510 12.29 2.26 -50.49
C GLY A 510 12.36 3.46 -49.55
N GLU A 511 12.05 3.26 -48.26
CA GLU A 511 12.14 4.29 -47.22
C GLU A 511 13.55 4.90 -47.13
N LEU A 512 14.60 4.09 -47.30
CA LEU A 512 15.98 4.55 -47.31
C LEU A 512 16.28 5.55 -48.43
N GLN A 513 15.76 5.34 -49.65
CA GLN A 513 15.92 6.33 -50.72
C GLN A 513 15.05 7.57 -50.48
N ARG A 514 13.84 7.42 -49.92
CA ARG A 514 12.99 8.56 -49.54
C ARG A 514 13.68 9.47 -48.53
N CYS A 515 14.27 8.90 -47.47
CA CYS A 515 14.97 9.67 -46.45
C CYS A 515 16.22 10.38 -47.00
N ARG A 516 16.98 9.73 -47.90
CA ARG A 516 18.11 10.38 -48.61
C ARG A 516 17.66 11.59 -49.42
N ALA A 517 16.57 11.46 -50.19
CA ALA A 517 16.06 12.55 -51.01
C ALA A 517 15.57 13.74 -50.16
N ILE A 518 14.92 13.48 -49.02
CA ILE A 518 14.45 14.54 -48.10
C ILE A 518 15.63 15.29 -47.48
N VAL A 519 16.66 14.58 -46.99
CA VAL A 519 17.87 15.22 -46.44
C VAL A 519 18.54 16.14 -47.46
N GLU A 520 18.64 15.73 -48.73
CA GLU A 520 19.24 16.61 -49.76
C GLU A 520 18.34 17.81 -50.11
N ILE A 521 17.01 17.66 -50.10
CA ILE A 521 16.09 18.79 -50.25
C ILE A 521 16.26 19.79 -49.08
N ASP A 522 16.44 19.32 -47.85
CA ASP A 522 16.67 20.17 -46.69
C ASP A 522 18.06 20.86 -46.75
N ASN A 523 19.10 20.16 -47.21
CA ASN A 523 20.42 20.75 -47.51
C ASN A 523 20.33 21.88 -48.55
N LEU A 524 19.52 21.70 -49.60
CA LEU A 524 19.32 22.70 -50.66
C LEU A 524 18.52 23.91 -50.16
N ARG A 525 17.50 23.69 -49.31
CA ARG A 525 16.75 24.76 -48.62
C ARG A 525 17.64 25.57 -47.67
N ALA A 526 18.50 24.90 -46.91
CA ALA A 526 19.45 25.57 -46.01
C ALA A 526 20.40 26.50 -46.79
N LYS A 527 20.85 26.08 -47.98
CA LYS A 527 21.63 26.93 -48.90
C LYS A 527 20.82 28.12 -49.41
N SER A 528 19.55 27.94 -49.82
CA SER A 528 18.73 29.05 -50.34
C SER A 528 18.31 30.07 -49.28
N ASN A 529 18.14 29.66 -48.01
CA ASN A 529 17.73 30.56 -46.93
C ASN A 529 18.82 31.58 -46.51
N SER A 530 20.00 31.55 -47.13
CA SER A 530 21.07 32.53 -46.94
C SER A 530 20.83 33.89 -47.63
N THR A 531 19.80 34.02 -48.47
CA THR A 531 19.60 35.21 -49.34
C THR A 531 18.24 35.92 -49.21
N ALA A 532 17.42 35.62 -48.20
CA ALA A 532 16.10 36.23 -48.02
C ALA A 532 15.96 37.04 -46.71
N SER A 533 15.51 38.29 -46.82
CA SER A 533 15.28 39.18 -45.67
C SER A 533 14.03 38.80 -44.86
N LYS A 534 14.07 38.98 -43.53
CA LYS A 534 12.97 38.64 -42.62
C LYS A 534 12.02 39.82 -42.39
N VAL A 535 10.72 39.59 -42.61
CA VAL A 535 9.65 40.43 -42.05
C VAL A 535 9.67 40.30 -40.51
N LYS A 536 9.53 41.41 -39.78
CA LYS A 536 9.64 41.45 -38.30
C LYS A 536 8.29 41.31 -37.60
N ILE A 537 8.28 40.55 -36.51
CA ILE A 537 7.12 40.28 -35.63
C ILE A 537 6.97 41.43 -34.61
N PRO A 538 5.74 41.81 -34.20
CA PRO A 538 5.49 42.90 -33.23
C PRO A 538 6.28 42.77 -31.93
N LEU A 539 6.60 43.90 -31.29
CA LEU A 539 7.45 43.91 -30.10
C LEU A 539 6.79 43.21 -28.89
N ILE A 540 5.47 43.33 -28.72
CA ILE A 540 4.71 42.65 -27.64
C ILE A 540 4.79 41.11 -27.69
N GLN A 541 5.18 40.53 -28.83
CA GLN A 541 5.36 39.08 -28.99
C GLN A 541 6.84 38.64 -28.81
N ARG A 542 7.73 39.58 -28.43
CA ARG A 542 9.19 39.37 -28.29
C ARG A 542 9.75 40.03 -27.03
N PHE A 543 9.01 40.00 -25.91
CA PHE A 543 9.42 40.58 -24.62
C PHE A 543 10.77 40.09 -24.06
N SER A 544 11.29 38.95 -24.55
CA SER A 544 12.62 38.43 -24.20
C SER A 544 13.78 39.08 -24.97
N GLU A 545 13.51 39.91 -25.99
CA GLU A 545 14.52 40.61 -26.78
C GLU A 545 14.55 42.11 -26.43
N TYR A 546 15.67 42.60 -25.88
CA TYR A 546 15.85 44.03 -25.59
C TYR A 546 16.20 44.81 -26.87
N PRO A 547 15.38 45.80 -27.31
CA PRO A 547 15.56 46.48 -28.59
C PRO A 547 16.62 47.60 -28.49
N ALA A 548 17.90 47.21 -28.50
CA ALA A 548 19.04 48.12 -28.31
C ALA A 548 19.17 49.25 -29.36
N GLU A 549 18.57 49.10 -30.55
CA GLU A 549 18.57 50.10 -31.63
C GLU A 549 17.35 51.05 -31.58
N GLY A 550 16.49 50.94 -30.55
CA GLY A 550 15.27 51.73 -30.39
C GLY A 550 13.99 50.96 -30.74
N VAL A 551 12.85 51.58 -30.45
CA VAL A 551 11.52 50.96 -30.50
C VAL A 551 10.75 51.44 -31.73
N ASP A 552 10.33 50.49 -32.57
CA ASP A 552 9.37 50.71 -33.66
C ASP A 552 7.97 50.93 -33.06
N LEU A 553 7.49 52.17 -33.15
CA LEU A 553 6.22 52.61 -32.56
C LEU A 553 4.98 52.16 -33.37
N GLU A 554 5.13 51.83 -34.65
CA GLU A 554 4.00 51.36 -35.49
C GLU A 554 3.76 49.86 -35.32
N ASN A 555 4.77 49.09 -34.91
CA ASN A 555 4.72 47.64 -34.74
C ASN A 555 4.79 47.19 -33.26
N LEU A 556 4.23 47.99 -32.35
CA LEU A 556 4.17 47.69 -30.92
C LEU A 556 3.21 46.55 -30.59
N VAL A 557 1.93 46.72 -30.96
CA VAL A 557 0.79 45.88 -30.56
C VAL A 557 -0.19 45.74 -31.73
N THR A 558 -0.74 44.55 -31.95
CA THR A 558 -1.82 44.36 -32.92
C THR A 558 -3.14 44.99 -32.43
N TYR A 559 -3.64 45.99 -33.16
CA TYR A 559 -4.92 46.65 -32.91
C TYR A 559 -5.93 46.35 -34.05
N PRO A 560 -7.23 46.16 -33.78
CA PRO A 560 -7.87 46.13 -32.46
C PRO A 560 -7.43 44.90 -31.64
N PRO A 561 -7.47 44.98 -30.30
CA PRO A 561 -7.12 43.85 -29.44
C PRO A 561 -8.06 42.68 -29.69
N LYS A 562 -7.48 41.48 -29.85
CA LYS A 562 -8.26 40.24 -29.78
C LYS A 562 -8.65 39.99 -28.33
N VAL A 563 -9.88 39.54 -28.11
CA VAL A 563 -10.33 39.09 -26.80
C VAL A 563 -9.86 37.65 -26.63
N GLU A 564 -9.04 37.40 -25.62
CA GLU A 564 -8.47 36.08 -25.30
C GLU A 564 -8.86 35.71 -23.86
N PRO A 565 -9.22 34.45 -23.57
CA PRO A 565 -9.70 34.03 -22.25
C PRO A 565 -8.56 33.91 -21.23
N ILE A 566 -8.86 34.18 -19.96
CA ILE A 566 -7.93 34.04 -18.84
C ILE A 566 -8.20 32.68 -18.16
N PRO A 567 -7.20 31.76 -18.07
CA PRO A 567 -7.39 30.45 -17.46
C PRO A 567 -7.41 30.49 -15.93
N VAL A 568 -8.15 29.57 -15.31
CA VAL A 568 -8.20 29.33 -13.85
C VAL A 568 -7.73 27.90 -13.56
N LYS A 569 -7.07 27.67 -12.41
CA LYS A 569 -6.22 26.48 -12.17
C LYS A 569 -7.01 25.23 -11.75
N PRO A 570 -6.63 24.02 -12.23
CA PRO A 570 -7.09 22.74 -11.66
C PRO A 570 -6.47 22.42 -10.27
N LEU A 571 -7.04 21.45 -9.56
CA LEU A 571 -6.73 21.17 -8.15
C LEU A 571 -5.64 20.08 -8.01
N PHE A 572 -4.70 20.27 -7.09
CA PHE A 572 -3.53 19.40 -6.88
C PHE A 572 -3.40 18.92 -5.44
N PHE A 573 -2.89 17.69 -5.27
CA PHE A 573 -2.43 17.14 -4.01
C PHE A 573 -0.92 17.24 -3.92
N ASP A 574 -0.37 17.50 -2.73
CA ASP A 574 1.08 17.54 -2.54
C ASP A 574 1.67 16.12 -2.43
N VAL A 575 1.85 15.48 -3.58
CA VAL A 575 2.60 14.23 -3.71
C VAL A 575 4.10 14.51 -3.92
N ALA A 576 4.52 15.78 -3.97
CA ALA A 576 5.84 16.19 -4.45
C ALA A 576 6.98 15.87 -3.47
N TRP A 577 6.68 15.71 -2.18
CA TRP A 577 7.62 15.22 -1.15
C TRP A 577 8.37 13.95 -1.59
N ASN A 578 7.68 13.04 -2.28
CA ASN A 578 8.23 11.78 -2.80
C ASN A 578 9.22 11.95 -3.98
N TYR A 579 9.33 13.16 -4.53
CA TYR A 579 10.01 13.43 -5.80
C TYR A 579 10.98 14.63 -5.74
N VAL A 580 11.38 15.07 -4.53
CA VAL A 580 12.47 16.04 -4.34
C VAL A 580 13.82 15.40 -4.70
N ALA A 581 14.16 15.46 -5.99
CA ALA A 581 15.35 14.85 -6.55
C ALA A 581 16.59 15.75 -6.36
N TYR A 582 17.43 15.41 -5.38
CA TYR A 582 18.75 16.00 -5.21
C TYR A 582 19.69 15.53 -6.34
N PRO A 583 20.24 16.41 -7.20
CA PRO A 583 21.13 16.01 -8.29
C PRO A 583 22.48 15.54 -7.75
N GLY A 584 22.62 14.22 -7.61
CA GLY A 584 23.76 13.55 -6.97
C GLY A 584 24.60 12.65 -7.89
N LYS A 585 24.42 12.68 -9.22
CA LYS A 585 25.33 12.00 -10.16
C LYS A 585 25.17 12.43 -11.62
N THR A 586 26.27 12.85 -12.23
CA THR A 586 26.48 12.67 -13.67
C THR A 586 26.76 11.18 -13.93
N LEU A 587 25.73 10.41 -14.25
CA LEU A 587 25.95 9.13 -14.93
C LEU A 587 26.49 9.42 -16.34
N SER A 588 27.48 8.64 -16.77
CA SER A 588 28.07 8.73 -18.11
C SER A 588 26.98 8.52 -19.17
N VAL A 589 26.90 9.44 -20.14
CA VAL A 589 25.85 9.44 -21.16
C VAL A 589 25.84 8.14 -21.97
N VAL A 590 24.70 7.45 -21.95
CA VAL A 590 24.25 6.54 -23.01
C VAL A 590 22.87 7.04 -23.40
N GLU A 591 22.71 7.46 -24.65
CA GLU A 591 21.48 8.12 -25.12
C GLU A 591 20.36 7.11 -25.42
N GLU A 592 19.24 7.19 -24.72
CA GLU A 592 17.94 6.82 -25.30
C GLU A 592 16.86 7.85 -24.94
N THR A 593 16.20 8.39 -25.96
CA THR A 593 14.98 9.21 -25.83
C THR A 593 14.13 9.08 -27.10
N PRO A 594 12.79 9.26 -27.00
CA PRO A 594 11.88 8.68 -26.00
C PRO A 594 10.73 7.90 -26.72
N LYS A 595 9.73 7.30 -26.04
CA LYS A 595 8.49 7.99 -25.58
C LYS A 595 7.42 7.01 -25.02
N LYS A 596 6.64 7.51 -24.04
CA LYS A 596 5.26 7.14 -23.62
C LYS A 596 4.38 6.29 -24.57
N GLN A 597 3.58 5.37 -24.01
CA GLN A 597 2.07 5.37 -23.99
C GLN A 597 1.28 6.10 -25.14
N GLU A 598 0.06 5.72 -25.54
CA GLU A 598 -1.10 5.06 -24.88
C GLU A 598 -2.12 4.67 -26.00
N GLU A 599 -2.97 3.62 -25.91
CA GLU A 599 -4.39 3.74 -25.44
C GLU A 599 -5.21 2.39 -25.42
N ALA A 600 -6.40 2.43 -24.77
CA ALA A 600 -7.18 1.27 -24.31
C ALA A 600 -8.24 0.66 -25.31
N ALA A 601 -9.33 0.09 -24.78
CA ALA A 601 -10.50 -0.48 -25.49
C ALA A 601 -11.36 0.65 -26.16
N PRO A 602 -12.53 0.43 -26.85
CA PRO A 602 -13.76 -0.19 -26.30
C PRO A 602 -14.69 -0.86 -27.40
N PRO A 603 -16.05 -0.80 -27.41
CA PRO A 603 -17.04 -1.57 -26.61
C PRO A 603 -18.28 -2.11 -27.40
N GLN A 604 -19.38 -2.38 -26.67
CA GLN A 604 -20.81 -2.12 -27.01
C GLN A 604 -21.62 -3.25 -27.72
N LYS A 605 -22.96 -3.39 -27.60
CA LYS A 605 -24.08 -2.44 -27.31
C LYS A 605 -25.23 -2.96 -26.41
N LYS A 606 -26.11 -2.02 -26.03
CA LYS A 606 -27.46 -2.18 -25.43
C LYS A 606 -28.51 -2.72 -26.41
N GLY A 607 -29.59 -3.25 -25.84
CA GLY A 607 -30.99 -3.04 -26.29
C GLY A 607 -31.95 -3.33 -25.12
N TRP A 608 -33.25 -3.04 -25.10
CA TRP A 608 -34.18 -2.13 -25.81
C TRP A 608 -35.58 -2.74 -25.55
N PHE A 609 -36.50 -2.06 -24.84
CA PHE A 609 -37.97 -2.01 -25.06
C PHE A 609 -38.70 -1.27 -23.90
N SER A 610 -39.96 -0.86 -24.09
CA SER A 610 -40.71 0.02 -23.14
C SER A 610 -42.25 -0.12 -23.20
N PHE A 611 -42.90 0.08 -22.04
CA PHE A 611 -44.27 0.62 -21.74
C PHE A 611 -44.30 0.98 -20.22
N GLY A 612 -45.25 1.70 -19.60
CA GLY A 612 -46.55 2.26 -20.01
C GLY A 612 -47.74 1.57 -19.28
N SER A 613 -48.76 2.23 -18.71
CA SER A 613 -49.06 3.67 -18.45
C SER A 613 -50.33 3.80 -17.54
N HIS A 614 -50.76 5.03 -17.17
CA HIS A 614 -51.98 5.40 -16.40
C HIS A 614 -52.01 5.13 -14.86
N GLU A 615 -52.84 5.77 -14.02
CA GLU A 615 -53.27 7.20 -13.87
C GLU A 615 -54.08 7.41 -12.55
N ASN A 616 -54.17 8.67 -12.06
CA ASN A 616 -55.24 9.33 -11.24
C ASN A 616 -55.97 8.56 -10.09
N LEU A 617 -56.04 9.07 -8.84
CA LEU A 617 -57.05 10.06 -8.37
C LEU A 617 -56.84 10.53 -6.88
N LEU A 618 -57.66 11.50 -6.44
CA LEU A 618 -57.69 12.23 -5.15
C LEU A 618 -59.05 12.01 -4.41
N PRO A 619 -59.39 12.65 -3.26
CA PRO A 619 -58.71 12.80 -1.95
C PRO A 619 -59.68 12.64 -0.71
N SER A 620 -59.22 13.01 0.52
CA SER A 620 -59.92 13.94 1.48
C SER A 620 -60.21 13.48 2.95
N ILE A 621 -60.39 14.52 3.81
CA ILE A 621 -61.04 14.61 5.16
C ILE A 621 -60.23 14.37 6.48
N HIS A 622 -60.19 15.44 7.30
CA HIS A 622 -60.20 15.64 8.78
C HIS A 622 -60.47 14.46 9.76
N ARG A 623 -60.25 14.46 11.10
CA ARG A 623 -59.88 15.40 12.21
C ARG A 623 -59.53 14.54 13.49
N ASP A 624 -59.29 14.95 14.76
CA ASP A 624 -59.20 16.20 15.56
C ASP A 624 -58.46 15.93 16.92
N LYS A 625 -57.96 16.97 17.63
CA LYS A 625 -57.84 17.13 19.14
C LYS A 625 -57.09 16.06 20.00
N GLU A 626 -56.67 16.24 21.28
CA GLU A 626 -56.32 17.38 22.18
C GLU A 626 -55.39 16.88 23.34
N CYS A 627 -54.84 17.77 24.18
CA CYS A 627 -53.98 17.48 25.38
C CYS A 627 -54.78 17.75 26.71
N PRO A 628 -54.26 17.89 27.98
CA PRO A 628 -52.87 18.10 28.48
C PRO A 628 -52.43 17.53 29.89
N LEU A 629 -51.19 17.87 30.31
CA LEU A 629 -50.70 18.28 31.67
C LEU A 629 -50.37 17.31 32.87
N SER A 630 -49.12 17.46 33.37
CA SER A 630 -48.65 17.54 34.81
C SER A 630 -48.61 16.27 35.73
N SER A 631 -47.76 16.13 36.78
CA SER A 631 -46.48 16.77 37.21
C SER A 631 -45.79 16.03 38.42
N LEU A 632 -44.63 16.54 38.89
CA LEU A 632 -43.99 16.41 40.25
C LEU A 632 -42.98 15.27 40.62
N ARG A 633 -42.08 15.63 41.57
CA ARG A 633 -41.06 14.86 42.36
C ARG A 633 -41.41 15.04 43.89
N PRO A 634 -40.59 14.80 44.99
CA PRO A 634 -39.16 14.39 45.13
C PRO A 634 -38.68 13.54 46.39
N SER A 635 -37.41 13.05 46.34
CA SER A 635 -36.33 13.08 47.39
C SER A 635 -36.28 12.26 48.73
N LEU A 636 -35.02 12.00 49.18
CA LEU A 636 -34.48 11.69 50.56
C LEU A 636 -34.73 10.30 51.23
N SER A 637 -34.05 9.85 52.33
CA SER A 637 -32.59 9.74 52.66
C SER A 637 -32.29 8.96 54.01
N ILE A 638 -31.04 8.44 54.19
CA ILE A 638 -30.24 8.32 55.47
C ILE A 638 -30.42 7.17 56.56
N LYS A 639 -29.28 6.47 56.84
CA LYS A 639 -28.64 5.86 58.08
C LYS A 639 -29.20 4.70 59.00
N SER A 640 -28.29 3.70 59.20
CA SER A 640 -27.75 3.03 60.44
C SER A 640 -28.52 2.07 61.42
N MET A 641 -27.99 0.83 61.58
CA MET A 641 -27.43 0.07 62.78
C MET A 641 -27.98 0.29 64.24
N PRO A 642 -27.77 -0.61 65.26
CA PRO A 642 -26.96 -1.87 65.35
C PRO A 642 -27.55 -3.11 66.11
N GLY A 643 -26.79 -4.23 66.20
CA GLY A 643 -26.88 -5.31 67.25
C GLY A 643 -27.81 -6.52 66.98
N HIS A 644 -27.60 -7.76 67.49
CA HIS A 644 -26.46 -8.37 68.22
C HIS A 644 -26.37 -9.92 67.98
N ARG A 645 -25.59 -10.67 68.80
CA ARG A 645 -25.12 -12.09 68.62
C ARG A 645 -25.84 -13.09 69.59
N PRO A 646 -25.49 -14.40 69.83
CA PRO A 646 -24.31 -15.20 69.39
C PRO A 646 -24.48 -16.70 69.01
N SER A 647 -23.39 -17.26 68.45
CA SER A 647 -23.10 -18.69 68.30
C SER A 647 -21.57 -18.97 68.37
N SER A 648 -21.13 -20.20 68.04
CA SER A 648 -19.79 -20.79 68.23
C SER A 648 -18.81 -20.51 67.06
N SER A 649 -17.45 -20.55 67.14
CA SER A 649 -16.43 -21.17 68.03
C SER A 649 -16.09 -22.64 67.68
N LEU A 650 -14.85 -23.12 67.50
CA LEU A 650 -13.46 -22.71 67.86
C LEU A 650 -12.49 -23.18 66.71
N THR A 651 -11.16 -22.98 66.56
CA THR A 651 -10.01 -22.10 66.97
C THR A 651 -8.75 -22.61 66.20
N LYS A 652 -7.52 -22.04 66.10
CA LYS A 652 -6.81 -20.80 66.51
C LYS A 652 -5.49 -20.72 65.68
N LEU A 653 -5.08 -19.54 65.17
CA LEU A 653 -3.69 -18.98 65.11
C LEU A 653 -2.57 -19.74 64.33
N MET A 654 -1.42 -19.18 63.88
CA MET A 654 -0.83 -17.81 63.81
C MET A 654 0.16 -17.78 62.59
N PHE A 655 0.34 -16.71 61.78
CA PHE A 655 1.28 -15.54 61.92
C PHE A 655 2.79 -15.92 62.04
N GLU A 656 3.80 -15.20 61.47
CA GLU A 656 3.88 -14.00 60.60
C GLU A 656 5.21 -14.00 59.76
N HIS A 657 5.70 -12.84 59.28
CA HIS A 657 6.94 -12.56 58.50
C HIS A 657 8.24 -13.17 59.08
N ASP A 658 9.34 -13.40 58.34
CA ASP A 658 10.20 -12.44 57.58
C ASP A 658 11.17 -13.11 56.56
N ASP A 659 11.82 -12.30 55.71
CA ASP A 659 13.03 -12.59 54.88
C ASP A 659 14.33 -12.47 55.74
N PRO A 660 15.61 -12.70 55.28
CA PRO A 660 16.13 -12.86 53.91
C PRO A 660 17.25 -13.95 53.71
N GLU A 661 18.04 -13.79 52.63
CA GLU A 661 19.45 -14.20 52.41
C GLU A 661 19.85 -15.60 51.86
N GLN A 662 20.96 -15.57 51.11
CA GLN A 662 21.72 -16.67 50.50
C GLN A 662 23.10 -16.81 51.21
N PRO A 663 24.02 -17.66 50.71
CA PRO A 663 24.05 -19.13 50.67
C PRO A 663 25.12 -19.63 51.71
N PRO A 664 25.71 -20.87 51.70
CA PRO A 664 26.49 -21.48 50.61
C PRO A 664 26.33 -23.02 50.47
N GLU A 665 27.14 -23.62 49.59
CA GLU A 665 27.54 -25.04 49.59
C GLU A 665 28.39 -25.39 50.87
N PRO A 666 28.90 -26.63 51.14
CA PRO A 666 28.99 -27.81 50.26
C PRO A 666 28.90 -29.23 50.91
N THR A 667 29.09 -30.26 50.06
CA THR A 667 29.46 -31.66 50.40
C THR A 667 28.46 -32.53 51.19
N GLY A 668 28.82 -33.81 51.42
CA GLY A 668 28.24 -34.64 52.50
C GLY A 668 27.48 -35.90 52.05
N SER A 669 28.16 -36.86 51.43
CA SER A 669 27.55 -38.08 50.91
C SER A 669 27.12 -39.14 51.96
N ALA A 670 26.03 -39.83 51.63
CA ALA A 670 25.82 -41.29 51.75
C ALA A 670 25.29 -41.96 53.05
N THR A 671 24.52 -43.04 52.79
CA THR A 671 24.31 -44.27 53.61
C THR A 671 23.46 -44.20 54.91
N THR A 672 22.68 -45.21 55.32
CA THR A 672 22.12 -46.42 54.65
C THR A 672 21.01 -47.08 55.50
N ARG A 673 19.99 -47.69 54.84
CA ARG A 673 19.21 -48.88 55.29
C ARG A 673 18.39 -48.66 56.62
N LYS A 674 17.48 -49.54 57.08
CA LYS A 674 17.09 -50.89 56.60
C LYS A 674 15.58 -51.10 56.35
N SER A 675 14.99 -52.22 56.82
CA SER A 675 13.91 -52.95 56.11
C SER A 675 13.21 -54.02 56.99
N SER A 676 12.23 -54.86 56.59
CA SER A 676 11.55 -55.21 55.31
C SER A 676 10.41 -56.23 55.59
N SER A 677 9.31 -56.27 54.81
CA SER A 677 8.35 -57.40 54.81
C SER A 677 7.63 -57.62 53.47
N SER A 678 7.44 -58.89 53.07
CA SER A 678 6.77 -59.37 51.83
C SER A 678 6.18 -60.78 52.07
N PRO A 679 5.26 -61.32 51.23
CA PRO A 679 5.65 -62.24 50.12
C PRO A 679 4.67 -62.19 48.90
N SER A 680 4.57 -63.20 48.01
CA SER A 680 5.56 -63.58 46.95
C SER A 680 5.13 -64.86 46.16
N ALA A 681 4.22 -64.78 45.18
CA ALA A 681 3.84 -65.90 44.28
C ALA A 681 3.28 -65.40 42.92
N PHE A 682 3.49 -66.01 41.74
CA PHE A 682 4.47 -67.04 41.30
C PHE A 682 4.70 -66.90 39.75
N THR A 683 5.73 -67.54 39.18
CA THR A 683 6.23 -67.33 37.79
C THR A 683 6.06 -68.52 36.82
N PRO A 684 6.24 -68.31 35.48
CA PRO A 684 7.51 -68.68 34.80
C PRO A 684 8.02 -67.59 33.80
N GLU A 685 9.29 -67.39 33.41
CA GLU A 685 10.52 -68.21 33.23
C GLU A 685 10.59 -68.99 31.88
N LYS A 686 11.66 -69.05 31.05
CA LYS A 686 13.10 -68.57 31.03
C LYS A 686 13.37 -67.83 29.67
N GLN A 687 14.52 -67.68 28.97
CA GLN A 687 15.93 -68.15 29.00
C GLN A 687 16.93 -66.95 28.90
N GLN A 688 18.16 -67.08 28.33
CA GLN A 688 19.25 -66.07 28.46
C GLN A 688 20.38 -66.06 27.39
N ARG A 689 21.00 -64.86 27.19
CA ARG A 689 22.46 -64.59 27.00
C ARG A 689 23.12 -65.02 25.64
N PRO A 690 24.39 -64.61 25.33
CA PRO A 690 25.40 -63.91 26.16
C PRO A 690 26.00 -62.59 25.60
N ARG A 691 26.76 -61.88 26.46
CA ARG A 691 27.77 -60.87 26.07
C ARG A 691 29.11 -61.56 25.81
N ARG A 692 29.94 -61.00 24.91
CA ARG A 692 31.40 -61.22 24.87
C ARG A 692 32.14 -59.89 25.00
N THR A 693 33.21 -59.89 25.80
CA THR A 693 34.23 -58.83 25.88
C THR A 693 35.25 -58.99 24.76
N VAL A 694 35.88 -57.89 24.34
CA VAL A 694 36.98 -57.85 23.35
C VAL A 694 38.13 -57.03 23.93
N PHE A 695 39.37 -57.38 23.54
CA PHE A 695 40.60 -56.92 24.18
C PHE A 695 40.94 -55.44 23.92
N LEU A 696 41.57 -54.81 24.93
CA LEU A 696 42.07 -53.43 24.93
C LEU A 696 42.95 -53.10 23.72
N CYS A 697 43.72 -54.07 23.21
CA CYS A 697 44.60 -53.89 22.05
C CYS A 697 43.84 -53.44 20.78
N VAL A 698 42.60 -53.91 20.57
CA VAL A 698 41.79 -53.52 19.40
C VAL A 698 41.47 -52.04 19.46
N PHE A 699 41.20 -51.49 20.66
CA PHE A 699 40.91 -50.07 20.84
C PHE A 699 42.14 -49.19 20.52
N VAL A 700 43.33 -49.61 20.94
CA VAL A 700 44.59 -48.91 20.64
C VAL A 700 44.90 -48.94 19.14
N SER A 701 44.77 -50.10 18.48
CA SER A 701 44.95 -50.20 17.02
C SER A 701 43.91 -49.39 16.24
N SER A 702 42.64 -49.37 16.66
CA SER A 702 41.61 -48.53 16.06
C SER A 702 41.91 -47.04 16.23
N LEU A 703 42.35 -46.61 17.42
CA LEU A 703 42.70 -45.21 17.68
C LEU A 703 43.89 -44.77 16.83
N LEU A 704 44.93 -45.60 16.70
CA LEU A 704 46.12 -45.30 15.90
C LEU A 704 45.80 -45.27 14.40
N CYS A 705 44.94 -46.18 13.92
CA CYS A 705 44.43 -46.14 12.55
C CYS A 705 43.54 -44.90 12.29
N PHE A 706 42.72 -44.49 13.26
CA PHE A 706 41.92 -43.27 13.18
C PHE A 706 42.79 -42.00 13.14
N CYS A 707 43.88 -41.95 13.91
CA CYS A 707 44.86 -40.86 13.85
C CYS A 707 45.59 -40.82 12.49
N VAL A 708 45.97 -41.98 11.93
CA VAL A 708 46.60 -42.03 10.59
C VAL A 708 45.62 -41.63 9.49
N LEU A 709 44.35 -42.03 9.57
CA LEU A 709 43.29 -41.57 8.64
C LEU A 709 43.03 -40.06 8.78
N ALA A 710 43.00 -39.52 9.99
CA ALA A 710 42.85 -38.08 10.24
C ALA A 710 44.04 -37.27 9.70
N LEU A 711 45.28 -37.78 9.85
CA LEU A 711 46.47 -37.16 9.28
C LEU A 711 46.53 -37.29 7.75
N ALA A 712 46.12 -38.42 7.18
CA ALA A 712 46.04 -38.59 5.73
C ALA A 712 44.99 -37.68 5.09
N LEU A 713 43.82 -37.53 5.72
CA LEU A 713 42.80 -36.56 5.30
C LEU A 713 43.28 -35.11 5.48
N GLY A 714 43.98 -34.80 6.58
CA GLY A 714 44.53 -33.47 6.85
C GLY A 714 45.71 -33.06 5.96
N LEU A 715 46.45 -34.02 5.39
CA LEU A 715 47.54 -33.78 4.44
C LEU A 715 47.11 -33.88 2.97
N GLY A 716 46.07 -34.68 2.66
CA GLY A 716 45.44 -34.70 1.34
C GLY A 716 44.57 -33.47 1.04
N LEU A 717 44.02 -32.83 2.09
CA LEU A 717 43.30 -31.55 2.00
C LEU A 717 44.19 -30.44 2.58
N GLY A 718 45.22 -30.06 1.81
CA GLY A 718 46.32 -29.19 2.25
C GLY A 718 45.88 -27.89 2.94
N LEU A 719 45.96 -27.88 4.28
CA LEU A 719 45.61 -26.74 5.14
C LEU A 719 46.66 -25.63 5.11
N GLY A 720 46.65 -24.85 4.02
CA GLY A 720 47.42 -23.62 3.85
C GLY A 720 46.96 -22.48 4.78
N LEU A 721 47.44 -22.51 6.03
CA LEU A 721 47.55 -21.40 6.99
C LEU A 721 46.59 -20.19 6.81
N GLY A 722 45.43 -20.28 7.43
CA GLY A 722 44.89 -19.20 8.29
C GLY A 722 44.41 -17.90 7.64
N ARG A 723 43.09 -17.81 7.40
CA ARG A 723 42.31 -16.58 7.61
C ARG A 723 41.03 -16.89 8.38
N ARG A 724 40.41 -15.84 8.93
CA ARG A 724 39.25 -15.94 9.83
C ARG A 724 38.03 -16.48 9.07
N ARG A 725 37.11 -17.13 9.79
CA ARG A 725 35.73 -17.30 9.30
C ARG A 725 35.07 -15.94 9.33
N ASP A 726 35.11 -15.23 8.22
CA ASP A 726 34.19 -14.13 8.01
C ASP A 726 32.76 -14.69 8.01
N ARG A 727 31.86 -13.99 8.71
CA ARG A 727 30.44 -14.12 8.40
C ARG A 727 30.26 -13.75 6.94
N ALA A 728 29.32 -14.40 6.25
CA ALA A 728 28.72 -13.78 5.07
C ALA A 728 27.95 -12.54 5.57
N ALA A 729 28.65 -11.42 5.71
CA ALA A 729 28.02 -10.12 5.79
C ALA A 729 27.24 -9.93 4.49
N TYR A 730 26.03 -9.39 4.60
CA TYR A 730 25.50 -8.57 3.52
C TYR A 730 26.61 -7.58 3.17
N ALA A 731 27.04 -7.52 1.91
CA ALA A 731 28.11 -6.63 1.50
C ALA A 731 27.77 -5.22 1.98
N HIS A 732 28.51 -4.72 2.97
CA HIS A 732 28.17 -3.45 3.59
C HIS A 732 28.16 -2.39 2.47
N PRO A 733 27.06 -1.65 2.28
CA PRO A 733 27.08 -0.55 1.32
C PRO A 733 28.25 0.37 1.70
N PRO A 734 29.09 0.77 0.74
CA PRO A 734 30.36 1.41 1.04
C PRO A 734 30.15 2.61 1.97
N PRO A 735 31.07 2.85 2.93
CA PRO A 735 30.91 3.91 3.92
C PRO A 735 30.60 5.24 3.23
N LEU A 736 29.60 5.96 3.77
CA LEU A 736 28.96 7.11 3.13
C LEU A 736 29.92 8.29 2.97
N LYS A 737 30.75 8.24 1.91
CA LYS A 737 31.39 9.43 1.34
C LYS A 737 30.30 10.29 0.69
N TYR A 738 29.73 11.17 1.50
CA TYR A 738 28.60 12.04 1.14
C TYR A 738 28.86 12.88 -0.12
N SER A 739 30.12 13.27 -0.36
CA SER A 739 30.59 13.96 -1.58
C SER A 739 30.24 13.23 -2.88
N ASN A 740 30.88 12.09 -3.12
CA ASN A 740 30.91 11.43 -4.44
C ASN A 740 29.61 10.71 -4.85
N TYR A 741 28.59 10.67 -3.97
CA TYR A 741 27.32 9.99 -4.26
C TYR A 741 26.08 10.89 -4.05
N TYR A 742 26.14 11.87 -3.14
CA TYR A 742 24.97 12.70 -2.82
C TYR A 742 25.16 14.19 -3.11
N GLY A 743 26.38 14.65 -3.47
CA GLY A 743 26.64 16.05 -3.82
C GLY A 743 26.70 16.99 -2.62
N ILE A 744 27.04 16.47 -1.43
CA ILE A 744 27.26 17.25 -0.22
C ILE A 744 28.76 17.62 -0.14
N PRO A 745 29.14 18.91 0.02
CA PRO A 745 30.54 19.31 0.15
C PRO A 745 31.29 18.62 1.30
N GLU A 746 32.60 18.45 1.17
CA GLU A 746 33.48 17.90 2.23
C GLU A 746 33.94 18.98 3.23
N ASP A 747 33.78 20.25 2.87
CA ASP A 747 34.30 21.46 3.51
C ASP A 747 33.19 22.38 4.07
N LEU A 748 32.06 21.78 4.48
CA LEU A 748 30.95 22.51 5.10
C LEU A 748 31.36 23.22 6.40
N GLU A 749 31.08 24.53 6.48
CA GLU A 749 31.24 25.33 7.70
C GLU A 749 30.30 24.82 8.81
N SER A 750 30.73 24.89 10.07
CA SER A 750 29.92 24.45 11.22
C SER A 750 29.22 25.63 11.88
N VAL A 751 27.89 25.60 11.92
CA VAL A 751 27.06 26.53 12.68
C VAL A 751 27.01 26.06 14.16
N PRO A 752 27.35 26.93 15.13
CA PRO A 752 27.22 26.62 16.55
C PRO A 752 25.76 26.74 17.02
N ILE A 753 25.38 26.03 18.08
CA ILE A 753 23.98 25.91 18.54
C ILE A 753 23.37 27.26 18.97
N GLU A 754 24.21 28.22 19.37
CA GLU A 754 23.84 29.60 19.72
C GLU A 754 23.46 30.45 18.50
N ARG A 755 23.83 30.04 17.28
CA ARG A 755 23.41 30.65 16.01
C ARG A 755 22.36 29.84 15.27
N LEU A 756 22.24 28.55 15.57
CA LEU A 756 21.29 27.64 14.92
C LEU A 756 19.84 27.93 15.31
N VAL A 757 19.58 28.38 16.54
CA VAL A 757 18.21 28.63 17.03
C VAL A 757 18.11 30.06 17.54
N ASN A 758 17.45 30.95 16.79
CA ASN A 758 17.13 32.27 17.31
C ASN A 758 15.89 32.21 18.22
N ALA A 759 16.12 32.12 19.53
CA ALA A 759 15.04 32.12 20.51
C ALA A 759 14.18 33.40 20.51
N THR A 760 14.71 34.55 20.06
CA THR A 760 13.94 35.81 20.02
C THR A 760 12.94 35.86 18.86
N GLU A 761 13.04 34.98 17.87
CA GLU A 761 12.04 34.81 16.80
C GLU A 761 10.99 33.74 17.15
N LEU A 762 11.08 33.13 18.35
CA LEU A 762 10.18 32.08 18.85
C LEU A 762 9.34 32.53 20.06
N ASP A 763 9.71 33.63 20.71
CA ASP A 763 8.93 34.35 21.70
C ASP A 763 8.34 35.60 21.02
N LEU A 764 7.04 35.64 20.78
CA LEU A 764 6.36 36.70 20.04
C LEU A 764 5.98 37.88 20.94
N ASP A 765 5.96 39.08 20.36
CA ASP A 765 5.55 40.29 21.07
C ASP A 765 4.02 40.41 21.10
N THR A 766 3.43 40.42 22.31
CA THR A 766 1.99 40.68 22.49
C THR A 766 1.63 42.15 22.23
N ASP A 767 2.60 43.05 22.33
CA ASP A 767 2.43 44.47 22.01
C ASP A 767 2.70 44.76 20.52
N PHE A 768 2.72 43.73 19.65
CA PHE A 768 2.83 43.87 18.18
C PHE A 768 1.66 44.68 17.62
N SER A 769 1.82 46.00 17.61
CA SER A 769 0.76 46.91 17.27
C SER A 769 0.50 46.92 15.77
N VAL A 770 -0.63 46.35 15.35
CA VAL A 770 -1.26 46.78 14.10
C VAL A 770 -1.69 48.23 14.30
N GLU A 771 -0.89 49.20 13.81
CA GLU A 771 -1.11 50.64 14.05
C GLU A 771 -2.44 51.14 13.44
N GLY A 772 -3.51 50.96 14.22
CA GLY A 772 -4.89 51.20 13.84
C GLY A 772 -5.54 49.98 13.18
N ALA A 773 -6.76 49.65 13.63
CA ALA A 773 -7.73 48.98 12.77
C ALA A 773 -8.02 49.92 11.59
N GLY A 774 -7.40 49.66 10.43
CA GLY A 774 -7.27 50.62 9.32
C GLY A 774 -5.83 50.98 8.94
N ALA A 775 -4.82 50.32 9.54
CA ALA A 775 -3.44 50.33 9.07
C ALA A 775 -3.38 50.07 7.56
N ARG A 776 -2.55 50.83 6.85
CA ARG A 776 -2.39 50.62 5.40
C ARG A 776 -1.55 49.36 5.16
N PRO A 777 -1.98 48.45 4.27
CA PRO A 777 -1.18 47.32 3.80
C PRO A 777 0.28 47.69 3.53
N ALA A 778 1.18 47.06 4.26
CA ALA A 778 2.61 47.23 4.13
C ALA A 778 3.23 46.13 3.25
N VAL A 779 4.47 46.36 2.80
CA VAL A 779 5.32 45.29 2.25
C VAL A 779 6.23 44.79 3.37
N ARG A 780 6.13 43.51 3.73
CA ARG A 780 7.01 42.84 4.67
C ARG A 780 8.09 42.11 3.87
N GLU A 781 9.31 42.66 3.87
CA GLU A 781 10.39 42.25 2.97
C GLU A 781 11.48 41.46 3.71
N TYR A 782 11.76 40.24 3.25
CA TYR A 782 12.68 39.28 3.87
C TYR A 782 13.74 38.78 2.87
N VAL A 783 14.89 38.34 3.39
CA VAL A 783 15.97 37.74 2.60
C VAL A 783 16.35 36.39 3.19
N PHE A 784 16.21 35.34 2.40
CA PHE A 784 16.47 33.95 2.78
C PHE A 784 17.68 33.41 2.01
N ASN A 785 18.82 33.33 2.68
CA ASN A 785 20.02 32.71 2.13
C ASN A 785 20.00 31.21 2.47
N VAL A 786 19.62 30.38 1.49
CA VAL A 786 19.56 28.91 1.63
C VAL A 786 20.95 28.34 1.42
N SER A 787 21.52 27.70 2.44
CA SER A 787 22.88 27.17 2.43
C SER A 787 22.95 25.76 3.04
N GLN A 788 24.08 25.07 2.81
CA GLN A 788 24.42 23.82 3.50
C GLN A 788 25.46 24.12 4.58
N ALA A 789 25.33 23.50 5.75
CA ALA A 789 26.29 23.62 6.86
C ALA A 789 26.29 22.36 7.73
N LEU A 790 27.31 22.21 8.58
CA LEU A 790 27.29 21.27 9.71
C LEU A 790 26.60 21.91 10.91
N ALA A 791 25.65 21.20 11.52
CA ALA A 791 24.92 21.67 12.70
C ALA A 791 24.59 20.49 13.63
N ALA A 792 24.32 20.77 14.90
CA ALA A 792 24.15 19.76 15.95
C ALA A 792 22.92 20.05 16.84
N PRO A 793 21.69 19.97 16.31
CA PRO A 793 20.46 20.36 17.01
C PRO A 793 20.21 19.55 18.30
N ASP A 794 20.51 18.25 18.28
CA ASP A 794 20.49 17.38 19.46
C ASP A 794 21.89 17.08 20.04
N GLY A 795 22.89 17.84 19.61
CA GLY A 795 24.30 17.60 19.95
C GLY A 795 25.03 16.62 19.03
N PHE A 796 24.36 15.89 18.12
CA PHE A 796 25.04 15.10 17.09
C PHE A 796 25.30 15.95 15.84
N GLN A 797 26.57 16.17 15.48
CA GLN A 797 26.92 16.98 14.31
C GLN A 797 26.57 16.28 12.99
N LYS A 798 25.74 16.92 12.16
CA LYS A 798 25.27 16.41 10.86
C LYS A 798 25.22 17.52 9.80
N PRO A 799 25.26 17.19 8.49
CA PRO A 799 24.93 18.15 7.43
C PRO A 799 23.44 18.51 7.45
N MET A 800 23.13 19.80 7.34
CA MET A 800 21.78 20.35 7.26
C MET A 800 21.70 21.40 6.14
N ILE A 801 20.50 21.53 5.55
CA ILE A 801 20.13 22.72 4.78
C ILE A 801 19.56 23.71 5.79
N LEU A 802 20.04 24.95 5.78
CA LEU A 802 19.66 26.01 6.71
C LEU A 802 19.29 27.28 5.92
N VAL A 803 18.41 28.11 6.49
CA VAL A 803 18.15 29.45 5.95
C VAL A 803 18.71 30.48 6.91
N ASN A 804 19.57 31.37 6.40
CA ASN A 804 20.33 32.33 7.21
C ASN A 804 21.14 31.69 8.35
N GLY A 805 21.46 30.39 8.24
CA GLY A 805 22.13 29.60 9.28
C GLY A 805 21.22 29.07 10.40
N GLN A 806 19.89 29.25 10.31
CA GLN A 806 18.95 28.90 11.37
C GLN A 806 18.16 27.60 11.07
N SER A 807 17.74 26.90 12.14
CA SER A 807 16.77 25.78 12.18
C SER A 807 16.13 25.68 13.57
N PRO A 808 14.86 26.10 13.78
CA PRO A 808 13.91 26.64 12.80
C PRO A 808 14.44 27.85 12.03
N GLY A 809 13.98 28.03 10.80
CA GLY A 809 14.35 29.20 9.98
C GLY A 809 13.66 30.49 10.43
N PRO A 810 13.98 31.62 9.77
CA PRO A 810 13.54 32.94 10.23
C PRO A 810 12.02 33.15 10.19
N LEU A 811 11.50 33.80 11.24
CA LEU A 811 10.10 34.19 11.36
C LEU A 811 9.71 35.18 10.26
N ILE A 812 8.61 34.87 9.54
CA ILE A 812 7.82 35.86 8.82
C ILE A 812 6.65 36.28 9.71
N GLU A 813 6.47 37.58 9.90
CA GLU A 813 5.39 38.16 10.67
C GLU A 813 4.72 39.28 9.87
N ALA A 814 3.40 39.18 9.69
CA ALA A 814 2.65 40.06 8.80
C ALA A 814 1.22 40.28 9.31
N ASN A 815 0.56 41.34 8.82
CA ASN A 815 -0.87 41.54 9.05
C ASN A 815 -1.71 40.90 7.95
N THR A 816 -2.95 40.54 8.25
CA THR A 816 -3.97 40.31 7.23
C THR A 816 -4.08 41.55 6.33
N GLY A 817 -3.86 41.37 5.03
CA GLY A 817 -3.84 42.45 4.05
C GLY A 817 -2.45 42.93 3.62
N ASP A 818 -1.37 42.61 4.35
CA ASP A 818 0.02 42.94 3.95
C ASP A 818 0.47 42.12 2.73
N THR A 819 1.48 42.65 2.03
CA THR A 819 2.23 41.91 0.99
C THR A 819 3.51 41.35 1.60
N VAL A 820 3.64 40.02 1.64
CA VAL A 820 4.88 39.34 2.03
C VAL A 820 5.75 39.21 0.79
N ARG A 821 6.98 39.71 0.87
CA ARG A 821 8.02 39.57 -0.17
C ARG A 821 9.23 38.86 0.43
N VAL A 822 9.72 37.81 -0.25
CA VAL A 822 10.87 37.04 0.21
C VAL A 822 11.85 36.80 -0.93
N HIS A 823 13.04 37.38 -0.80
CA HIS A 823 14.17 37.15 -1.70
C HIS A 823 14.91 35.88 -1.28
N VAL A 824 14.61 34.77 -1.95
CA VAL A 824 15.26 33.47 -1.71
C VAL A 824 16.49 33.35 -2.59
N ASN A 825 17.67 33.37 -1.96
CA ASN A 825 18.97 33.17 -2.59
C ASN A 825 19.41 31.72 -2.37
N ASN A 826 19.57 30.93 -3.43
CA ASN A 826 20.12 29.58 -3.33
C ASN A 826 21.64 29.61 -3.38
N LEU A 827 22.28 29.49 -2.22
CA LEU A 827 23.75 29.47 -2.05
C LEU A 827 24.31 28.03 -1.99
N MET A 828 23.48 27.00 -2.15
CA MET A 828 23.93 25.61 -2.21
C MET A 828 24.67 25.35 -3.53
N ALA A 829 25.80 24.63 -3.47
CA ALA A 829 26.67 24.44 -4.64
C ALA A 829 26.04 23.59 -5.76
N ASN A 830 25.27 22.56 -5.40
CA ASN A 830 24.88 21.50 -6.33
C ASN A 830 23.37 21.37 -6.56
N TRP A 831 22.53 21.80 -5.62
CA TRP A 831 21.09 21.47 -5.59
C TRP A 831 20.20 22.67 -5.91
N SER A 832 19.12 22.47 -6.67
CA SER A 832 18.04 23.44 -6.78
C SER A 832 17.09 23.35 -5.58
N THR A 833 16.39 24.44 -5.27
CA THR A 833 15.44 24.50 -4.14
C THR A 833 14.21 25.36 -4.46
N THR A 834 13.16 25.26 -3.66
CA THR A 834 11.99 26.15 -3.66
C THR A 834 11.48 26.33 -2.22
N ILE A 835 10.72 27.38 -1.96
CA ILE A 835 10.05 27.61 -0.67
C ILE A 835 8.55 27.63 -0.90
N HIS A 836 7.83 26.66 -0.33
CA HIS A 836 6.36 26.61 -0.28
C HIS A 836 5.85 27.20 1.03
N TRP A 837 4.66 27.81 0.96
CA TRP A 837 4.01 28.58 2.03
C TRP A 837 2.80 27.80 2.54
N HIS A 838 3.05 26.79 3.37
CA HIS A 838 2.05 25.82 3.81
C HIS A 838 0.86 26.48 4.52
N GLY A 839 -0.32 26.26 3.94
CA GLY A 839 -1.59 26.79 4.40
C GLY A 839 -1.91 28.21 3.91
N ILE A 840 -1.04 28.87 3.14
CA ILE A 840 -1.35 30.17 2.52
C ILE A 840 -2.18 29.96 1.25
N ASP A 841 -3.29 30.69 1.13
CA ASP A 841 -4.32 30.52 0.08
C ASP A 841 -3.87 30.92 -1.34
N GLN A 842 -2.68 31.51 -1.49
CA GLN A 842 -2.06 32.00 -2.74
C GLN A 842 -3.06 32.67 -3.72
N LYS A 843 -4.01 33.46 -3.18
CA LYS A 843 -5.12 34.09 -3.91
C LYS A 843 -4.57 35.02 -4.99
N GLY A 844 -4.75 34.63 -6.26
CA GLY A 844 -4.23 35.35 -7.42
C GLY A 844 -2.71 35.34 -7.59
N THR A 845 -1.97 34.51 -6.85
CA THR A 845 -0.49 34.54 -6.76
C THR A 845 0.16 33.16 -6.94
N THR A 846 -0.55 32.20 -7.52
CA THR A 846 -0.20 30.77 -7.49
C THR A 846 1.15 30.35 -8.11
N TRP A 847 1.83 31.21 -8.88
CA TRP A 847 3.22 30.97 -9.31
C TRP A 847 4.25 31.20 -8.18
N MET A 848 3.83 31.82 -7.07
CA MET A 848 4.61 32.02 -5.84
C MET A 848 4.41 30.88 -4.82
N ASP A 849 3.60 29.87 -5.15
CA ASP A 849 3.25 28.76 -4.28
C ASP A 849 4.43 27.81 -3.96
N GLY A 850 5.54 27.85 -4.71
CA GLY A 850 6.77 27.18 -4.26
C GLY A 850 6.90 25.68 -4.57
N VAL A 851 5.98 25.10 -5.36
CA VAL A 851 5.92 23.65 -5.57
C VAL A 851 6.66 23.27 -6.84
N VAL A 852 7.80 22.58 -6.67
CA VAL A 852 8.70 22.22 -7.76
C VAL A 852 8.02 21.30 -8.79
N GLY A 853 8.07 21.71 -10.05
CA GLY A 853 7.43 20.99 -11.16
C GLY A 853 5.90 21.17 -11.27
N VAL A 854 5.26 21.91 -10.35
CA VAL A 854 3.81 22.21 -10.38
C VAL A 854 3.57 23.71 -10.57
N SER A 855 3.92 24.53 -9.57
CA SER A 855 3.75 25.99 -9.60
C SER A 855 5.00 26.76 -9.98
N GLN A 856 6.19 26.14 -10.00
CA GLN A 856 7.41 26.71 -10.57
C GLN A 856 8.51 25.66 -10.85
N CYS A 857 9.58 26.07 -11.54
CA CYS A 857 10.84 25.35 -11.54
C CYS A 857 11.65 25.64 -10.25
N GLY A 858 12.58 24.74 -9.90
CA GLY A 858 13.49 24.93 -8.78
C GLY A 858 14.52 26.04 -9.04
N ILE A 859 14.77 26.88 -8.02
CA ILE A 859 15.77 27.95 -8.02
C ILE A 859 17.16 27.29 -8.15
N PRO A 860 17.92 27.51 -9.24
CA PRO A 860 19.21 26.84 -9.43
C PRO A 860 20.30 27.29 -8.44
N PRO A 861 21.37 26.51 -8.24
CA PRO A 861 22.59 26.94 -7.55
C PRO A 861 23.08 28.32 -8.00
N GLY A 862 23.41 29.19 -7.03
CA GLY A 862 23.90 30.55 -7.29
C GLY A 862 22.87 31.49 -7.93
N ARG A 863 21.58 31.16 -7.85
CA ARG A 863 20.47 31.99 -8.35
C ARG A 863 19.50 32.36 -7.25
N SER A 864 18.67 33.35 -7.53
CA SER A 864 17.66 33.86 -6.61
C SER A 864 16.29 33.90 -7.26
N PHE A 865 15.25 33.82 -6.45
CA PHE A 865 13.87 34.07 -6.84
C PHE A 865 13.20 34.95 -5.77
N THR A 866 12.31 35.84 -6.18
CA THR A 866 11.55 36.69 -5.25
C THR A 866 10.12 36.22 -5.23
N TYR A 867 9.71 35.64 -4.10
CA TYR A 867 8.32 35.37 -3.80
C TYR A 867 7.65 36.69 -3.40
N GLU A 868 6.47 36.97 -3.94
CA GLU A 868 5.67 38.15 -3.56
C GLU A 868 4.19 37.79 -3.62
N PHE A 869 3.53 37.72 -2.47
CA PHE A 869 2.10 37.44 -2.37
C PHE A 869 1.44 38.30 -1.30
N ARG A 870 0.13 38.51 -1.44
CA ARG A 870 -0.67 39.29 -0.50
C ARG A 870 -1.46 38.36 0.42
N VAL A 871 -1.40 38.62 1.72
CA VAL A 871 -2.24 37.93 2.70
C VAL A 871 -3.67 38.44 2.53
N ILE A 872 -4.61 37.56 2.18
CA ILE A 872 -6.01 37.93 1.89
C ILE A 872 -6.94 36.99 2.66
N ASP A 873 -7.70 37.55 3.59
CA ASP A 873 -8.66 36.89 4.50
C ASP A 873 -8.09 35.83 5.46
N GLN A 874 -6.77 35.65 5.54
CA GLN A 874 -6.11 34.67 6.41
C GLN A 874 -5.46 35.33 7.64
N ARG A 875 -5.37 34.57 8.74
CA ARG A 875 -4.78 34.95 10.04
C ARG A 875 -4.35 33.69 10.81
N GLY A 876 -3.62 33.83 11.91
CA GLY A 876 -3.16 32.72 12.75
C GLY A 876 -1.82 32.12 12.30
N THR A 877 -1.66 30.82 12.52
CA THR A 877 -0.37 30.12 12.54
C THR A 877 -0.13 29.30 11.27
N PHE A 878 0.91 29.68 10.53
CA PHE A 878 1.34 29.05 9.28
C PHE A 878 2.83 28.70 9.32
N TRP A 879 3.31 28.10 8.25
CA TRP A 879 4.73 27.86 8.06
C TRP A 879 5.05 27.87 6.58
N TRP A 880 6.15 28.47 6.17
CA TRP A 880 6.87 27.91 5.03
C TRP A 880 7.70 26.74 5.54
N HIS A 881 8.02 25.75 4.70
CA HIS A 881 8.93 24.68 5.12
C HIS A 881 10.40 25.03 4.84
N ALA A 882 10.95 25.90 5.72
CA ALA A 882 12.30 25.80 6.30
C ALA A 882 12.69 26.98 7.27
N HIS A 883 11.87 27.68 8.07
CA HIS A 883 10.52 27.45 8.62
C HIS A 883 9.81 28.79 9.00
N LEU A 884 8.47 28.75 9.19
CA LEU A 884 7.61 29.66 10.00
C LEU A 884 6.96 30.92 9.35
N SER A 885 5.65 31.10 9.54
CA SER A 885 4.94 32.37 9.31
C SER A 885 3.78 32.60 10.30
N VAL A 886 3.70 33.79 10.89
CA VAL A 886 2.61 34.22 11.77
C VAL A 886 1.86 35.39 11.12
N ILE A 887 0.53 35.37 11.19
CA ILE A 887 -0.32 36.38 10.55
C ILE A 887 -1.34 36.94 11.55
N HIS A 888 -1.23 38.24 11.82
CA HIS A 888 -2.07 38.96 12.79
C HIS A 888 -3.29 39.64 12.14
N ASP A 889 -4.42 39.69 12.83
CA ASP A 889 -5.67 40.34 12.41
C ASP A 889 -6.20 41.20 13.56
N PRO A 890 -6.49 42.52 13.39
CA PRO A 890 -7.11 43.35 14.42
C PRO A 890 -8.42 42.80 14.99
N ASP A 891 -9.12 41.95 14.23
CA ASP A 891 -10.36 41.30 14.65
C ASP A 891 -10.14 39.84 15.15
N GLU A 892 -8.93 39.42 15.55
CA GLU A 892 -8.66 38.02 15.98
C GLU A 892 -9.54 37.60 17.18
N MET A 893 -10.27 36.49 17.01
CA MET A 893 -11.32 36.02 17.93
C MET A 893 -10.81 34.99 18.95
N VAL A 894 -9.61 35.21 19.49
CA VAL A 894 -8.99 34.38 20.54
C VAL A 894 -9.07 35.04 21.92
N PRO A 895 -8.90 34.31 23.03
CA PRO A 895 -8.74 34.90 24.35
C PRO A 895 -7.44 35.72 24.45
N GLU A 896 -7.49 36.86 25.16
CA GLU A 896 -6.30 37.65 25.51
C GLU A 896 -5.26 36.81 26.28
N THR A 897 -3.97 37.02 26.00
CA THR A 897 -2.84 36.33 26.64
C THR A 897 -1.70 37.29 26.95
N ASP A 898 -1.00 37.08 28.07
CA ASP A 898 0.12 37.92 28.54
C ASP A 898 1.45 37.63 27.84
N ALA A 899 1.52 36.55 27.03
CA ALA A 899 2.66 36.19 26.20
C ALA A 899 2.24 35.22 25.08
N GLU A 900 2.89 35.30 23.92
CA GLU A 900 2.78 34.33 22.84
C GLU A 900 4.13 33.65 22.55
N LYS A 901 4.14 32.35 22.23
CA LYS A 901 5.35 31.58 21.92
C LYS A 901 5.09 30.54 20.84
N ILE A 902 6.07 30.29 19.97
CA ILE A 902 6.04 29.22 18.96
C ILE A 902 6.72 27.96 19.51
N ILE A 903 6.14 26.78 19.26
CA ILE A 903 6.77 25.49 19.55
C ILE A 903 6.68 24.57 18.33
N PHE A 904 7.81 24.44 17.64
CA PHE A 904 8.04 23.37 16.69
C PHE A 904 8.28 22.04 17.39
N VAL A 905 7.62 20.99 16.90
CA VAL A 905 7.95 19.59 17.18
C VAL A 905 8.41 18.95 15.87
N SER A 906 9.50 18.20 15.87
CA SER A 906 9.92 17.44 14.68
C SER A 906 10.67 16.15 15.01
N ASP A 907 10.69 15.23 14.06
CA ASP A 907 11.70 14.18 14.00
C ASP A 907 13.08 14.74 13.59
N VAL A 908 14.16 14.03 13.96
CA VAL A 908 15.50 14.29 13.42
C VAL A 908 16.27 13.00 13.15
N TYR A 909 16.86 12.97 11.97
CA TYR A 909 17.73 11.92 11.46
C TYR A 909 19.17 12.42 11.45
N HIS A 910 20.12 11.63 11.92
CA HIS A 910 21.55 11.97 11.90
C HIS A 910 22.15 11.85 10.49
N THR A 911 21.60 10.98 9.64
CA THR A 911 21.89 10.90 8.20
C THR A 911 21.08 11.92 7.37
N HIS A 912 21.63 12.35 6.23
CA HIS A 912 20.98 13.31 5.32
C HIS A 912 19.78 12.71 4.55
N GLY A 913 18.72 13.50 4.34
CA GLY A 913 17.45 13.07 3.74
C GLY A 913 17.57 12.39 2.37
N SER A 914 18.49 12.85 1.51
CA SER A 914 18.74 12.25 0.19
C SER A 914 19.19 10.77 0.26
N VAL A 915 19.87 10.36 1.34
CA VAL A 915 20.29 8.97 1.58
C VAL A 915 19.11 8.12 2.08
N LEU A 916 18.25 8.72 2.89
CA LEU A 916 17.06 8.07 3.46
C LEU A 916 16.02 7.79 2.37
N LEU A 917 15.71 8.81 1.55
CA LEU A 917 14.80 8.69 0.41
C LEU A 917 15.26 7.61 -0.58
N ALA A 918 16.56 7.54 -0.88
CA ALA A 918 17.14 6.51 -1.75
C ALA A 918 17.05 5.08 -1.15
N SER A 919 16.99 4.93 0.18
CA SER A 919 16.75 3.64 0.84
C SER A 919 15.26 3.29 0.96
N TYR A 920 14.39 4.28 1.12
CA TYR A 920 12.93 4.12 1.26
C TYR A 920 12.27 3.69 -0.05
N LEU A 921 12.64 4.34 -1.16
CA LEU A 921 12.15 4.02 -2.49
C LEU A 921 12.70 2.69 -3.05
N ASN A 922 13.64 2.05 -2.36
CA ASN A 922 14.26 0.79 -2.78
C ASN A 922 13.39 -0.44 -2.41
N PRO A 923 13.20 -1.42 -3.31
CA PRO A 923 12.50 -2.68 -3.01
C PRO A 923 13.02 -3.41 -1.76
N THR A 924 14.30 -3.25 -1.43
CA THR A 924 14.90 -3.71 -0.17
C THR A 924 15.52 -2.52 0.55
N SER A 925 14.87 -2.05 1.62
CA SER A 925 15.43 -0.99 2.46
C SER A 925 16.68 -1.50 3.19
N LYS A 926 17.71 -0.67 3.34
CA LYS A 926 18.91 -1.00 4.14
C LYS A 926 18.55 -1.39 5.57
N TRP A 927 17.50 -0.76 6.11
CA TRP A 927 17.02 -0.92 7.48
C TRP A 927 16.05 -2.11 7.61
N VAL A 928 15.30 -2.39 6.54
CA VAL A 928 14.33 -3.48 6.46
C VAL A 928 14.53 -4.21 5.11
N PRO A 929 15.47 -5.15 5.01
CA PRO A 929 15.83 -5.78 3.72
C PRO A 929 14.81 -6.83 3.24
N PHE A 930 13.74 -7.06 4.02
CA PHE A 930 12.71 -8.08 3.74
C PHE A 930 11.32 -7.48 3.45
N GLU A 931 11.12 -6.18 3.65
CA GLU A 931 9.84 -5.51 3.45
C GLU A 931 10.07 -4.17 2.73
N SER A 932 9.36 -3.97 1.62
CA SER A 932 9.56 -2.84 0.71
C SER A 932 8.76 -1.63 1.16
N GLY A 933 9.40 -0.45 1.21
CA GLY A 933 8.69 0.82 1.43
C GLY A 933 8.35 1.15 2.87
N VAL A 934 9.04 0.55 3.84
CA VAL A 934 8.97 0.95 5.25
C VAL A 934 9.80 2.22 5.47
N GLU A 935 9.18 3.28 6.01
CA GLU A 935 9.85 4.52 6.39
C GLU A 935 10.97 4.27 7.40
N PRO A 936 12.14 4.94 7.24
CA PRO A 936 13.17 4.86 8.26
C PRO A 936 12.70 5.57 9.53
N LEU A 937 12.85 4.92 10.69
CA LEU A 937 12.71 5.59 11.98
C LEU A 937 13.84 6.62 12.19
N PRO A 938 13.55 7.80 12.75
CA PRO A 938 14.55 8.82 13.10
C PRO A 938 15.50 8.37 14.22
N ASP A 939 16.53 9.17 14.49
CA ASP A 939 17.46 8.93 15.60
C ASP A 939 17.00 9.62 16.89
N ASN A 940 16.38 10.79 16.78
CA ASN A 940 15.91 11.58 17.92
C ASN A 940 14.67 12.41 17.52
N LEU A 941 14.12 13.15 18.48
CA LEU A 941 13.01 14.08 18.34
C LEU A 941 13.45 15.46 18.86
N LEU A 942 12.89 16.56 18.34
CA LEU A 942 13.27 17.94 18.71
C LEU A 942 12.06 18.75 19.19
N LEU A 943 12.31 19.69 20.11
CA LEU A 943 11.45 20.85 20.37
C LEU A 943 12.22 22.12 20.01
N ASN A 944 11.66 23.00 19.16
CA ASN A 944 12.31 24.24 18.71
C ASN A 944 13.78 24.06 18.29
N GLY A 945 14.07 23.00 17.53
CA GLY A 945 15.41 22.68 17.04
C GLY A 945 16.38 22.10 18.09
N GLN A 946 15.91 21.76 19.30
CA GLN A 946 16.76 21.34 20.43
C GLN A 946 16.25 20.05 21.11
N ASN A 947 17.17 19.15 21.45
CA ASN A 947 17.00 18.08 22.46
C ASN A 947 18.38 17.61 22.98
N THR A 948 18.39 16.68 23.94
CA THR A 948 19.59 15.94 24.34
C THR A 948 19.76 14.65 23.52
N TYR A 949 21.00 14.24 23.26
CA TYR A 949 21.35 12.92 22.71
C TYR A 949 22.44 12.22 23.52
N ASP A 950 22.21 10.97 23.96
CA ASP A 950 23.23 10.17 24.63
C ASP A 950 24.29 9.70 23.61
N CYS A 951 25.46 10.37 23.62
CA CYS A 951 26.59 10.06 22.74
C CYS A 951 27.20 8.65 22.94
N SER A 952 26.78 7.87 23.94
CA SER A 952 27.11 6.44 24.05
C SER A 952 26.23 5.56 23.16
N VAL A 953 25.07 6.05 22.73
CA VAL A 953 24.14 5.36 21.82
C VAL A 953 24.61 5.55 20.38
N THR A 954 24.86 4.45 19.68
CA THR A 954 25.13 4.51 18.23
C THR A 954 23.86 4.96 17.50
N SER A 955 23.97 6.01 16.68
CA SER A 955 22.95 6.37 15.70
C SER A 955 22.50 5.15 14.90
N THR A 956 21.19 5.05 14.68
CA THR A 956 20.61 4.01 13.83
C THR A 956 20.78 4.39 12.37
N THR A 957 20.50 5.64 11.99
CA THR A 957 20.50 6.04 10.58
C THR A 957 21.92 6.32 10.05
N TYR A 958 22.86 6.68 10.91
CA TYR A 958 24.26 6.98 10.58
C TYR A 958 25.20 5.83 11.02
N PRO A 959 25.71 5.01 10.09
CA PRO A 959 26.50 3.83 10.45
C PRO A 959 27.86 4.18 11.09
N PRO A 960 28.41 3.30 11.96
CA PRO A 960 29.81 3.40 12.39
C PRO A 960 30.76 3.14 11.22
N GLU A 961 31.88 3.86 11.18
CA GLU A 961 32.97 3.61 10.23
C GLU A 961 33.84 2.43 10.68
N GLU A 962 34.50 1.79 9.72
CA GLU A 962 35.53 0.80 10.02
C GLU A 962 36.73 1.46 10.70
N ARG A 963 37.31 0.78 11.71
CA ARG A 963 38.52 1.22 12.40
C ARG A 963 39.73 1.16 11.47
N GLY A 964 39.97 2.23 10.71
CA GLY A 964 41.10 2.36 9.79
C GLY A 964 41.11 3.62 8.92
N GLY A 965 39.98 4.33 8.76
CA GLY A 965 39.93 5.59 8.02
C GLY A 965 40.45 6.79 8.83
N SER A 966 41.21 7.68 8.19
CA SER A 966 41.68 8.94 8.77
C SER A 966 40.63 10.07 8.64
N ALA A 967 39.39 9.78 9.07
CA ALA A 967 38.34 10.79 9.19
C ALA A 967 38.49 11.57 10.51
N PRO A 968 38.06 12.85 10.58
CA PRO A 968 38.04 13.57 11.85
C PRO A 968 37.10 12.89 12.86
N PRO A 969 37.41 12.91 14.18
CA PRO A 969 36.58 12.26 15.18
C PRO A 969 35.20 12.92 15.26
N ARG A 970 34.16 12.08 15.28
CA ARG A 970 32.75 12.52 15.26
C ARG A 970 32.43 13.39 16.47
N LEU A 971 31.95 14.60 16.23
CA LEU A 971 31.56 15.53 17.29
C LEU A 971 30.11 15.24 17.74
N CYS A 972 29.99 14.56 18.87
CA CYS A 972 28.74 14.44 19.63
C CYS A 972 28.94 15.13 20.99
N THR A 973 28.07 16.07 21.34
CA THR A 973 28.24 16.97 22.50
C THR A 973 27.19 16.81 23.60
N GLY A 974 26.22 15.92 23.43
CA GLY A 974 25.14 15.66 24.40
C GLY A 974 23.86 16.48 24.17
N GLY A 975 23.95 17.62 23.46
CA GLY A 975 22.82 18.49 23.14
C GLY A 975 22.29 19.27 24.34
N ARG A 976 21.10 19.85 24.22
CA ARG A 976 20.37 20.52 25.31
C ARG A 976 18.87 20.48 25.08
N ARG A 977 18.08 20.46 26.15
CA ARG A 977 16.60 20.54 26.06
C ARG A 977 16.17 21.97 25.76
N TYR A 978 15.10 22.13 24.99
CA TYR A 978 14.42 23.42 24.87
C TYR A 978 13.91 23.86 26.25
N ALA A 979 14.10 25.13 26.60
CA ALA A 979 13.55 25.72 27.81
C ALA A 979 13.01 27.12 27.50
N THR A 980 11.88 27.47 28.10
CA THR A 980 11.28 28.82 27.99
C THR A 980 10.75 29.27 29.34
N ARG A 981 10.68 30.59 29.54
CA ARG A 981 10.19 31.20 30.79
C ARG A 981 8.85 31.89 30.62
N VAL A 982 8.04 31.84 31.68
CA VAL A 982 6.71 32.45 31.77
C VAL A 982 6.48 33.06 33.15
N ARG A 983 5.69 34.13 33.23
CA ARG A 983 5.36 34.80 34.51
C ARG A 983 4.34 33.94 35.30
N PRO A 984 4.54 33.70 36.60
CA PRO A 984 3.51 33.06 37.44
C PRO A 984 2.15 33.77 37.31
N GLY A 985 1.08 32.99 37.13
CA GLY A 985 -0.30 33.45 36.95
C GLY A 985 -0.69 33.91 35.53
N SER A 986 0.27 34.06 34.60
CA SER A 986 -0.02 34.48 33.22
C SER A 986 -0.79 33.44 32.41
N ALA A 987 -1.56 33.89 31.41
CA ALA A 987 -2.06 33.08 30.31
C ALA A 987 -1.14 33.22 29.11
N VAL A 988 -0.65 32.11 28.56
CA VAL A 988 0.35 32.07 27.49
C VAL A 988 -0.18 31.27 26.30
N ARG A 989 -0.17 31.84 25.10
CA ARG A 989 -0.50 31.13 23.85
C ARG A 989 0.74 30.39 23.35
N LEU A 990 0.64 29.08 23.18
CA LEU A 990 1.65 28.25 22.54
C LEU A 990 1.15 27.87 21.14
N ARG A 991 1.78 28.41 20.11
CA ARG A 991 1.54 28.11 18.69
C ARG A 991 2.31 26.85 18.32
N LEU A 992 1.68 25.69 18.47
CA LEU A 992 2.28 24.37 18.23
C LEU A 992 2.31 24.06 16.73
N ILE A 993 3.42 23.52 16.22
CA ILE A 993 3.58 23.15 14.79
C ILE A 993 4.31 21.82 14.69
N ASN A 994 3.73 20.81 14.01
CA ASN A 994 4.45 19.58 13.68
C ASN A 994 5.17 19.72 12.34
N ALA A 995 6.49 19.83 12.40
CA ALA A 995 7.43 20.00 11.30
C ALA A 995 8.17 18.69 10.91
N SER A 996 7.67 17.54 11.35
CA SER A 996 8.25 16.22 11.04
C SER A 996 8.24 15.87 9.56
N SER A 997 9.09 14.90 9.21
CA SER A 997 9.07 14.19 7.93
C SER A 997 8.21 12.92 7.94
N PHE A 998 7.93 12.35 9.12
CA PHE A 998 7.15 11.11 9.26
C PHE A 998 6.23 11.08 10.50
N LEU A 999 6.66 11.61 11.65
CA LEU A 999 6.04 11.28 12.94
C LEU A 999 5.03 12.31 13.49
N SER A 1000 3.95 11.80 14.09
CA SER A 1000 2.90 12.54 14.80
C SER A 1000 3.03 12.40 16.32
N TYR A 1001 2.58 13.42 17.09
CA TYR A 1001 2.88 13.52 18.53
C TYR A 1001 1.66 13.77 19.39
N TRP A 1002 1.69 13.27 20.62
CA TRP A 1002 0.88 13.77 21.73
C TRP A 1002 1.66 14.85 22.48
N PHE A 1003 1.25 16.12 22.34
CA PHE A 1003 1.81 17.25 23.08
C PHE A 1003 1.11 17.43 24.43
N SER A 1004 1.87 17.61 25.50
CA SER A 1004 1.35 17.92 26.84
C SER A 1004 2.37 18.69 27.70
N ILE A 1005 1.92 19.26 28.82
CA ILE A 1005 2.76 19.94 29.80
C ILE A 1005 2.39 19.43 31.20
N ASP A 1006 3.38 18.96 31.96
CA ASP A 1006 3.15 18.37 33.29
C ASP A 1006 2.50 19.39 34.24
N ASN A 1007 1.51 18.93 35.03
CA ASN A 1007 0.66 19.75 35.92
C ASN A 1007 -0.18 20.87 35.27
N HIS A 1008 -0.20 21.02 33.95
CA HIS A 1008 -0.94 22.08 33.26
C HIS A 1008 -2.13 21.55 32.44
N MET A 1009 -3.16 22.38 32.28
CA MET A 1009 -4.28 22.13 31.37
C MET A 1009 -4.15 23.04 30.14
N LEU A 1010 -4.46 22.50 28.96
CA LEU A 1010 -4.45 23.20 27.68
C LEU A 1010 -5.88 23.62 27.30
N THR A 1011 -6.01 24.80 26.69
CA THR A 1011 -7.24 25.27 26.05
C THR A 1011 -6.98 25.50 24.57
N ILE A 1012 -7.56 24.68 23.68
CA ILE A 1012 -7.32 24.82 22.23
C ILE A 1012 -8.19 25.97 21.68
N VAL A 1013 -7.57 26.90 20.96
CA VAL A 1013 -8.23 28.13 20.43
C VAL A 1013 -8.07 28.33 18.93
N GLU A 1014 -7.19 27.56 18.28
CA GLU A 1014 -6.92 27.66 16.83
C GLU A 1014 -6.52 26.28 16.28
N LEU A 1015 -6.97 25.95 15.08
CA LEU A 1015 -6.51 24.81 14.28
C LEU A 1015 -6.15 25.30 12.87
N ASP A 1016 -4.92 25.08 12.42
CA ASP A 1016 -4.45 25.38 11.05
C ASP A 1016 -4.72 26.82 10.53
N GLY A 1017 -4.71 27.84 11.41
CA GLY A 1017 -5.06 29.23 11.07
C GLY A 1017 -6.57 29.53 11.11
N VAL A 1018 -7.38 28.61 11.61
CA VAL A 1018 -8.81 28.80 11.86
C VAL A 1018 -9.06 28.90 13.37
N GLU A 1019 -9.55 30.05 13.81
CA GLU A 1019 -9.98 30.29 15.19
C GLU A 1019 -11.15 29.35 15.55
N VAL A 1020 -11.08 28.67 16.70
CA VAL A 1020 -12.13 27.77 17.17
C VAL A 1020 -12.64 28.17 18.56
N ALA A 1021 -13.92 27.91 18.82
CA ALA A 1021 -14.52 28.10 20.13
C ALA A 1021 -13.69 27.38 21.21
N PRO A 1022 -13.21 28.07 22.27
CA PRO A 1022 -12.22 27.52 23.19
C PRO A 1022 -12.58 26.15 23.75
N LEU A 1023 -11.74 25.16 23.43
CA LEU A 1023 -11.87 23.79 23.95
C LEU A 1023 -11.04 23.69 25.22
N GLU A 1024 -11.64 24.13 26.33
CA GLU A 1024 -11.05 24.09 27.67
C GLU A 1024 -10.81 22.65 28.16
N GLY A 1025 -9.99 22.50 29.21
CA GLY A 1025 -9.90 21.26 29.99
C GLY A 1025 -9.20 20.09 29.29
N GLN A 1026 -8.40 20.35 28.25
CA GLN A 1026 -7.60 19.31 27.60
C GLN A 1026 -6.30 19.07 28.40
N ARG A 1027 -5.83 17.82 28.47
CA ARG A 1027 -4.55 17.46 29.12
C ARG A 1027 -3.38 17.37 28.15
N GLY A 1028 -3.69 17.45 26.87
CA GLY A 1028 -2.76 17.35 25.76
C GLY A 1028 -3.53 17.51 24.45
N VAL A 1029 -2.79 17.57 23.35
CA VAL A 1029 -3.34 17.59 22.00
C VAL A 1029 -2.48 16.73 21.09
N TYR A 1030 -3.12 16.00 20.19
CA TYR A 1030 -2.43 15.24 19.16
C TYR A 1030 -2.24 16.08 17.91
N LEU A 1031 -1.06 15.95 17.29
CA LEU A 1031 -0.59 16.86 16.25
C LEU A 1031 0.01 16.04 15.10
N ASN A 1032 -0.78 15.87 14.03
CA ASN A 1032 -0.34 15.19 12.80
C ASN A 1032 0.63 16.07 11.99
N VAL A 1033 1.41 15.46 11.10
CA VAL A 1033 2.45 16.16 10.32
C VAL A 1033 1.85 17.32 9.52
N GLY A 1034 2.42 18.52 9.69
CA GLY A 1034 1.99 19.77 9.05
C GLY A 1034 0.85 20.54 9.73
N GLN A 1035 0.21 19.96 10.75
CA GLN A 1035 -0.81 20.65 11.52
C GLN A 1035 -0.22 21.72 12.44
N ARG A 1036 -1.04 22.75 12.70
CA ARG A 1036 -0.79 23.81 13.67
C ARG A 1036 -1.95 23.89 14.65
N VAL A 1037 -1.65 24.07 15.93
CA VAL A 1037 -2.65 24.22 16.99
C VAL A 1037 -2.18 25.32 17.94
N SER A 1038 -2.98 26.38 18.14
CA SER A 1038 -2.74 27.29 19.26
C SER A 1038 -3.44 26.76 20.51
N VAL A 1039 -2.67 26.58 21.59
CA VAL A 1039 -3.19 26.28 22.93
C VAL A 1039 -2.87 27.42 23.89
N VAL A 1040 -3.87 27.86 24.65
CA VAL A 1040 -3.66 28.76 25.80
C VAL A 1040 -3.41 27.92 27.05
N VAL A 1041 -2.35 28.28 27.78
CA VAL A 1041 -1.88 27.60 29.00
C VAL A 1041 -1.80 28.64 30.12
N ARG A 1042 -2.37 28.34 31.29
CA ARG A 1042 -2.22 29.20 32.47
C ARG A 1042 -1.04 28.76 33.32
N ALA A 1043 -0.20 29.69 33.73
CA ALA A 1043 0.93 29.48 34.62
C ALA A 1043 0.49 29.48 36.11
N ASP A 1044 -0.56 28.72 36.43
CA ASP A 1044 -1.24 28.69 37.73
C ASP A 1044 -1.04 27.39 38.53
N ALA A 1045 -0.01 26.60 38.19
CA ALA A 1045 0.28 25.33 38.85
C ALA A 1045 0.57 25.50 40.36
N PRO A 1046 0.08 24.59 41.22
CA PRO A 1046 0.09 24.78 42.67
C PRO A 1046 1.47 24.58 43.29
N GLY A 1047 2.07 25.66 43.80
CA GLY A 1047 3.34 25.63 44.53
C GLY A 1047 4.06 26.99 44.56
N PRO A 1048 5.33 27.03 45.01
CA PRO A 1048 6.25 28.10 44.59
C PRO A 1048 6.56 27.97 43.08
N PRO A 1049 7.07 29.04 42.42
CA PRO A 1049 7.53 28.98 41.03
C PRO A 1049 8.43 27.78 40.76
N GLY A 1050 8.08 26.97 39.75
CA GLY A 1050 8.73 25.71 39.43
C GLY A 1050 9.10 25.56 37.95
N ASN A 1051 9.70 24.41 37.64
CA ASN A 1051 10.13 24.00 36.30
C ASN A 1051 9.34 22.76 35.90
N TYR A 1052 8.53 22.82 34.84
CA TYR A 1052 7.59 21.77 34.44
C TYR A 1052 7.98 21.17 33.08
N MET A 1053 7.79 19.87 32.89
CA MET A 1053 8.16 19.22 31.61
C MET A 1053 7.15 19.55 30.51
N ILE A 1054 7.65 20.06 29.38
CA ILE A 1054 6.96 20.05 28.09
C ILE A 1054 7.29 18.73 27.40
N ARG A 1055 6.27 17.99 26.96
CA ARG A 1055 6.40 16.68 26.31
C ARG A 1055 5.78 16.70 24.93
N ALA A 1056 6.52 16.19 23.94
CA ALA A 1056 5.92 15.65 22.73
C ALA A 1056 6.22 14.15 22.69
N THR A 1057 5.27 13.35 23.20
CA THR A 1057 5.39 11.90 23.33
C THR A 1057 4.90 11.24 22.05
N LEU A 1058 5.69 10.31 21.50
CA LEU A 1058 5.36 9.59 20.29
C LEU A 1058 4.45 8.39 20.60
N PRO A 1059 3.17 8.36 20.16
CA PRO A 1059 2.24 7.30 20.55
C PRO A 1059 2.63 5.98 19.87
N ARG A 1060 3.21 5.06 20.65
CA ARG A 1060 3.80 3.81 20.14
C ARG A 1060 2.82 2.87 19.43
N THR A 1061 1.53 3.01 19.72
CA THR A 1061 0.43 2.34 19.00
C THR A 1061 0.28 2.77 17.54
N CYS A 1062 0.68 3.99 17.18
CA CYS A 1062 0.46 4.54 15.84
C CYS A 1062 1.53 4.14 14.82
N PHE A 1063 2.74 3.77 15.27
CA PHE A 1063 3.85 3.47 14.35
C PHE A 1063 4.52 2.10 14.59
N LEU A 1064 4.59 1.57 15.82
CA LEU A 1064 5.23 0.26 16.04
C LEU A 1064 4.51 -0.95 15.41
N PRO A 1065 3.18 -0.96 15.15
CA PRO A 1065 2.56 -2.02 14.35
C PRO A 1065 3.06 -2.07 12.90
N TYR A 1066 3.65 -0.98 12.41
CA TYR A 1066 4.12 -0.78 11.04
C TYR A 1066 5.65 -0.72 10.92
N ALA A 1067 6.35 -0.58 12.05
CA ALA A 1067 7.82 -0.53 12.12
C ALA A 1067 8.39 -1.89 12.59
N PRO A 1068 8.93 -2.75 11.69
CA PRO A 1068 9.47 -4.06 12.02
C PRO A 1068 10.87 -4.00 12.70
N TYR A 1069 11.36 -2.80 12.99
CA TYR A 1069 12.62 -2.56 13.69
C TYR A 1069 12.51 -1.36 14.64
N ALA A 1070 13.41 -1.27 15.62
CA ALA A 1070 13.50 -0.14 16.54
C ALA A 1070 14.74 0.71 16.26
N SER A 1071 14.60 2.03 16.34
CA SER A 1071 15.73 2.96 16.38
C SER A 1071 16.34 2.96 17.79
N ALA A 1072 17.64 2.67 17.88
CA ALA A 1072 18.37 2.70 19.14
C ALA A 1072 18.39 4.11 19.76
N GLY A 1073 18.41 5.15 18.93
CA GLY A 1073 18.33 6.54 19.38
C GLY A 1073 16.96 6.85 20.00
N LEU A 1074 15.86 6.53 19.30
CA LEU A 1074 14.51 6.73 19.85
C LEU A 1074 14.26 5.90 21.12
N GLU A 1075 14.72 4.65 21.14
CA GLU A 1075 14.53 3.75 22.29
C GLU A 1075 15.33 4.19 23.52
N ARG A 1076 16.60 4.56 23.34
CA ARG A 1076 17.57 4.66 24.46
C ARG A 1076 17.99 6.08 24.79
N SER A 1077 17.96 6.98 23.81
CA SER A 1077 18.31 8.39 24.00
C SER A 1077 17.05 9.25 24.19
N ALA A 1078 16.09 9.20 23.27
CA ALA A 1078 14.85 9.97 23.37
C ALA A 1078 13.80 9.32 24.31
N ALA A 1079 13.89 8.00 24.52
CA ALA A 1079 12.85 7.20 25.16
C ALA A 1079 11.43 7.42 24.56
N TYR A 1080 11.36 7.66 23.25
CA TYR A 1080 10.17 8.02 22.47
C TYR A 1080 9.50 9.36 22.85
N GLU A 1081 10.22 10.32 23.45
CA GLU A 1081 9.70 11.66 23.78
C GLU A 1081 10.68 12.78 23.36
N ALA A 1082 10.17 13.86 22.77
CA ALA A 1082 10.87 15.15 22.80
C ALA A 1082 10.54 15.84 24.13
N ARG A 1083 11.55 16.38 24.82
CA ARG A 1083 11.40 16.95 26.17
C ARG A 1083 11.98 18.36 26.25
N GLY A 1084 11.22 19.25 26.88
CA GLY A 1084 11.61 20.63 27.15
C GLY A 1084 11.08 21.10 28.50
N VAL A 1085 11.38 22.34 28.88
CA VAL A 1085 11.04 22.89 30.21
C VAL A 1085 10.24 24.19 30.08
N LEU A 1086 9.07 24.22 30.72
CA LEU A 1086 8.33 25.42 31.03
C LEU A 1086 8.75 25.89 32.42
N SER A 1087 9.55 26.95 32.50
CA SER A 1087 10.09 27.49 33.75
C SER A 1087 9.30 28.72 34.17
N TYR A 1088 8.88 28.80 35.43
CA TYR A 1088 8.22 30.00 35.95
C TYR A 1088 9.28 31.04 36.37
N ASP A 1089 9.00 32.33 36.15
CA ASP A 1089 9.88 33.40 36.64
C ASP A 1089 10.03 33.33 38.17
N GLY A 1090 11.27 33.33 38.64
CA GLY A 1090 11.62 33.13 40.05
C GLY A 1090 11.81 31.66 40.46
N ALA A 1091 11.56 30.69 39.58
CA ALA A 1091 12.05 29.32 39.76
C ALA A 1091 13.59 29.28 39.67
N PRO A 1092 14.25 28.29 40.29
CA PRO A 1092 15.67 28.01 40.04
C PRO A 1092 15.93 27.86 38.53
N ASP A 1093 17.16 28.14 38.09
CA ASP A 1093 17.57 27.81 36.71
C ASP A 1093 17.23 26.36 36.40
N PRO A 1094 16.69 26.07 35.19
CA PRO A 1094 16.15 24.76 34.87
C PRO A 1094 17.26 23.71 34.80
N ASP A 1095 17.51 23.05 35.93
CA ASP A 1095 18.30 21.83 35.99
C ASP A 1095 17.70 20.84 34.98
N PRO A 1096 18.50 20.32 34.03
CA PRO A 1096 17.96 19.41 33.02
C PRO A 1096 17.32 18.15 33.63
N ASP A 1097 17.77 17.71 34.81
CA ASP A 1097 17.46 16.38 35.34
C ASP A 1097 16.43 16.38 36.50
N GLU A 1098 16.10 17.54 37.12
CA GLU A 1098 15.06 17.67 38.15
C GLU A 1098 13.98 18.76 37.91
N PRO A 1099 13.13 18.64 36.86
CA PRO A 1099 11.87 19.39 36.79
C PRO A 1099 10.84 18.89 37.83
N ILE A 1100 10.07 19.82 38.39
CA ILE A 1100 9.13 19.61 39.50
C ILE A 1100 7.75 19.22 38.97
N GLY A 1101 7.35 17.96 39.21
CA GLY A 1101 5.94 17.57 39.21
C GLY A 1101 5.59 16.34 38.39
N ILE A 1102 5.65 15.16 39.01
CA ILE A 1102 4.82 14.02 38.58
C ILE A 1102 3.41 14.22 39.19
N VAL A 1103 2.36 13.98 38.40
CA VAL A 1103 0.97 13.99 38.89
C VAL A 1103 0.71 12.80 39.81
N GLY A 1104 1.07 12.97 41.09
CA GLY A 1104 0.77 12.00 42.15
C GLY A 1104 1.87 11.89 43.20
N GLY A 1105 1.60 12.41 44.40
CA GLY A 1105 2.14 11.78 45.61
C GLY A 1105 1.55 10.37 45.76
N ASP A 1106 2.16 9.47 46.52
CA ASP A 1106 3.00 9.71 47.69
C ASP A 1106 4.34 8.92 47.71
N GLY A 1107 5.21 9.26 48.67
CA GLY A 1107 6.54 8.69 48.79
C GLY A 1107 6.53 7.27 49.37
N GLY A 1108 6.37 6.26 48.50
CA GLY A 1108 6.45 4.85 48.90
C GLY A 1108 6.56 3.88 47.72
N SER A 1109 7.56 2.99 47.78
CA SER A 1109 7.66 1.70 47.05
C SER A 1109 6.84 1.51 45.76
N GLY A 1110 7.43 1.78 44.60
CA GLY A 1110 7.04 1.15 43.33
C GLY A 1110 5.94 1.84 42.50
N GLY A 1111 5.51 3.04 42.85
CA GLY A 1111 4.49 3.80 42.11
C GLY A 1111 4.92 4.30 40.72
N ARG A 1112 4.83 3.47 39.68
CA ARG A 1112 4.75 3.96 38.28
C ARG A 1112 3.34 4.52 38.02
N ASN A 1113 3.09 5.73 38.48
CA ASN A 1113 1.84 6.46 38.21
C ASN A 1113 2.10 7.67 37.31
N THR A 1114 2.63 7.42 36.10
CA THR A 1114 2.63 8.44 35.05
C THR A 1114 1.19 8.65 34.57
N SER A 1115 0.78 9.91 34.44
CA SER A 1115 -0.50 10.30 33.83
C SER A 1115 -0.47 10.06 32.32
N ASN A 1116 -0.60 8.78 31.97
CA ASN A 1116 -0.77 8.21 30.63
C ASN A 1116 0.19 8.71 29.52
N PRO A 1117 1.44 8.19 29.47
CA PRO A 1117 2.39 8.46 28.38
C PRO A 1117 2.06 7.70 27.07
N TYR A 1118 0.80 7.28 26.87
CA TYR A 1118 0.35 6.50 25.73
C TYR A 1118 -0.92 7.07 25.04
N GLY A 1119 -1.40 8.26 25.43
CA GLY A 1119 -2.50 8.98 24.76
C GLY A 1119 -3.93 8.47 25.05
N VAL A 1120 -4.07 7.34 25.75
CA VAL A 1120 -5.35 6.62 25.94
C VAL A 1120 -6.22 7.22 27.06
N GLU A 1121 -6.59 8.50 26.98
CA GLU A 1121 -7.45 9.16 27.98
C GLU A 1121 -8.89 9.41 27.49
N ASN A 1122 -9.82 9.49 28.45
CA ASN A 1122 -11.22 9.80 28.16
C ASN A 1122 -11.36 11.27 27.77
N ASN A 1123 -11.98 11.54 26.62
CA ASN A 1123 -12.43 12.89 26.30
C ASN A 1123 -13.56 13.25 27.27
N GLY A 1124 -13.29 14.18 28.20
CA GLY A 1124 -14.24 14.59 29.24
C GLY A 1124 -15.57 15.17 28.73
N VAL A 1125 -15.63 15.58 27.45
CA VAL A 1125 -16.83 16.12 26.78
C VAL A 1125 -17.74 14.99 26.25
N ARG A 1126 -17.20 13.79 26.00
CA ARG A 1126 -17.97 12.63 25.48
C ARG A 1126 -18.04 11.42 26.41
N GLY A 1127 -17.04 11.20 27.26
CA GLY A 1127 -16.95 10.02 28.12
C GLY A 1127 -16.45 8.75 27.43
N ASP A 1128 -16.01 8.86 26.17
CA ASP A 1128 -15.34 7.80 25.42
C ASP A 1128 -13.81 8.00 25.46
N VAL A 1129 -13.08 6.88 25.44
CA VAL A 1129 -11.61 6.85 25.34
C VAL A 1129 -11.19 7.16 23.91
N TRP A 1130 -10.20 8.02 23.75
CA TRP A 1130 -9.55 8.22 22.45
C TRP A 1130 -8.47 7.14 22.28
N GLU A 1131 -8.81 6.03 21.59
CA GLU A 1131 -7.93 4.88 21.34
C GLU A 1131 -7.26 4.92 19.94
N GLY A 1132 -7.32 6.07 19.26
CA GLY A 1132 -6.94 6.22 17.85
C GLY A 1132 -5.69 7.07 17.61
N CYS A 1133 -5.30 7.12 16.33
CA CYS A 1133 -4.21 7.95 15.78
C CYS A 1133 -4.77 9.06 14.85
N ASP A 1134 -6.10 9.20 14.86
CA ASP A 1134 -6.91 10.12 14.08
C ASP A 1134 -6.68 11.60 14.44
N ASP A 1135 -7.17 12.49 13.59
CA ASP A 1135 -7.38 13.90 13.94
C ASP A 1135 -8.52 14.08 14.95
N MET A 1136 -8.58 15.25 15.60
CA MET A 1136 -9.72 15.60 16.47
C MET A 1136 -11.04 15.43 15.70
N PRO A 1137 -12.05 14.72 16.25
CA PRO A 1137 -13.30 14.46 15.54
C PRO A 1137 -13.96 15.75 15.05
N PHE A 1138 -14.31 15.80 13.76
CA PHE A 1138 -14.73 17.00 13.02
C PHE A 1138 -15.90 17.79 13.62
N ASP A 1139 -16.67 17.20 14.53
CA ASP A 1139 -17.83 17.82 15.20
C ASP A 1139 -17.53 18.38 16.61
N VAL A 1140 -16.29 18.26 17.07
CA VAL A 1140 -15.77 18.85 18.31
C VAL A 1140 -15.30 20.30 18.12
N PRO A 1141 -14.34 20.62 17.22
CA PRO A 1141 -13.90 22.00 17.00
C PRO A 1141 -14.98 22.77 16.22
N LYS A 1142 -15.26 24.00 16.64
CA LYS A 1142 -16.27 24.86 16.01
C LYS A 1142 -15.61 26.17 15.60
N PRO A 1143 -15.45 26.46 14.30
CA PRO A 1143 -14.87 27.72 13.85
C PRO A 1143 -15.64 28.93 14.41
N MET A 1144 -14.92 29.91 14.95
CA MET A 1144 -15.51 31.16 15.46
C MET A 1144 -16.18 31.93 14.33
N ARG A 1145 -15.48 32.07 13.19
CA ARG A 1145 -16.01 32.60 11.93
C ARG A 1145 -16.71 31.47 11.15
N ALA A 1146 -17.89 31.08 11.62
CA ALA A 1146 -18.63 29.94 11.05
C ALA A 1146 -19.19 30.23 9.64
N HIS A 1147 -18.81 29.40 8.67
CA HIS A 1147 -19.31 29.46 7.28
C HIS A 1147 -20.18 28.24 6.95
N ARG A 1148 -21.11 28.40 6.01
CA ARG A 1148 -21.86 27.25 5.45
C ARG A 1148 -20.97 26.50 4.46
N ALA A 1149 -20.95 25.17 4.55
CA ALA A 1149 -20.39 24.32 3.50
C ALA A 1149 -21.09 24.60 2.16
N VAL A 1150 -20.32 24.69 1.09
CA VAL A 1150 -20.84 24.95 -0.26
C VAL A 1150 -21.51 23.69 -0.80
N GLU A 1151 -22.76 23.81 -1.27
CA GLU A 1151 -23.49 22.67 -1.82
C GLU A 1151 -22.91 22.25 -3.18
N VAL A 1152 -22.52 20.98 -3.29
CA VAL A 1152 -21.99 20.40 -4.53
C VAL A 1152 -23.16 20.04 -5.44
N SER A 1153 -23.63 21.02 -6.22
CA SER A 1153 -24.87 20.94 -7.01
C SER A 1153 -24.81 20.01 -8.23
N SER A 1154 -23.68 19.33 -8.45
CA SER A 1154 -23.37 18.62 -9.71
C SER A 1154 -22.50 17.41 -9.44
N GLU A 1155 -22.88 16.25 -9.98
CA GLU A 1155 -22.06 15.02 -9.93
C GLU A 1155 -20.71 15.19 -10.62
N ALA A 1156 -20.57 16.17 -11.54
CA ALA A 1156 -19.33 16.45 -12.24
C ALA A 1156 -18.24 17.07 -11.34
N ASN A 1157 -18.63 17.68 -10.22
CA ASN A 1157 -17.73 18.20 -9.18
C ASN A 1157 -17.53 17.19 -8.01
N VAL A 1158 -17.91 15.92 -8.17
CA VAL A 1158 -17.66 14.84 -7.20
C VAL A 1158 -16.60 13.90 -7.77
N HIS A 1159 -15.46 13.82 -7.10
CA HIS A 1159 -14.29 13.09 -7.57
C HIS A 1159 -13.87 12.00 -6.57
N TYR A 1160 -13.54 10.82 -7.10
CA TYR A 1160 -13.06 9.68 -6.31
C TYR A 1160 -11.61 9.37 -6.66
N ILE A 1161 -10.78 9.23 -5.63
CA ILE A 1161 -9.36 8.93 -5.72
C ILE A 1161 -9.10 7.65 -4.93
N GLU A 1162 -8.52 6.64 -5.57
CA GLU A 1162 -7.89 5.52 -4.88
C GLU A 1162 -6.41 5.83 -4.66
N TYR A 1163 -5.97 5.82 -3.41
CA TYR A 1163 -4.55 5.90 -3.05
C TYR A 1163 -4.04 4.50 -2.72
N MET A 1164 -2.85 4.14 -3.23
CA MET A 1164 -2.25 2.84 -2.93
C MET A 1164 -0.73 2.84 -3.14
N PHE A 1165 0.00 2.27 -2.20
CA PHE A 1165 1.43 2.05 -2.25
C PHE A 1165 1.76 0.73 -2.96
N ARG A 1166 2.62 0.76 -3.97
CA ARG A 1166 3.01 -0.44 -4.74
C ARG A 1166 4.45 -0.40 -5.20
N GLN A 1167 5.12 -1.55 -5.17
CA GLN A 1167 6.34 -1.75 -5.95
C GLN A 1167 6.02 -1.69 -7.45
N ALA A 1168 6.82 -0.94 -8.20
CA ALA A 1168 6.71 -0.77 -9.64
C ALA A 1168 8.11 -0.80 -10.27
N GLN A 1169 8.44 -1.92 -10.94
CA GLN A 1169 9.82 -2.28 -11.28
C GLN A 1169 10.68 -2.35 -9.99
N ASP A 1170 11.93 -1.89 -10.03
CA ASP A 1170 12.85 -1.89 -8.89
C ASP A 1170 12.72 -0.61 -8.04
N VAL A 1171 11.51 -0.06 -7.90
CA VAL A 1171 11.23 1.15 -7.10
C VAL A 1171 9.85 1.06 -6.45
N ASN A 1172 9.74 1.43 -5.17
CA ASN A 1172 8.44 1.58 -4.48
C ASN A 1172 7.82 2.93 -4.81
N ARG A 1173 6.51 2.98 -5.12
CA ARG A 1173 5.83 4.23 -5.49
C ARG A 1173 4.40 4.29 -4.95
N ILE A 1174 3.98 5.52 -4.64
CA ILE A 1174 2.58 5.88 -4.44
C ILE A 1174 1.87 5.96 -5.79
N PHE A 1175 0.71 5.34 -5.89
CA PHE A 1175 -0.20 5.43 -7.03
C PHE A 1175 -1.49 6.14 -6.63
N ILE A 1176 -1.92 7.08 -7.46
CA ILE A 1176 -3.27 7.67 -7.44
C ILE A 1176 -4.03 7.08 -8.63
N ASN A 1177 -5.15 6.42 -8.34
CA ASN A 1177 -5.98 5.61 -9.22
C ASN A 1177 -5.22 4.49 -9.96
N LYS A 1178 -4.38 4.83 -10.94
CA LYS A 1178 -3.63 3.89 -11.80
C LYS A 1178 -2.21 4.34 -12.14
N THR A 1179 -1.80 5.53 -11.74
CA THR A 1179 -0.50 6.11 -12.10
C THR A 1179 0.21 6.71 -10.89
N ALA A 1180 1.53 6.56 -10.85
CA ALA A 1180 2.39 7.32 -9.95
C ALA A 1180 2.67 8.72 -10.54
N TYR A 1181 2.94 9.70 -9.66
CA TYR A 1181 3.30 11.03 -10.11
C TYR A 1181 4.69 11.05 -10.77
N SER A 1182 4.88 11.96 -11.71
CA SER A 1182 6.16 12.27 -12.31
C SER A 1182 6.10 13.71 -12.86
N PRO A 1183 6.97 14.63 -12.39
CA PRO A 1183 7.00 16.00 -12.85
C PRO A 1183 7.47 16.10 -14.32
N LEU A 1184 7.23 17.27 -14.95
CA LEU A 1184 7.73 17.53 -16.31
C LEU A 1184 9.25 17.74 -16.28
N PRO A 1185 10.06 17.09 -17.14
CA PRO A 1185 11.52 17.05 -16.98
C PRO A 1185 12.24 18.42 -16.96
N ASN A 1186 11.69 19.44 -17.63
CA ASN A 1186 12.27 20.78 -17.76
C ASN A 1186 11.19 21.89 -17.61
N ASN A 1187 10.04 21.60 -17.00
CA ASN A 1187 8.92 22.55 -16.94
C ASN A 1187 8.07 22.35 -15.67
N ALA A 1188 7.12 23.25 -15.42
CA ALA A 1188 6.12 23.10 -14.37
C ALA A 1188 4.71 22.94 -14.94
N THR A 1189 3.83 22.20 -14.26
CA THR A 1189 2.48 21.89 -14.75
C THR A 1189 1.65 23.16 -15.03
N LEU A 1190 1.88 24.25 -14.31
CA LEU A 1190 1.27 25.57 -14.55
C LEU A 1190 1.63 26.16 -15.93
N TRP A 1191 2.88 26.04 -16.39
CA TRP A 1191 3.30 26.54 -17.71
C TRP A 1191 2.59 25.73 -18.80
N LYS A 1192 2.51 24.41 -18.61
CA LYS A 1192 1.77 23.53 -19.49
C LYS A 1192 0.26 23.80 -19.48
N ALA A 1193 -0.31 24.39 -18.43
CA ALA A 1193 -1.69 24.87 -18.45
C ALA A 1193 -1.84 26.12 -19.34
N LEU A 1194 -0.91 27.07 -19.26
CA LEU A 1194 -0.91 28.29 -20.11
C LEU A 1194 -0.74 27.97 -21.61
N GLU A 1195 -0.15 26.82 -21.95
CA GLU A 1195 -0.01 26.31 -23.31
C GLU A 1195 -1.29 25.66 -23.91
N GLN A 1196 -2.41 25.62 -23.17
CA GLN A 1196 -3.60 24.83 -23.53
C GLN A 1196 -4.93 25.62 -23.50
N ASP A 1197 -5.83 25.26 -24.43
CA ASP A 1197 -7.16 25.86 -24.59
C ASP A 1197 -8.24 25.03 -23.89
N PHE A 1198 -8.71 25.51 -22.73
CA PHE A 1198 -9.64 24.79 -21.86
C PHE A 1198 -11.11 25.05 -22.23
N THR A 1199 -11.65 24.23 -23.15
CA THR A 1199 -13.07 24.27 -23.52
C THR A 1199 -13.93 23.39 -22.60
N ALA A 1200 -15.04 23.91 -22.09
CA ALA A 1200 -15.93 23.17 -21.17
C ALA A 1200 -16.45 21.84 -21.73
N GLU A 1201 -16.64 21.73 -23.05
CA GLU A 1201 -17.05 20.49 -23.73
C GLU A 1201 -16.01 19.35 -23.63
N SER A 1202 -14.75 19.68 -23.33
CA SER A 1202 -13.66 18.69 -23.14
C SER A 1202 -13.49 18.20 -21.71
N ALA A 1203 -14.14 18.86 -20.73
CA ALA A 1203 -13.85 18.71 -19.29
C ALA A 1203 -13.91 17.27 -18.75
N ASN A 1204 -14.83 16.45 -19.27
CA ASN A 1204 -15.08 15.10 -18.76
C ASN A 1204 -14.19 14.02 -19.41
N SER A 1205 -13.04 14.39 -19.97
CA SER A 1205 -12.13 13.49 -20.71
C SER A 1205 -10.68 13.67 -20.28
N TYR A 1206 -10.18 12.72 -19.48
CA TYR A 1206 -8.77 12.58 -19.09
C TYR A 1206 -7.77 12.60 -20.28
N ASN A 1207 -8.23 12.30 -21.49
CA ASN A 1207 -7.41 12.16 -22.70
C ASN A 1207 -7.65 13.29 -23.73
N SER A 1208 -8.30 14.39 -23.33
CA SER A 1208 -8.57 15.53 -24.22
C SER A 1208 -7.47 16.60 -24.24
N TRP A 1209 -6.62 16.61 -23.21
CA TRP A 1209 -5.54 17.58 -22.97
C TRP A 1209 -4.17 16.89 -23.03
N ASP A 1210 -3.09 17.66 -23.18
CA ASP A 1210 -1.71 17.14 -23.29
C ASP A 1210 -1.04 16.89 -21.92
N PHE A 1211 -1.81 16.94 -20.82
CA PHE A 1211 -1.36 16.39 -19.54
C PHE A 1211 -1.28 14.87 -19.63
N GLY A 1212 -0.16 14.29 -19.17
CA GLY A 1212 -0.07 12.83 -19.06
C GLY A 1212 -0.82 12.31 -17.85
N LEU A 1213 -1.26 11.05 -17.89
CA LEU A 1213 -1.78 10.38 -16.70
C LEU A 1213 -0.77 10.36 -15.53
N ASN A 1214 0.53 10.44 -15.82
CA ASN A 1214 1.61 10.59 -14.85
C ASN A 1214 1.70 11.98 -14.18
N GLN A 1215 0.90 12.96 -14.62
CA GLN A 1215 0.79 14.28 -14.00
C GLN A 1215 -0.39 14.40 -13.03
N GLN A 1216 -1.26 13.37 -12.96
CA GLN A 1216 -2.36 13.24 -11.98
C GLN A 1216 -3.31 14.46 -11.88
N VAL A 1217 -3.46 15.24 -12.97
CA VAL A 1217 -4.27 16.47 -12.97
C VAL A 1217 -5.77 16.14 -12.85
N LEU A 1218 -6.43 16.78 -11.89
CA LEU A 1218 -7.88 16.74 -11.68
C LEU A 1218 -8.49 18.08 -12.08
N LEU A 1219 -9.27 18.12 -13.18
CA LEU A 1219 -9.97 19.34 -13.59
C LEU A 1219 -11.38 19.39 -13.03
N ILE A 1220 -11.74 20.56 -12.50
CA ILE A 1220 -13.08 20.90 -12.00
C ILE A 1220 -13.80 21.69 -13.10
N PRO A 1221 -14.92 21.19 -13.65
CA PRO A 1221 -15.64 21.88 -14.72
C PRO A 1221 -16.40 23.12 -14.23
N GLU A 1222 -16.93 23.08 -13.01
CA GLU A 1222 -17.74 24.14 -12.42
C GLU A 1222 -16.95 24.80 -11.27
N ALA A 1223 -15.92 25.57 -11.64
CA ALA A 1223 -14.93 26.15 -10.71
C ALA A 1223 -15.48 27.30 -9.84
N ASP A 1224 -16.70 27.76 -10.10
CA ASP A 1224 -17.47 28.71 -9.28
C ASP A 1224 -18.27 28.02 -8.14
N LYS A 1225 -18.20 26.68 -8.03
CA LYS A 1225 -19.04 25.88 -7.13
C LYS A 1225 -18.23 24.99 -6.20
N GLY A 1226 -18.94 24.43 -5.20
CA GLY A 1226 -18.38 23.43 -4.31
C GLY A 1226 -17.89 22.19 -5.06
N VAL A 1227 -16.82 21.59 -4.53
CA VAL A 1227 -16.20 20.36 -5.04
C VAL A 1227 -16.08 19.37 -3.89
N GLN A 1228 -16.39 18.10 -4.15
CA GLN A 1228 -16.15 17.01 -3.20
C GLN A 1228 -15.10 16.07 -3.75
N ILE A 1229 -14.03 15.82 -2.97
CA ILE A 1229 -13.04 14.80 -3.30
C ILE A 1229 -13.04 13.73 -2.21
N VAL A 1230 -13.21 12.48 -2.61
CA VAL A 1230 -13.23 11.31 -1.72
C VAL A 1230 -11.97 10.50 -1.97
N ILE A 1231 -11.06 10.51 -1.01
CA ILE A 1231 -9.81 9.74 -1.06
C ILE A 1231 -10.03 8.43 -0.29
N ASN A 1232 -9.88 7.32 -0.99
CA ASN A 1232 -9.90 5.97 -0.43
C ASN A 1232 -8.47 5.44 -0.40
N SER A 1233 -7.82 5.45 0.77
CA SER A 1233 -6.60 4.66 0.95
C SER A 1233 -6.93 3.17 0.87
N ARG A 1234 -6.12 2.41 0.13
CA ARG A 1234 -6.14 0.95 0.08
C ARG A 1234 -5.00 0.31 0.87
N ASP A 1235 -4.18 1.13 1.52
CA ASP A 1235 -3.06 0.72 2.37
C ASP A 1235 -3.48 0.70 3.85
N ALA A 1236 -2.69 0.05 4.70
CA ALA A 1236 -3.02 -0.14 6.12
C ALA A 1236 -2.56 1.02 7.02
N MET A 1237 -1.98 2.07 6.46
CA MET A 1237 -1.41 3.23 7.17
C MET A 1237 -2.32 4.45 7.06
N GLU A 1238 -2.23 5.31 8.07
CA GLU A 1238 -2.85 6.63 8.08
C GLU A 1238 -1.94 7.66 7.38
N HIS A 1239 -2.54 8.65 6.71
CA HIS A 1239 -1.82 9.64 5.93
C HIS A 1239 -2.38 11.04 6.21
N PRO A 1240 -1.53 12.03 6.58
CA PRO A 1240 -1.94 13.42 6.71
C PRO A 1240 -2.11 14.05 5.32
N TRP A 1241 -3.31 14.56 5.03
CA TRP A 1241 -3.65 15.07 3.70
C TRP A 1241 -3.55 16.60 3.63
N HIS A 1242 -2.45 17.10 3.06
CA HIS A 1242 -2.32 18.52 2.73
C HIS A 1242 -2.93 18.85 1.36
N LEU A 1243 -3.61 20.01 1.28
CA LEU A 1243 -4.19 20.57 0.06
C LEU A 1243 -3.76 22.03 -0.11
N GLN A 1244 -3.19 22.33 -1.27
CA GLN A 1244 -2.81 23.68 -1.68
C GLN A 1244 -4.03 24.39 -2.28
N TYR A 1245 -4.49 25.44 -1.61
CA TYR A 1245 -5.69 26.20 -2.00
C TYR A 1245 -5.38 27.33 -2.99
N VAL A 1246 -6.36 27.68 -3.82
CA VAL A 1246 -6.42 28.93 -4.58
C VAL A 1246 -7.89 29.29 -4.75
N SER A 1247 -8.27 30.54 -4.48
CA SER A 1247 -9.57 31.09 -4.90
C SER A 1247 -9.41 32.45 -5.57
N SER A 1248 -10.26 32.69 -6.57
CA SER A 1248 -10.49 33.98 -7.22
C SER A 1248 -11.67 34.76 -6.62
N SER A 1249 -12.33 34.22 -5.58
CA SER A 1249 -13.56 34.75 -4.97
C SER A 1249 -13.54 34.71 -3.44
N THR A 1250 -14.34 35.57 -2.82
CA THR A 1250 -14.48 35.73 -1.36
C THR A 1250 -15.37 34.64 -0.75
N HIS A 1251 -15.02 33.38 -0.97
CA HIS A 1251 -15.79 32.19 -0.57
C HIS A 1251 -14.98 31.28 0.37
N PRO A 1252 -15.65 30.56 1.28
CA PRO A 1252 -15.04 30.11 2.54
C PRO A 1252 -14.10 28.89 2.42
N PRO A 1253 -13.27 28.63 3.45
CA PRO A 1253 -12.37 27.47 3.50
C PRO A 1253 -13.12 26.13 3.57
N ILE A 1254 -12.39 25.06 3.24
CA ILE A 1254 -12.91 23.69 3.10
C ILE A 1254 -12.95 22.98 4.45
N LEU A 1255 -14.02 22.20 4.68
CA LEU A 1255 -14.10 21.24 5.79
C LEU A 1255 -13.56 19.88 5.36
N PHE A 1256 -12.47 19.43 5.99
CA PHE A 1256 -12.03 18.03 5.89
C PHE A 1256 -12.87 17.14 6.82
N SER A 1257 -13.15 15.91 6.37
CA SER A 1257 -13.95 14.93 7.10
C SER A 1257 -13.48 13.52 6.77
N THR A 1258 -12.48 13.02 7.51
CA THR A 1258 -12.12 11.60 7.52
C THR A 1258 -13.29 10.78 8.07
N ARG A 1259 -13.84 9.87 7.24
CA ARG A 1259 -14.99 9.03 7.63
C ARG A 1259 -14.56 7.58 7.72
N ALA A 1260 -13.97 7.21 8.85
CA ALA A 1260 -13.69 5.81 9.18
C ALA A 1260 -14.96 4.94 9.00
N PRO A 1261 -14.82 3.65 8.59
CA PRO A 1261 -15.96 2.78 8.27
C PRO A 1261 -16.69 2.31 9.54
N SER A 1262 -17.48 3.21 10.14
CA SER A 1262 -18.37 2.94 11.26
C SER A 1262 -19.32 1.77 10.92
N SER A 1263 -19.44 0.81 11.83
CA SER A 1263 -20.04 -0.50 11.55
C SER A 1263 -21.49 -0.46 11.04
N CYS A 1264 -21.77 -1.37 10.09
CA CYS A 1264 -23.06 -1.75 9.52
C CYS A 1264 -23.65 -0.81 8.44
N PRO A 1265 -23.79 -1.29 7.18
CA PRO A 1265 -24.71 -0.71 6.21
C PRO A 1265 -26.14 -1.24 6.45
N THR A 1266 -27.09 -0.34 6.68
CA THR A 1266 -28.51 -0.58 6.43
C THR A 1266 -29.03 0.62 5.66
N ALA A 1267 -29.37 0.44 4.39
CA ALA A 1267 -29.92 1.52 3.58
C ALA A 1267 -31.33 1.88 4.08
N LEU A 1268 -31.53 3.17 4.37
CA LEU A 1268 -32.84 3.77 4.32
C LEU A 1268 -32.67 5.20 3.77
N ASP A 1269 -33.22 5.43 2.59
CA ASP A 1269 -33.16 6.72 1.92
C ASP A 1269 -34.28 7.62 2.46
N ILE A 1270 -33.91 8.74 3.08
CA ILE A 1270 -34.84 9.78 3.53
C ILE A 1270 -34.24 11.16 3.23
N ARG A 1271 -34.50 11.65 2.01
CA ARG A 1271 -34.69 13.08 1.78
C ARG A 1271 -36.15 13.44 2.08
N LEU A 1272 -36.40 14.37 3.00
CA LEU A 1272 -37.21 15.57 2.73
C LEU A 1272 -37.29 16.50 3.94
N ASP A 1273 -37.44 17.80 3.65
CA ASP A 1273 -37.59 18.88 4.62
C ASP A 1273 -38.94 18.85 5.34
N ALA A 1274 -38.93 19.21 6.62
CA ALA A 1274 -39.86 20.18 7.19
C ALA A 1274 -39.49 20.56 8.64
N TYR A 1275 -38.96 21.77 8.85
CA TYR A 1275 -39.68 22.77 9.66
C TYR A 1275 -39.05 24.16 9.47
N ALA A 1276 -39.81 25.09 8.89
CA ALA A 1276 -39.40 26.47 8.71
C ALA A 1276 -40.48 27.42 9.26
N ARG A 1277 -40.05 28.32 10.16
CA ARG A 1277 -40.75 29.51 10.66
C ARG A 1277 -42.00 29.29 11.54
N ALA A 1278 -41.96 29.88 12.74
CA ALA A 1278 -42.81 31.03 13.05
C ALA A 1278 -42.33 31.82 14.28
N ILE A 1279 -41.90 33.06 14.03
CA ILE A 1279 -42.11 34.26 14.88
C ILE A 1279 -41.83 34.14 16.40
N SER A 1280 -40.59 34.42 16.79
CA SER A 1280 -40.26 35.45 17.81
C SER A 1280 -38.80 35.89 17.64
#